data_AF-A0A7R9BNF9-F1
#
_entry.id   AF-A0A7R9BNF9-F1
#
_cell.length_a   1.000
_cell.length_b   1.000
_cell.length_c   1.000
_cell.angle_alpha   90.00
_cell.angle_beta   90.00
_cell.angle_gamma   90.00
#
_symmetry.space_group_name_H-M   'P 1'
#
loop_
_entity.id
_entity.type
_entity.pdbx_description
1 polymer ?
#
loop_
_entity_poly.entity_id
_entity_poly.type
_entity_poly.pdbx_seq_one_letter_code
_entity_poly.pdbx_strand_id
1 'polypeptide(L)'
;MMMKPSRSGVVQNNGTEKRVFWLEDTQRHLVQNHMEAVFSSLLPITEDENGEKMFCCSPQQFLNAVSSLSITKSVMARCPTCYKNFKQWAVQMACHPWQSDFMTVTEFDEETCGVITAEFGIYKNFTYGVWDSCRNVMDPQTQAPITQLLCGTYGVDCTYEELFSYLGSMENKNTPFEINFRMIETVDSETKSFEFQATPCNQVAEGEEYSCGCTDCPDTCPASSSYPDNLYITWEVNGINGMFIVAGAMWGGFLIIIITILVVGFQRRKNIPPSSPADIVKPSIFDYIGAHFEHKLAVWFTMLGKAVSGKPYMVLIYSTLLVTVLSCCIQFLEVTTDPVELWSSENSRGRKEKDYYDSNFVPFFRPEQIIVKAKGYEKIVENTTGEPMEWGPAFNQSFFLDVFDLTEYLTNQLTAEITDGENTLNVGLKDVCFQPLFPDKKFCTVQSAFEYFKNNREVIKDEESFFKRLTSCIKDNFIQTSCLGQFGGPVDPKLAFGGFWKEKSLPLSQANVSEADTLIVTFVVNNHYDKNLVKPAMAYEEVWLKYVEEWRDMRKNLSDLGLAPEVEVAFRAERSIEDELGRQTEGDIPTVIISYCIMFLYITVTLGQPRGWSTMFVDSQMMVGLGGVLMVLASVAASVGFFAVVKVPATLIIIEVIPFLVLAVGVDNIFILVQAYQRSERGKGESVEDHVARVLGHVGPSMLLSAAAESICFFLGGLSDMPAVKAFALYAGFALLFDFCLQITAFVALMTIDIKRQEANRIDFLCCTKNCNKLSKEKKNTKGLLYQLFKTAYAPFLMMFPIRAVVLVLFSTWFTISLALAPNVKAGLDEKLSMPEDSYVIDYFNSMYENFYVGPPTYFVVKDGFPMLNEKAQNRLCAYVGCNVDSLASQIFFAQQQPTETHIATTAMSWMDDYFDWLRTETCCKIDEDGNFCKPGSNICFGTKFEVWGTPEYQCCFKIICNITSSSTGSSKCVGVCVEKYRPNAEQFLKFLPDFLKANPAGQCIKGGHAAYGNAVKLVTEENGNLTIGASYFMTYHSMMKNSEEYYEALRLARFIADNITSMLNEDFPSEDGRKYEVFPYSIFYLYYEQYLTMWRDVVQSLAVSVVAVFLASFVFLGFDLHSALIVLVTIVMIMAVGIAVEFCNHIIRAFAVSSKVTRLERATYALVEMGSSAVGIAVEFCNHIIRAFAVSSKVTRLERATYALVEMGSSVSCMSTVRNNSDKTWSITPGPQTSPKASLGKRKVLENLSKSSRAEIWTEVVLVPASSVTNAGFVPESP
;
A
#
# COMPACT_ATOMS: atom_id res chain seq x y z
N MET A 1 25.94 -26.98 59.00
CA MET A 1 26.39 -25.60 58.77
C MET A 1 25.28 -24.91 58.02
N MET A 2 24.63 -23.92 58.64
CA MET A 2 23.55 -23.14 58.02
C MET A 2 24.09 -21.78 57.59
N MET A 3 23.69 -21.32 56.41
CA MET A 3 24.30 -20.17 55.73
C MET A 3 23.70 -18.85 56.22
N LYS A 4 24.50 -17.94 56.80
CA LYS A 4 24.23 -16.50 56.74
C LYS A 4 24.91 -15.92 55.51
N PRO A 5 24.24 -15.02 54.79
CA PRO A 5 24.88 -14.01 53.97
C PRO A 5 25.27 -12.73 54.73
N SER A 6 26.48 -12.19 54.56
CA SER A 6 26.74 -10.80 54.96
C SER A 6 27.31 -9.91 53.85
N ARG A 7 27.97 -10.47 52.83
CA ARG A 7 28.47 -9.74 51.66
C ARG A 7 28.52 -10.65 50.42
N SER A 8 28.43 -10.07 49.23
CA SER A 8 28.91 -10.67 47.97
C SER A 8 30.11 -9.83 47.51
N GLY A 9 31.23 -10.47 47.20
CA GLY A 9 32.45 -9.78 46.76
C GLY A 9 33.14 -10.52 45.63
N VAL A 10 34.10 -9.89 44.97
CA VAL A 10 34.98 -10.54 43.99
C VAL A 10 36.31 -10.83 44.67
N VAL A 11 36.73 -12.09 44.66
CA VAL A 11 38.05 -12.53 45.14
C VAL A 11 38.87 -12.90 43.91
N GLN A 12 40.04 -12.28 43.75
CA GLN A 12 40.98 -12.67 42.70
C GLN A 12 41.85 -13.81 43.23
N ASN A 13 41.71 -15.00 42.62
CA ASN A 13 42.58 -16.13 42.89
C ASN A 13 43.16 -16.63 41.56
N ASN A 14 44.50 -16.66 41.44
CA ASN A 14 45.23 -17.06 40.22
C ASN A 14 44.80 -16.38 38.90
N GLY A 15 44.46 -15.08 38.93
CA GLY A 15 44.13 -14.31 37.71
C GLY A 15 42.70 -14.51 37.18
N THR A 16 41.88 -15.35 37.84
CA THR A 16 40.44 -15.46 37.59
C THR A 16 39.64 -14.75 38.68
N GLU A 17 38.72 -13.86 38.28
CA GLU A 17 37.76 -13.22 39.19
C GLU A 17 36.68 -14.23 39.60
N LYS A 18 36.64 -14.62 40.87
CA LYS A 18 35.54 -15.44 41.41
C LYS A 18 34.65 -14.56 42.28
N ARG A 19 33.34 -14.53 42.01
CA ARG A 19 32.40 -13.95 42.97
C ARG A 19 32.19 -14.94 44.10
N VAL A 20 32.34 -14.46 45.32
CA VAL A 20 32.26 -15.25 46.52
C VAL A 20 31.15 -14.71 47.39
N PHE A 21 30.32 -15.62 47.88
CA PHE A 21 29.22 -15.34 48.79
C PHE A 21 29.64 -15.69 50.21
N TRP A 22 29.85 -14.69 51.05
CA TRP A 22 30.48 -14.85 52.36
C TRP A 22 29.50 -15.50 53.33
N LEU A 23 29.92 -16.65 53.91
CA LEU A 23 29.16 -17.34 54.94
C LEU A 23 29.39 -16.67 56.28
N GLU A 24 28.32 -16.52 57.02
CA GLU A 24 28.37 -16.21 58.44
C GLU A 24 27.50 -17.32 59.12
N ASP A 25 27.76 -17.78 60.34
CA ASP A 25 27.03 -18.95 60.91
C ASP A 25 25.75 -18.48 61.64
N THR A 26 24.54 -18.88 61.21
CA THR A 26 23.27 -18.60 61.94
C THR A 26 22.57 -19.87 62.37
N GLN A 27 22.16 -19.91 63.64
CA GLN A 27 21.05 -20.75 64.08
C GLN A 27 19.71 -20.20 63.55
N ARG A 28 18.68 -21.05 63.45
CA ARG A 28 17.30 -20.65 63.12
C ARG A 28 16.84 -19.50 64.02
N HIS A 29 16.22 -18.46 63.45
CA HIS A 29 15.76 -17.30 64.20
C HIS A 29 14.23 -17.31 64.39
N LEU A 30 13.80 -17.00 65.61
CA LEU A 30 12.41 -16.65 65.94
C LEU A 30 12.11 -15.21 65.49
N VAL A 31 10.96 -15.01 64.86
CA VAL A 31 10.53 -13.71 64.37
C VAL A 31 10.18 -12.77 65.53
N GLN A 32 10.72 -11.56 65.54
CA GLN A 32 10.25 -10.49 66.44
C GLN A 32 8.94 -9.89 65.87
N ASN A 33 7.92 -9.68 66.73
CA ASN A 33 6.54 -9.27 66.34
C ASN A 33 6.41 -8.15 65.29
N HIS A 34 7.36 -7.20 65.20
CA HIS A 34 7.33 -6.10 64.24
C HIS A 34 7.73 -6.49 62.80
N MET A 35 8.42 -7.62 62.62
CA MET A 35 8.82 -8.15 61.31
C MET A 35 7.89 -9.26 60.82
N GLU A 36 7.07 -9.83 61.69
CA GLU A 36 6.14 -10.90 61.34
C GLU A 36 5.15 -10.48 60.25
N ALA A 37 4.65 -9.23 60.31
CA ALA A 37 3.79 -8.68 59.27
C ALA A 37 4.48 -8.62 57.89
N VAL A 38 5.77 -8.28 57.84
CA VAL A 38 6.55 -8.16 56.58
C VAL A 38 6.87 -9.53 55.98
N PHE A 39 7.27 -10.49 56.83
CA PHE A 39 7.55 -11.85 56.37
C PHE A 39 6.27 -12.61 56.00
N SER A 40 5.17 -12.39 56.73
CA SER A 40 3.87 -13.04 56.48
C SER A 40 3.14 -12.56 55.22
N SER A 41 3.38 -11.32 54.76
CA SER A 41 2.79 -10.82 53.52
C SER A 41 3.52 -11.29 52.26
N LEU A 42 4.73 -11.85 52.39
CA LEU A 42 5.62 -12.12 51.25
C LEU A 42 5.90 -13.62 51.03
N LEU A 43 5.62 -14.48 52.01
CA LEU A 43 5.85 -15.92 51.96
C LEU A 43 4.65 -16.71 52.51
N PRO A 44 4.27 -17.86 51.91
CA PRO A 44 3.52 -18.88 52.63
C PRO A 44 4.44 -19.44 53.72
N ILE A 45 4.06 -19.21 54.98
CA ILE A 45 4.93 -19.48 56.13
C ILE A 45 4.79 -20.95 56.52
N THR A 46 5.91 -21.67 56.61
CA THR A 46 5.93 -22.98 57.25
C THR A 46 6.00 -22.79 58.76
N GLU A 47 4.96 -23.27 59.45
CA GLU A 47 4.91 -23.32 60.91
C GLU A 47 5.64 -24.58 61.40
N ASP A 48 6.42 -24.46 62.48
CA ASP A 48 6.99 -25.62 63.16
C ASP A 48 5.89 -26.43 63.88
N GLU A 49 6.19 -27.62 64.40
CA GLU A 49 5.24 -28.51 65.11
C GLU A 49 4.53 -27.83 66.31
N ASN A 50 5.06 -26.69 66.78
CA ASN A 50 4.54 -25.86 67.88
C ASN A 50 3.77 -24.60 67.42
N GLY A 51 3.59 -24.37 66.11
CA GLY A 51 2.96 -23.16 65.56
C GLY A 51 3.86 -21.92 65.53
N GLU A 52 5.18 -22.08 65.77
CA GLU A 52 6.16 -20.99 65.72
C GLU A 52 6.75 -20.83 64.30
N LYS A 53 6.86 -19.59 63.84
CA LYS A 53 7.36 -19.25 62.49
C LYS A 53 8.88 -19.05 62.52
N MET A 54 9.62 -19.85 61.75
CA MET A 54 11.09 -19.84 61.73
C MET A 54 11.66 -19.48 60.35
N PHE A 55 12.74 -18.70 60.32
CA PHE A 55 13.47 -18.35 59.10
C PHE A 55 14.98 -18.54 59.26
N CYS A 56 15.66 -18.84 58.15
CA CYS A 56 17.12 -19.03 58.10
C CYS A 56 17.89 -17.76 57.64
N CYS A 57 17.18 -16.68 57.30
CA CYS A 57 17.80 -15.45 56.80
C CYS A 57 17.67 -14.26 57.75
N SER A 58 18.60 -13.30 57.64
CA SER A 58 18.53 -12.01 58.34
C SER A 58 17.65 -11.01 57.59
N PRO A 59 17.12 -9.97 58.27
CA PRO A 59 16.27 -8.96 57.64
C PRO A 59 16.94 -8.27 56.44
N GLN A 60 18.24 -8.00 56.52
CA GLN A 60 18.97 -7.39 55.42
C GLN A 60 19.08 -8.32 54.20
N GLN A 61 19.21 -9.62 54.42
CA GLN A 61 19.30 -10.61 53.33
C GLN A 61 17.96 -10.76 52.63
N PHE A 62 16.88 -10.81 53.41
CA PHE A 62 15.53 -10.80 52.87
C PHE A 62 15.27 -9.55 52.02
N LEU A 63 15.62 -8.37 52.53
CA LEU A 63 15.51 -7.11 51.79
C LEU A 63 16.36 -7.10 50.51
N ASN A 64 17.60 -7.60 50.57
CA ASN A 64 18.45 -7.71 49.40
C ASN A 64 17.85 -8.67 48.36
N ALA A 65 17.34 -9.83 48.79
CA ALA A 65 16.70 -10.82 47.92
C ALA A 65 15.42 -10.28 47.26
N VAL A 66 14.59 -9.54 48.01
CA VAL A 66 13.40 -8.88 47.46
C VAL A 66 13.82 -7.75 46.50
N SER A 67 14.85 -6.98 46.83
CA SER A 67 15.33 -5.90 45.96
C SER A 67 15.92 -6.41 44.63
N SER A 68 16.58 -7.58 44.63
CA SER A 68 17.07 -8.20 43.40
C SER A 68 15.95 -8.68 42.48
N LEU A 69 14.77 -8.99 43.04
CA LEU A 69 13.59 -9.36 42.27
C LEU A 69 12.85 -8.17 41.65
N SER A 70 13.28 -6.93 41.88
CA SER A 70 12.61 -5.74 41.34
C SER A 70 12.61 -5.68 39.81
N ILE A 71 13.73 -6.03 39.16
CA ILE A 71 13.83 -6.10 37.69
C ILE A 71 12.92 -7.20 37.16
N THR A 72 12.97 -8.38 37.77
CA THR A 72 12.10 -9.50 37.39
C THR A 72 10.62 -9.18 37.58
N LYS A 73 10.27 -8.46 38.66
CA LYS A 73 8.91 -7.96 38.91
C LYS A 73 8.46 -7.02 37.80
N SER A 74 9.33 -6.14 37.28
CA SER A 74 8.98 -5.20 36.20
C SER A 74 8.61 -5.87 34.86
N VAL A 75 9.00 -7.13 34.68
CA VAL A 75 8.77 -7.91 33.46
C VAL A 75 7.66 -8.94 33.65
N MET A 76 7.68 -9.68 34.77
CA MET A 76 6.70 -10.73 35.07
C MET A 76 5.40 -10.20 35.67
N ALA A 77 5.34 -8.90 35.97
CA ALA A 77 4.22 -8.25 36.63
C ALA A 77 2.86 -8.59 35.99
N ARG A 78 2.80 -8.64 34.66
CA ARG A 78 1.58 -8.93 33.90
C ARG A 78 0.89 -10.25 34.26
N CYS A 79 1.63 -11.22 34.76
CA CYS A 79 1.07 -12.50 35.22
C CYS A 79 1.45 -12.73 36.69
N PRO A 80 0.55 -12.40 37.64
CA PRO A 80 0.80 -12.52 39.07
C PRO A 80 1.18 -13.95 39.47
N THR A 81 0.57 -14.96 38.83
CA THR A 81 0.86 -16.37 39.06
C THR A 81 2.30 -16.74 38.66
N CYS A 82 2.75 -16.29 37.49
CA CYS A 82 4.14 -16.46 37.04
C CYS A 82 5.12 -15.82 38.04
N TYR A 83 4.91 -14.54 38.38
CA TYR A 83 5.76 -13.85 39.33
C TYR A 83 5.74 -14.50 40.72
N LYS A 84 4.59 -15.00 41.19
CA LYS A 84 4.48 -15.71 42.47
C LYS A 84 5.30 -16.98 42.47
N ASN A 85 5.15 -17.84 41.45
CA ASN A 85 5.90 -19.09 41.34
C ASN A 85 7.42 -18.81 41.35
N PHE A 86 7.85 -17.79 40.61
CA PHE A 86 9.25 -17.37 40.55
C PHE A 86 9.75 -16.80 41.90
N LYS A 87 8.97 -15.89 42.51
CA LYS A 87 9.27 -15.28 43.82
C LYS A 87 9.37 -16.36 44.90
N GLN A 88 8.46 -17.34 44.89
CA GLN A 88 8.45 -18.43 45.85
C GLN A 88 9.74 -19.23 45.79
N TRP A 89 10.21 -19.59 44.59
CA TRP A 89 11.51 -20.23 44.43
C TRP A 89 12.66 -19.36 44.98
N ALA A 90 12.78 -18.12 44.49
CA ALA A 90 13.91 -17.25 44.80
C ALA A 90 14.02 -16.93 46.30
N VAL A 91 12.89 -16.66 46.96
CA VAL A 91 12.87 -16.33 48.39
C VAL A 91 13.04 -17.56 49.27
N GLN A 92 12.43 -18.71 48.90
CA GLN A 92 12.61 -19.94 49.68
C GLN A 92 14.05 -20.47 49.56
N MET A 93 14.67 -20.34 48.40
CA MET A 93 16.10 -20.63 48.24
C MET A 93 16.96 -19.82 49.23
N ALA A 94 16.61 -18.57 49.49
CA ALA A 94 17.38 -17.69 50.37
C ALA A 94 17.06 -17.83 51.87
N CYS A 95 15.80 -18.08 52.24
CA CYS A 95 15.30 -17.87 53.60
C CYS A 95 14.64 -19.09 54.27
N HIS A 96 14.46 -20.21 53.57
CA HIS A 96 13.71 -21.35 54.10
C HIS A 96 14.36 -21.96 55.36
N PRO A 97 13.57 -22.30 56.41
CA PRO A 97 14.10 -22.80 57.68
C PRO A 97 14.84 -24.14 57.60
N TRP A 98 14.55 -24.94 56.56
CA TRP A 98 15.22 -26.21 56.25
C TRP A 98 16.04 -26.15 54.95
N GLN A 99 16.74 -25.05 54.70
CA GLN A 99 17.57 -24.87 53.49
C GLN A 99 18.59 -26.01 53.26
N SER A 100 19.12 -26.61 54.32
CA SER A 100 20.08 -27.73 54.25
C SER A 100 19.47 -29.06 53.76
N ASP A 101 18.16 -29.12 53.56
CA ASP A 101 17.46 -30.30 53.03
C ASP A 101 17.33 -30.28 51.51
N PHE A 102 17.75 -29.21 50.83
CA PHE A 102 17.74 -29.15 49.36
C PHE A 102 18.91 -28.35 48.77
N MET A 103 19.82 -27.80 49.58
CA MET A 103 21.00 -27.08 49.11
C MET A 103 22.28 -27.61 49.74
N THR A 104 23.27 -27.91 48.89
CA THR A 104 24.59 -28.45 49.29
C THR A 104 25.72 -27.62 48.67
N VAL A 105 26.67 -27.17 49.48
CA VAL A 105 27.84 -26.43 48.98
C VAL A 105 28.82 -27.40 48.32
N THR A 106 29.22 -27.10 47.08
CA THR A 106 30.14 -27.93 46.29
C THR A 106 31.56 -27.37 46.28
N GLU A 107 31.71 -26.04 46.19
CA GLU A 107 33.01 -25.36 46.23
C GLU A 107 32.98 -24.22 47.25
N PHE A 108 33.94 -24.25 48.17
CA PHE A 108 34.07 -23.32 49.28
C PHE A 108 35.49 -22.80 49.36
N ASP A 109 35.65 -21.48 49.52
CA ASP A 109 36.93 -20.85 49.77
C ASP A 109 37.20 -20.76 51.27
N GLU A 110 38.22 -21.48 51.74
CA GLU A 110 38.60 -21.51 53.15
C GLU A 110 39.24 -20.19 53.63
N GLU A 111 39.92 -19.44 52.75
CA GLU A 111 40.61 -18.19 53.13
C GLU A 111 39.62 -17.04 53.36
N THR A 112 38.60 -16.98 52.51
CA THR A 112 37.54 -15.98 52.59
C THR A 112 36.30 -16.47 53.31
N CYS A 113 36.22 -17.73 53.74
CA CYS A 113 35.01 -18.29 54.34
C CYS A 113 33.75 -18.05 53.47
N GLY A 114 33.87 -18.30 52.16
CA GLY A 114 32.81 -17.95 51.22
C GLY A 114 32.49 -19.06 50.22
N VAL A 115 31.22 -19.16 49.86
CA VAL A 115 30.70 -20.11 48.87
C VAL A 115 30.99 -19.59 47.47
N ILE A 116 31.54 -20.47 46.64
CA ILE A 116 31.78 -20.22 45.22
C ILE A 116 30.69 -20.90 44.40
N THR A 117 30.44 -22.18 44.66
CA THR A 117 29.41 -22.97 43.96
C THR A 117 28.56 -23.76 44.94
N ALA A 118 27.26 -23.84 44.67
CA ALA A 118 26.33 -24.69 45.40
C ALA A 118 25.43 -25.49 44.46
N GLU A 119 25.02 -26.66 44.89
CA GLU A 119 24.05 -27.52 44.21
C GLU A 119 22.68 -27.40 44.91
N PHE A 120 21.62 -27.22 44.12
CA PHE A 120 20.25 -27.06 44.58
C PHE A 120 19.35 -28.16 44.00
N GLY A 121 18.83 -29.04 44.86
CA GLY A 121 17.92 -30.11 44.51
C GLY A 121 16.48 -29.61 44.39
N ILE A 122 15.91 -29.60 43.19
CA ILE A 122 14.57 -29.08 42.90
C ILE A 122 13.69 -30.13 42.22
N TYR A 123 12.41 -30.16 42.55
CA TYR A 123 11.48 -31.09 41.94
C TYR A 123 11.16 -30.69 40.49
N LYS A 124 11.22 -31.66 39.55
CA LYS A 124 11.05 -31.40 38.10
C LYS A 124 9.66 -30.83 37.74
N ASN A 125 8.59 -31.27 38.39
CA ASN A 125 7.25 -30.72 38.11
C ASN A 125 7.13 -29.26 38.55
N PHE A 126 7.87 -28.85 39.57
CA PHE A 126 7.89 -27.46 40.01
C PHE A 126 8.64 -26.57 39.02
N THR A 127 9.81 -26.98 38.53
CA THR A 127 10.55 -26.22 37.50
C THR A 127 9.77 -26.13 36.20
N TYR A 128 9.14 -27.23 35.77
CA TYR A 128 8.23 -27.23 34.62
C TYR A 128 7.04 -26.28 34.84
N GLY A 129 6.39 -26.34 36.00
CA GLY A 129 5.23 -25.48 36.29
C GLY A 129 5.58 -23.99 36.39
N VAL A 130 6.77 -23.62 36.89
CA VAL A 130 7.27 -22.24 36.85
C VAL A 130 7.42 -21.79 35.39
N TRP A 131 8.11 -22.58 34.57
CA TRP A 131 8.30 -22.29 33.14
C TRP A 131 6.99 -22.19 32.38
N ASP A 132 6.09 -23.17 32.53
CA ASP A 132 4.80 -23.23 31.84
C ASP A 132 3.90 -22.04 32.22
N SER A 133 3.93 -21.62 33.49
CA SER A 133 3.17 -20.45 33.93
C SER A 133 3.68 -19.11 33.36
N CYS A 134 4.91 -19.07 32.86
CA CYS A 134 5.58 -17.84 32.40
C CYS A 134 5.83 -17.80 30.88
N ARG A 135 5.76 -18.94 30.17
CA ARG A 135 6.26 -19.05 28.79
C ARG A 135 5.54 -18.19 27.76
N ASN A 136 4.25 -17.91 28.00
CA ASN A 136 3.40 -17.15 27.09
C ASN A 136 3.15 -15.71 27.58
N VAL A 137 3.76 -15.29 28.69
CA VAL A 137 3.60 -13.92 29.18
C VAL A 137 4.29 -12.99 28.20
N MET A 138 3.52 -12.06 27.62
CA MET A 138 3.99 -11.18 26.56
C MET A 138 4.44 -9.85 27.12
N ASP A 139 5.49 -9.28 26.55
CA ASP A 139 5.93 -7.92 26.84
C ASP A 139 5.42 -6.96 25.74
N PRO A 140 4.47 -6.05 26.02
CA PRO A 140 3.86 -5.17 24.99
C PRO A 140 4.85 -4.26 24.28
N GLN A 141 5.89 -3.80 25.00
CA GLN A 141 6.91 -2.91 24.45
C GLN A 141 7.76 -3.59 23.37
N THR A 142 7.90 -4.92 23.46
CA THR A 142 8.79 -5.71 22.61
C THR A 142 8.03 -6.67 21.70
N GLN A 143 6.72 -6.83 21.93
CA GLN A 143 5.83 -7.75 21.23
C GLN A 143 6.33 -9.21 21.28
N ALA A 144 7.11 -9.56 22.31
CA ALA A 144 7.77 -10.84 22.47
C ALA A 144 7.48 -11.47 23.84
N PRO A 145 7.54 -12.81 23.97
CA PRO A 145 7.36 -13.47 25.25
C PRO A 145 8.55 -13.19 26.18
N ILE A 146 8.28 -13.10 27.48
CA ILE A 146 9.30 -12.80 28.50
C ILE A 146 10.36 -13.92 28.63
N THR A 147 10.11 -15.13 28.12
CA THR A 147 11.12 -16.21 28.09
C THR A 147 12.35 -15.80 27.30
N GLN A 148 12.16 -15.04 26.22
CA GLN A 148 13.25 -14.44 25.46
C GLN A 148 14.18 -13.62 26.37
N LEU A 149 13.59 -12.94 27.35
CA LEU A 149 14.28 -12.07 28.27
C LEU A 149 14.95 -12.86 29.42
N LEU A 150 14.33 -13.95 29.86
CA LEU A 150 14.76 -14.70 31.05
C LEU A 150 15.77 -15.81 30.76
N CYS A 151 15.88 -16.23 29.51
CA CYS A 151 16.73 -17.34 29.10
C CYS A 151 18.05 -16.93 28.43
N GLY A 152 18.36 -15.62 28.39
CA GLY A 152 19.64 -15.12 27.88
C GLY A 152 19.99 -15.64 26.49
N THR A 153 21.08 -16.41 26.39
CA THR A 153 21.62 -16.94 25.12
C THR A 153 20.79 -18.07 24.51
N TYR A 154 19.80 -18.62 25.23
CA TYR A 154 18.92 -19.67 24.70
C TYR A 154 17.75 -19.09 23.88
N GLY A 155 17.28 -17.86 24.19
CA GLY A 155 16.24 -17.16 23.42
C GLY A 155 14.80 -17.62 23.75
N VAL A 156 13.91 -17.56 22.74
CA VAL A 156 12.45 -17.74 22.90
C VAL A 156 12.06 -19.21 23.20
N ASP A 157 12.70 -20.18 22.53
CA ASP A 157 12.38 -21.62 22.62
C ASP A 157 13.04 -22.35 23.80
N CYS A 158 13.51 -21.57 24.77
CA CYS A 158 14.17 -22.06 25.96
C CYS A 158 13.30 -23.07 26.73
N THR A 159 13.88 -24.22 27.02
CA THR A 159 13.30 -25.26 27.88
C THR A 159 13.40 -24.87 29.36
N TYR A 160 12.62 -25.54 30.21
CA TYR A 160 12.71 -25.32 31.65
C TYR A 160 14.11 -25.66 32.21
N GLU A 161 14.86 -26.58 31.61
CA GLU A 161 16.23 -26.93 32.03
C GLU A 161 17.20 -25.79 31.75
N GLU A 162 17.13 -25.25 30.54
CA GLU A 162 17.95 -24.11 30.10
C GLU A 162 17.64 -22.85 30.90
N LEU A 163 16.36 -22.58 31.20
CA LEU A 163 15.95 -21.44 32.02
C LEU A 163 16.63 -21.48 33.38
N PHE A 164 16.50 -22.58 34.12
CA PHE A 164 17.09 -22.70 35.45
C PHE A 164 18.62 -22.74 35.40
N SER A 165 19.20 -23.38 34.38
CA SER A 165 20.66 -23.34 34.13
C SER A 165 21.17 -21.90 33.97
N TYR A 166 20.49 -21.08 33.15
CA TYR A 166 20.85 -19.68 32.97
C TYR A 166 20.65 -18.84 34.24
N LEU A 167 19.57 -19.06 34.99
CA LEU A 167 19.32 -18.40 36.27
C LEU A 167 20.40 -18.73 37.32
N GLY A 168 20.97 -19.94 37.28
CA GLY A 168 22.06 -20.39 38.14
C GLY A 168 23.45 -19.99 37.67
N SER A 169 23.58 -19.61 36.40
CA SER A 169 24.86 -19.26 35.77
C SER A 169 25.32 -17.85 36.12
N MET A 170 26.64 -17.69 36.19
CA MET A 170 27.30 -16.41 36.39
C MET A 170 27.18 -15.47 35.18
N GLU A 171 26.78 -15.98 34.02
CA GLU A 171 26.56 -15.19 32.80
C GLU A 171 25.43 -14.16 32.94
N ASN A 172 24.42 -14.45 33.76
CA ASN A 172 23.26 -13.59 34.01
C ASN A 172 23.65 -12.24 34.67
N LYS A 173 24.89 -12.11 35.21
CA LYS A 173 25.42 -10.94 35.95
C LYS A 173 24.65 -10.56 37.22
N ASN A 174 23.36 -10.90 37.32
CA ASN A 174 22.48 -10.73 38.46
C ASN A 174 22.56 -11.91 39.45
N THR A 175 23.10 -13.06 39.02
CA THR A 175 23.34 -14.21 39.89
C THR A 175 24.55 -13.94 40.80
N PRO A 176 24.42 -14.06 42.13
CA PRO A 176 25.46 -13.66 43.07
C PRO A 176 26.67 -14.63 43.12
N PHE A 177 26.43 -15.92 42.94
CA PHE A 177 27.41 -17.01 42.87
C PHE A 177 26.80 -18.17 42.05
N GLU A 178 27.60 -19.13 41.61
CA GLU A 178 27.14 -20.17 40.68
C GLU A 178 26.29 -21.23 41.40
N ILE A 179 25.10 -21.51 40.85
CA ILE A 179 24.13 -22.45 41.42
C ILE A 179 23.79 -23.53 40.39
N ASN A 180 24.15 -24.78 40.70
CA ASN A 180 23.83 -25.93 39.86
C ASN A 180 22.49 -26.53 40.28
N PHE A 181 21.48 -26.41 39.43
CA PHE A 181 20.17 -27.00 39.68
C PHE A 181 20.16 -28.48 39.32
N ARG A 182 19.93 -29.34 40.31
CA ARG A 182 19.70 -30.76 40.11
C ARG A 182 18.20 -31.04 40.13
N MET A 183 17.65 -31.34 38.96
CA MET A 183 16.22 -31.65 38.81
C MET A 183 15.93 -33.11 39.15
N ILE A 184 15.02 -33.35 40.10
CA ILE A 184 14.69 -34.69 40.63
C ILE A 184 13.30 -35.10 40.13
N GLU A 185 13.18 -36.32 39.57
CA GLU A 185 11.94 -36.85 38.98
C GLU A 185 11.06 -37.61 39.99
N THR A 186 11.66 -38.40 40.87
CA THR A 186 10.97 -39.21 41.89
C THR A 186 11.53 -38.90 43.27
N VAL A 187 10.65 -38.60 44.21
CA VAL A 187 11.01 -38.31 45.61
C VAL A 187 11.10 -39.65 46.36
N ASP A 188 12.31 -40.14 46.57
CA ASP A 188 12.58 -41.20 47.56
C ASP A 188 12.79 -40.56 48.94
N SER A 189 12.53 -41.29 50.03
CA SER A 189 12.71 -40.78 51.40
C SER A 189 14.16 -40.40 51.75
N GLU A 190 15.13 -40.77 50.91
CA GLU A 190 16.54 -40.39 51.02
C GLU A 190 16.92 -39.18 50.14
N THR A 191 16.08 -38.80 49.17
CA THR A 191 16.36 -37.68 48.25
C THR A 191 15.86 -36.36 48.80
N LYS A 192 16.83 -35.55 49.22
CA LYS A 192 16.72 -34.15 49.64
C LYS A 192 16.29 -33.25 48.47
N SER A 193 15.06 -32.72 48.47
CA SER A 193 14.54 -31.89 47.37
C SER A 193 13.55 -30.80 47.82
N PHE A 194 13.49 -29.72 47.04
CA PHE A 194 12.50 -28.65 47.21
C PHE A 194 11.13 -29.07 46.63
N GLU A 195 10.20 -29.44 47.51
CA GLU A 195 8.89 -30.02 47.16
C GLU A 195 7.74 -29.00 47.33
N PHE A 196 7.63 -28.05 46.39
CA PHE A 196 6.47 -27.17 46.27
C PHE A 196 5.73 -27.43 44.97
N GLN A 197 4.42 -27.16 44.95
CA GLN A 197 3.62 -27.19 43.71
C GLN A 197 3.53 -25.79 43.11
N ALA A 198 3.80 -25.69 41.81
CA ALA A 198 3.60 -24.46 41.07
C ALA A 198 2.10 -24.28 40.77
N THR A 199 1.60 -23.05 40.87
CA THR A 199 0.22 -22.73 40.49
C THR A 199 0.15 -22.53 38.97
N PRO A 200 -0.77 -23.19 38.24
CA PRO A 200 -0.90 -22.99 36.79
C PRO A 200 -1.45 -21.59 36.46
N CYS A 201 -1.12 -21.04 35.29
CA CYS A 201 -1.42 -19.63 34.94
C CYS A 201 -2.93 -19.31 34.87
N ASN A 202 -3.77 -20.33 34.64
CA ASN A 202 -5.23 -20.20 34.60
C ASN A 202 -5.91 -20.17 35.98
N GLN A 203 -5.17 -20.41 37.06
CA GLN A 203 -5.69 -20.36 38.42
C GLN A 203 -5.25 -19.07 39.13
N VAL A 204 -6.12 -18.57 40.00
CA VAL A 204 -5.83 -17.41 40.85
C VAL A 204 -4.81 -17.82 41.91
N ALA A 205 -3.72 -17.07 41.98
CA ALA A 205 -2.71 -17.24 43.01
C ALA A 205 -3.25 -16.86 44.40
N GLU A 206 -2.95 -17.66 45.43
CA GLU A 206 -3.26 -17.31 46.83
C GLU A 206 -2.70 -15.93 47.20
N GLY A 207 -3.57 -15.03 47.71
CA GLY A 207 -3.26 -13.63 48.01
C GLY A 207 -3.52 -12.64 46.86
N GLU A 208 -3.88 -13.13 45.67
CA GLU A 208 -4.20 -12.32 44.49
C GLU A 208 -5.70 -12.38 44.15
N GLU A 209 -6.19 -11.36 43.45
CA GLU A 209 -7.62 -11.23 43.08
C GLU A 209 -7.95 -11.84 41.70
N TYR A 210 -6.97 -11.89 40.79
CA TYR A 210 -7.16 -12.29 39.39
C TYR A 210 -6.14 -13.34 38.95
N SER A 211 -6.52 -14.19 38.00
CA SER A 211 -5.60 -15.05 37.23
C SER A 211 -4.87 -14.24 36.15
N CYS A 212 -3.94 -14.85 35.44
CA CYS A 212 -3.27 -14.19 34.31
C CYS A 212 -4.27 -13.90 33.18
N GLY A 213 -4.01 -12.84 32.41
CA GLY A 213 -4.83 -12.45 31.26
C GLY A 213 -4.70 -13.43 30.09
N CYS A 214 -5.67 -13.44 29.19
CA CYS A 214 -5.71 -14.34 28.03
C CYS A 214 -4.51 -14.16 27.09
N THR A 215 -4.03 -12.94 26.90
CA THR A 215 -2.83 -12.68 26.09
C THR A 215 -1.55 -13.28 26.68
N ASP A 216 -1.50 -13.41 28.01
CA ASP A 216 -0.33 -13.89 28.76
C ASP A 216 -0.44 -15.39 29.12
N CYS A 217 -1.64 -15.95 29.08
CA CYS A 217 -1.95 -17.36 29.36
C CYS A 217 -3.07 -17.84 28.43
N PRO A 218 -2.73 -18.45 27.28
CA PRO A 218 -3.71 -18.95 26.30
C PRO A 218 -4.74 -19.93 26.88
N ASP A 219 -4.39 -20.66 27.95
CA ASP A 219 -5.29 -21.59 28.63
C ASP A 219 -6.48 -20.92 29.32
N THR A 220 -6.44 -19.59 29.50
CA THR A 220 -7.59 -18.81 30.00
C THR A 220 -8.51 -18.31 28.89
N CYS A 221 -8.11 -18.42 27.62
CA CYS A 221 -8.86 -17.87 26.51
C CYS A 221 -10.06 -18.76 26.13
N PRO A 222 -11.18 -18.15 25.68
CA PRO A 222 -12.20 -18.88 24.94
C PRO A 222 -11.64 -19.33 23.58
N ALA A 223 -12.28 -20.33 22.97
CA ALA A 223 -11.91 -20.74 21.61
C ALA A 223 -12.01 -19.57 20.63
N SER A 224 -11.01 -19.43 19.74
CA SER A 224 -10.93 -18.34 18.77
C SER A 224 -12.19 -18.24 17.90
N SER A 225 -12.67 -17.00 17.69
CA SER A 225 -13.77 -16.70 16.78
C SER A 225 -13.28 -16.76 15.33
N SER A 226 -14.04 -17.41 14.44
CA SER A 226 -13.77 -17.38 13.00
C SER A 226 -13.99 -15.97 12.43
N TYR A 227 -13.02 -15.46 11.69
CA TYR A 227 -13.20 -14.24 10.90
C TYR A 227 -14.11 -14.52 9.69
N PRO A 228 -14.80 -13.50 9.14
CA PRO A 228 -15.61 -13.71 7.97
C PRO A 228 -14.73 -14.15 6.80
N ASP A 229 -14.92 -15.39 6.36
CA ASP A 229 -14.31 -15.90 5.13
C ASP A 229 -14.65 -14.96 3.97
N ASN A 230 -13.69 -14.86 3.05
CA ASN A 230 -13.82 -13.97 1.92
C ASN A 230 -15.08 -14.31 1.13
N LEU A 231 -16.08 -13.43 1.19
CA LEU A 231 -17.39 -13.62 0.58
C LEU A 231 -17.34 -13.36 -0.93
N TYR A 232 -16.29 -13.80 -1.62
CA TYR A 232 -16.41 -14.14 -3.03
C TYR A 232 -17.25 -15.41 -3.06
N ILE A 233 -18.57 -15.25 -3.01
CA ILE A 233 -19.48 -16.31 -3.39
C ILE A 233 -19.16 -16.58 -4.87
N THR A 234 -18.21 -17.48 -5.13
CA THR A 234 -18.18 -18.17 -6.41
C THR A 234 -19.50 -18.92 -6.42
N TRP A 235 -20.48 -18.36 -7.14
CA TRP A 235 -21.78 -18.99 -7.27
C TRP A 235 -21.59 -20.25 -8.10
N GLU A 236 -21.15 -21.33 -7.47
CA GLU A 236 -20.83 -22.58 -8.14
C GLU A 236 -22.04 -23.51 -8.07
N VAL A 237 -22.42 -24.04 -9.23
CA VAL A 237 -23.45 -25.07 -9.37
C VAL A 237 -22.75 -26.30 -9.94
N ASN A 238 -22.60 -27.36 -9.15
CA ASN A 238 -21.85 -28.58 -9.50
C ASN A 238 -20.39 -28.32 -9.97
N GLY A 239 -19.68 -27.37 -9.33
CA GLY A 239 -18.28 -27.05 -9.65
C GLY A 239 -18.08 -26.23 -10.94
N ILE A 240 -19.17 -25.73 -11.54
CA ILE A 240 -19.13 -24.77 -12.65
C ILE A 240 -19.60 -23.42 -12.12
N ASN A 241 -18.84 -22.35 -12.39
CA ASN A 241 -19.24 -20.99 -12.05
C ASN A 241 -20.57 -20.64 -12.76
N GLY A 242 -21.58 -20.29 -11.97
CA GLY A 242 -22.97 -20.10 -12.38
C GLY A 242 -23.16 -18.98 -13.40
N MET A 243 -22.20 -18.05 -13.50
CA MET A 243 -22.19 -17.06 -14.59
C MET A 243 -22.03 -17.69 -15.97
N PHE A 244 -21.28 -18.79 -16.10
CA PHE A 244 -21.22 -19.54 -17.35
C PHE A 244 -22.54 -20.22 -17.69
N ILE A 245 -23.31 -20.65 -16.68
CA ILE A 245 -24.63 -21.27 -16.88
C ILE A 245 -25.62 -20.21 -17.38
N VAL A 246 -25.64 -19.03 -16.76
CA VAL A 246 -26.50 -17.90 -17.20
C VAL A 246 -26.12 -17.46 -18.60
N ALA A 247 -24.83 -17.29 -18.90
CA ALA A 247 -24.36 -16.93 -20.24
C ALA A 247 -24.73 -18.00 -21.28
N GLY A 248 -24.59 -19.29 -20.94
CA GLY A 248 -25.00 -20.41 -21.79
C GLY A 248 -26.51 -20.44 -22.06
N ALA A 249 -27.33 -20.16 -21.04
CA ALA A 249 -28.79 -20.06 -21.18
C ALA A 249 -29.20 -18.85 -22.05
N MET A 250 -28.56 -17.70 -21.86
CA MET A 250 -28.76 -16.51 -22.71
C MET A 250 -28.40 -16.82 -24.16
N TRP A 251 -27.24 -17.43 -24.41
CA TRP A 251 -26.79 -17.81 -25.76
C TRP A 251 -27.75 -18.82 -26.41
N GLY A 252 -28.18 -19.84 -25.67
CA GLY A 252 -29.19 -20.79 -26.12
C GLY A 252 -30.51 -20.12 -26.51
N GLY A 253 -30.98 -19.17 -25.69
CA GLY A 253 -32.15 -18.34 -25.99
C GLY A 253 -31.99 -17.52 -27.27
N PHE A 254 -30.85 -16.84 -27.45
CA PHE A 254 -30.54 -16.08 -28.66
C PHE A 254 -30.51 -16.96 -29.92
N LEU A 255 -29.89 -18.14 -29.84
CA LEU A 255 -29.88 -19.08 -30.95
C LEU A 255 -31.27 -19.57 -31.32
N ILE A 256 -32.11 -19.88 -30.33
CA ILE A 256 -33.51 -20.29 -30.58
C ILE A 256 -34.25 -19.16 -31.30
N ILE A 257 -34.10 -17.91 -30.88
CA ILE A 257 -34.72 -16.74 -31.54
C ILE A 257 -34.23 -16.61 -33.00
N ILE A 258 -32.91 -16.69 -33.23
CA ILE A 258 -32.33 -16.58 -34.58
C ILE A 258 -32.80 -17.74 -35.47
N ILE A 259 -32.80 -18.98 -34.97
CA ILE A 259 -33.29 -20.15 -35.70
C ILE A 259 -34.78 -20.00 -36.01
N THR A 260 -35.58 -19.50 -35.07
CA THR A 260 -37.02 -19.25 -35.28
C THR A 260 -37.23 -18.18 -36.36
N ILE A 261 -36.46 -17.08 -36.35
CA ILE A 261 -36.51 -16.05 -37.39
C ILE A 261 -36.05 -16.60 -38.74
N LEU A 262 -35.02 -17.43 -38.79
CA LEU A 262 -34.54 -18.08 -40.01
C LEU A 262 -35.59 -19.03 -40.58
N VAL A 263 -36.21 -19.86 -39.73
CA VAL A 263 -37.25 -20.83 -40.13
C VAL A 263 -38.51 -20.11 -40.57
N VAL A 264 -39.02 -19.14 -39.80
CA VAL A 264 -40.19 -18.31 -40.17
C VAL A 264 -39.90 -17.49 -41.44
N GLY A 265 -38.68 -16.95 -41.58
CA GLY A 265 -38.24 -16.23 -42.78
C GLY A 265 -38.15 -17.13 -44.01
N PHE A 266 -37.70 -18.37 -43.85
CA PHE A 266 -37.63 -19.38 -44.91
C PHE A 266 -39.03 -19.88 -45.30
N GLN A 267 -39.92 -20.07 -44.33
CA GLN A 267 -41.33 -20.42 -44.55
C GLN A 267 -42.10 -19.28 -45.22
N ARG A 268 -41.89 -18.02 -44.82
CA ARG A 268 -42.47 -16.84 -45.49
C ARG A 268 -41.94 -16.68 -46.91
N ARG A 269 -40.66 -16.95 -47.18
CA ARG A 269 -40.10 -16.94 -48.56
C ARG A 269 -40.71 -18.01 -49.46
N LYS A 270 -41.16 -19.14 -48.93
CA LYS A 270 -41.85 -20.19 -49.69
C LYS A 270 -43.32 -19.86 -50.01
N ASN A 271 -43.96 -18.98 -49.25
CA ASN A 271 -45.42 -18.78 -49.28
C ASN A 271 -45.90 -17.41 -49.84
N ILE A 272 -45.03 -16.56 -50.39
CA ILE A 272 -45.43 -15.22 -50.87
C ILE A 272 -45.32 -15.11 -52.42
N PRO A 273 -46.43 -14.92 -53.16
CA PRO A 273 -46.39 -14.49 -54.56
C PRO A 273 -45.97 -13.01 -54.68
N PRO A 274 -45.40 -12.57 -55.82
CA PRO A 274 -44.75 -11.27 -55.96
C PRO A 274 -45.78 -10.16 -56.20
N SER A 275 -46.46 -9.72 -55.14
CA SER A 275 -47.07 -8.39 -55.00
C SER A 275 -47.96 -8.38 -53.75
N SER A 276 -47.40 -7.88 -52.64
CA SER A 276 -48.21 -7.28 -51.58
C SER A 276 -47.42 -6.11 -50.99
N PRO A 277 -48.09 -4.98 -50.68
CA PRO A 277 -47.41 -3.79 -50.20
C PRO A 277 -46.85 -4.10 -48.81
N ALA A 278 -45.53 -4.06 -48.70
CA ALA A 278 -44.83 -4.19 -47.44
C ALA A 278 -45.34 -3.12 -46.45
N ASP A 279 -45.80 -3.58 -45.28
CA ASP A 279 -46.11 -2.83 -44.05
C ASP A 279 -46.04 -1.30 -44.16
N ILE A 280 -47.15 -0.67 -44.58
CA ILE A 280 -47.36 0.77 -44.40
C ILE A 280 -47.67 0.97 -42.91
N VAL A 281 -46.61 1.20 -42.12
CA VAL A 281 -46.74 1.63 -40.72
C VAL A 281 -47.37 3.02 -40.72
N LYS A 282 -48.54 3.18 -40.11
CA LYS A 282 -49.13 4.52 -39.89
C LYS A 282 -48.21 5.31 -38.96
N PRO A 283 -47.86 6.57 -39.29
CA PRO A 283 -46.96 7.35 -38.46
C PRO A 283 -47.57 7.60 -37.08
N SER A 284 -46.78 7.35 -36.05
CA SER A 284 -47.06 7.67 -34.66
C SER A 284 -47.12 9.19 -34.46
N ILE A 285 -47.81 9.66 -33.40
CA ILE A 285 -47.77 11.08 -32.99
C ILE A 285 -46.31 11.52 -32.73
N PHE A 286 -45.49 10.61 -32.20
CA PHE A 286 -44.06 10.85 -32.00
C PHE A 286 -43.30 11.04 -33.32
N ASP A 287 -43.66 10.31 -34.38
CA ASP A 287 -43.02 10.47 -35.70
C ASP A 287 -43.30 11.87 -36.30
N TYR A 288 -44.50 12.42 -36.05
CA TYR A 288 -44.86 13.77 -36.49
C TYR A 288 -44.07 14.84 -35.72
N ILE A 289 -43.98 14.71 -34.39
CA ILE A 289 -43.21 15.61 -33.54
C ILE A 289 -41.72 15.53 -33.89
N GLY A 290 -41.19 14.32 -34.08
CA GLY A 290 -39.81 14.06 -34.47
C GLY A 290 -39.45 14.68 -35.81
N ALA A 291 -40.28 14.47 -36.84
CA ALA A 291 -40.07 15.07 -38.16
C ALA A 291 -40.09 16.61 -38.11
N HIS A 292 -40.95 17.19 -37.27
CA HIS A 292 -41.00 18.65 -37.08
C HIS A 292 -39.76 19.18 -36.36
N PHE A 293 -39.28 18.46 -35.34
CA PHE A 293 -38.08 18.78 -34.58
C PHE A 293 -36.83 18.74 -35.47
N GLU A 294 -36.61 17.65 -36.20
CA GLU A 294 -35.51 17.48 -37.15
C GLU A 294 -35.53 18.55 -38.26
N HIS A 295 -36.71 18.87 -38.80
CA HIS A 295 -36.83 19.93 -39.81
C HIS A 295 -36.44 21.30 -39.24
N LYS A 296 -36.88 21.63 -38.02
CA LYS A 296 -36.50 22.89 -37.36
C LYS A 296 -35.01 22.97 -37.07
N LEU A 297 -34.38 21.88 -36.61
CA LEU A 297 -32.93 21.81 -36.42
C LEU A 297 -32.19 22.04 -37.73
N ALA A 298 -32.58 21.36 -38.81
CA ALA A 298 -31.94 21.53 -40.12
C ALA A 298 -32.05 22.98 -40.63
N VAL A 299 -33.21 23.62 -40.47
CA VAL A 299 -33.41 25.04 -40.82
C VAL A 299 -32.52 25.95 -39.97
N TRP A 300 -32.41 25.69 -38.67
CA TRP A 300 -31.53 26.46 -37.78
C TRP A 300 -30.06 26.38 -38.20
N PHE A 301 -29.55 25.17 -38.45
CA PHE A 301 -28.18 24.99 -38.95
C PHE A 301 -27.95 25.60 -40.34
N THR A 302 -28.97 25.59 -41.21
CA THR A 302 -28.88 26.26 -42.51
C THR A 302 -28.78 27.78 -42.35
N MET A 303 -29.55 28.37 -41.43
CA MET A 303 -29.47 29.81 -41.13
C MET A 303 -28.12 30.18 -40.51
N LEU A 304 -27.63 29.37 -39.57
CA LEU A 304 -26.32 29.53 -38.94
C LEU A 304 -25.20 29.46 -40.00
N GLY A 305 -25.24 28.43 -40.86
CA GLY A 305 -24.27 28.25 -41.94
C GLY A 305 -24.25 29.44 -42.91
N LYS A 306 -25.42 30.01 -43.23
CA LYS A 306 -25.53 31.21 -44.08
C LYS A 306 -24.97 32.46 -43.42
N ALA A 307 -25.14 32.61 -42.11
CA ALA A 307 -24.56 33.72 -41.35
C ALA A 307 -23.03 33.62 -41.31
N VAL A 308 -22.50 32.42 -41.06
CA VAL A 308 -21.05 32.14 -41.00
C VAL A 308 -20.39 32.28 -42.37
N SER A 309 -20.97 31.67 -43.41
CA SER A 309 -20.42 31.69 -44.78
C SER A 309 -20.52 33.08 -45.45
N GLY A 310 -21.48 33.91 -45.03
CA GLY A 310 -21.66 35.27 -45.54
C GLY A 310 -20.57 36.25 -45.12
N LYS A 311 -19.98 36.09 -43.92
CA LYS A 311 -18.91 36.96 -43.39
C LYS A 311 -17.78 36.15 -42.71
N PRO A 312 -17.05 35.29 -43.46
CA PRO A 312 -16.14 34.30 -42.86
C PRO A 312 -14.94 34.93 -42.14
N TYR A 313 -14.39 36.04 -42.64
CA TYR A 313 -13.26 36.73 -42.00
C TYR A 313 -13.60 37.31 -40.62
N MET A 314 -14.80 37.86 -40.45
CA MET A 314 -15.22 38.40 -39.15
C MET A 314 -15.41 37.30 -38.12
N VAL A 315 -16.00 36.16 -38.53
CA VAL A 315 -16.17 35.00 -37.66
C VAL A 315 -14.82 34.47 -37.18
N LEU A 316 -13.83 34.33 -38.08
CA LEU A 316 -12.48 33.89 -37.72
C LEU A 316 -11.79 34.85 -36.74
N ILE A 317 -11.97 36.16 -36.88
CA ILE A 317 -11.41 37.16 -35.95
C ILE A 317 -12.05 37.00 -34.56
N TYR A 318 -13.38 36.88 -34.47
CA TYR A 318 -14.04 36.70 -33.18
C TYR A 318 -13.71 35.37 -32.52
N SER A 319 -13.64 34.28 -33.29
CA SER A 319 -13.29 32.96 -32.74
C SER A 319 -11.86 32.91 -32.26
N THR A 320 -10.91 33.49 -33.01
CA THR A 320 -9.51 33.56 -32.58
C THR A 320 -9.34 34.46 -31.35
N LEU A 321 -10.03 35.60 -31.28
CA LEU A 321 -10.01 36.46 -30.09
C LEU A 321 -10.54 35.72 -28.84
N LEU A 322 -11.64 34.97 -28.98
CA LEU A 322 -12.21 34.21 -27.87
C LEU A 322 -11.22 33.14 -27.37
N VAL A 323 -10.64 32.38 -28.29
CA VAL A 323 -9.65 31.34 -27.97
C VAL A 323 -8.42 31.95 -27.30
N THR A 324 -7.86 33.05 -27.83
CA THR A 324 -6.66 33.65 -27.25
C THR A 324 -6.90 34.19 -25.85
N VAL A 325 -8.07 34.78 -25.58
CA VAL A 325 -8.44 35.21 -24.22
C VAL A 325 -8.48 34.02 -23.26
N LEU A 326 -9.15 32.93 -23.63
CA LEU A 326 -9.24 31.74 -22.79
C LEU A 326 -7.88 31.06 -22.62
N SER A 327 -7.08 30.93 -23.68
CA SER A 327 -5.75 30.33 -23.62
C SER A 327 -4.73 31.16 -22.82
N CYS A 328 -4.84 32.49 -22.80
CA CYS A 328 -4.00 33.34 -21.94
C CYS A 328 -4.20 33.02 -20.45
N CYS A 329 -5.38 32.53 -20.05
CA CYS A 329 -5.66 32.16 -18.67
C CYS A 329 -4.87 30.94 -18.17
N ILE A 330 -4.18 30.20 -19.04
CA ILE A 330 -3.31 29.07 -18.67
C ILE A 330 -2.19 29.50 -17.69
N GLN A 331 -1.82 30.78 -17.63
CA GLN A 331 -0.83 31.28 -16.65
C GLN A 331 -1.24 31.09 -15.18
N PHE A 332 -2.53 30.90 -14.90
CA PHE A 332 -3.04 30.62 -13.55
C PHE A 332 -3.19 29.12 -13.27
N LEU A 333 -2.67 28.25 -14.14
CA LEU A 333 -2.77 26.82 -14.00
C LEU A 333 -1.91 26.32 -12.83
N GLU A 334 -2.54 25.63 -11.90
CA GLU A 334 -1.87 24.86 -10.85
C GLU A 334 -1.90 23.37 -11.25
N VAL A 335 -0.76 22.69 -11.14
CA VAL A 335 -0.61 21.27 -11.47
C VAL A 335 -0.35 20.50 -10.18
N THR A 336 -1.18 19.49 -9.90
CA THR A 336 -1.02 18.61 -8.74
C THR A 336 -0.22 17.37 -9.11
N THR A 337 0.91 17.15 -8.44
CA THR A 337 1.77 15.96 -8.59
C THR A 337 1.64 14.98 -7.43
N ASP A 338 1.09 15.43 -6.31
CA ASP A 338 0.95 14.62 -5.09
C ASP A 338 -0.01 13.44 -5.33
N PRO A 339 0.45 12.18 -5.21
CA PRO A 339 -0.38 11.01 -5.46
C PRO A 339 -1.59 10.95 -4.51
N VAL A 340 -1.45 11.45 -3.28
CA VAL A 340 -2.54 11.45 -2.31
C VAL A 340 -3.71 12.32 -2.81
N GLU A 341 -3.43 13.50 -3.35
CA GLU A 341 -4.45 14.42 -3.87
C GLU A 341 -5.07 13.94 -5.20
N LEU A 342 -4.34 13.12 -5.96
CA LEU A 342 -4.80 12.56 -7.23
C LEU A 342 -5.77 11.38 -7.04
N TRP A 343 -5.42 10.47 -6.13
CA TRP A 343 -6.07 9.16 -5.99
C TRP A 343 -7.09 9.09 -4.85
N SER A 344 -7.06 10.02 -3.89
CA SER A 344 -7.97 10.04 -2.74
C SER A 344 -8.90 11.24 -2.73
N SER A 345 -10.18 10.99 -2.51
CA SER A 345 -11.17 12.06 -2.37
C SER A 345 -11.04 12.74 -1.00
N GLU A 346 -11.15 14.06 -0.94
CA GLU A 346 -11.17 14.84 0.31
C GLU A 346 -12.23 14.35 1.31
N ASN A 347 -13.37 13.85 0.80
CA ASN A 347 -14.48 13.38 1.61
C ASN A 347 -14.44 11.90 1.98
N SER A 348 -13.45 11.15 1.46
CA SER A 348 -13.29 9.71 1.73
C SER A 348 -13.04 9.43 3.21
N ARG A 349 -13.38 8.22 3.66
CA ARG A 349 -13.18 7.82 5.06
C ARG A 349 -11.67 7.78 5.38
N GLY A 350 -10.85 7.19 4.51
CA GLY A 350 -9.39 7.12 4.68
C GLY A 350 -8.72 8.49 4.74
N ARG A 351 -9.20 9.49 3.97
CA ARG A 351 -8.70 10.87 4.05
C ARG A 351 -9.03 11.53 5.38
N LYS A 352 -10.28 11.38 5.86
CA LYS A 352 -10.69 11.91 7.18
C LYS A 352 -9.93 11.24 8.33
N GLU A 353 -9.71 9.94 8.23
CA GLU A 353 -8.91 9.16 9.19
C GLU A 353 -7.45 9.65 9.20
N LYS A 354 -6.85 9.89 8.02
CA LYS A 354 -5.52 10.48 7.88
C LYS A 354 -5.45 11.89 8.47
N ASP A 355 -6.36 12.78 8.11
CA ASP A 355 -6.34 14.18 8.58
C ASP A 355 -6.56 14.26 10.10
N TYR A 356 -7.38 13.35 10.65
CA TYR A 356 -7.54 13.21 12.10
C TYR A 356 -6.25 12.70 12.76
N TYR A 357 -5.57 11.72 12.17
CA TYR A 357 -4.30 11.22 12.68
C TYR A 357 -3.22 12.30 12.65
N ASP A 358 -3.01 12.96 11.51
CA ASP A 358 -1.97 13.96 11.29
C ASP A 358 -2.18 15.25 12.11
N SER A 359 -3.43 15.56 12.52
CA SER A 359 -3.73 16.72 13.38
C SER A 359 -3.59 16.43 14.88
N ASN A 360 -3.66 15.15 15.27
CA ASN A 360 -3.54 14.74 16.67
C ASN A 360 -2.15 14.24 17.03
N PHE A 361 -1.49 13.55 16.10
CA PHE A 361 -0.19 12.93 16.27
C PHE A 361 0.81 13.52 15.28
N VAL A 362 2.07 13.08 15.37
CA VAL A 362 3.06 13.42 14.35
C VAL A 362 2.70 12.67 13.06
N PRO A 363 2.69 13.34 11.89
CA PRO A 363 2.44 12.67 10.62
C PRO A 363 3.37 11.47 10.41
N PHE A 364 2.90 10.47 9.68
CA PHE A 364 3.69 9.28 9.40
C PHE A 364 5.05 9.66 8.78
N PHE A 365 6.13 9.12 9.37
CA PHE A 365 7.51 9.44 9.00
C PHE A 365 7.85 9.03 7.56
N ARG A 366 8.91 9.61 7.00
CA ARG A 366 9.44 9.27 5.68
C ARG A 366 10.56 8.23 5.86
N PRO A 367 10.42 7.01 5.31
CA PRO A 367 11.43 5.97 5.45
C PRO A 367 12.39 5.97 4.27
N GLU A 368 13.69 6.11 4.53
CA GLU A 368 14.73 5.82 3.54
C GLU A 368 15.34 4.45 3.85
N GLN A 369 15.21 3.52 2.90
CA GLN A 369 15.57 2.12 3.11
C GLN A 369 16.64 1.66 2.14
N ILE A 370 17.63 0.95 2.67
CA ILE A 370 18.66 0.24 1.91
C ILE A 370 18.58 -1.23 2.28
N ILE A 371 18.45 -2.08 1.27
CA ILE A 371 18.41 -3.53 1.36
C ILE A 371 19.65 -4.05 0.66
N VAL A 372 20.55 -4.68 1.41
CA VAL A 372 21.82 -5.19 0.88
C VAL A 372 21.88 -6.70 1.07
N LYS A 373 21.89 -7.44 -0.03
CA LYS A 373 21.91 -8.91 -0.05
C LYS A 373 23.28 -9.45 -0.46
N ALA A 374 23.80 -10.36 0.36
CA ALA A 374 25.11 -10.97 0.18
C ALA A 374 25.00 -12.25 -0.70
N LYS A 375 25.20 -12.12 -2.02
CA LYS A 375 25.15 -13.26 -2.96
C LYS A 375 26.49 -14.00 -3.08
N GLY A 376 27.60 -13.26 -3.13
CA GLY A 376 28.95 -13.82 -3.34
C GLY A 376 29.64 -14.35 -2.08
N TYR A 377 28.93 -14.47 -0.96
CA TYR A 377 29.50 -14.84 0.34
C TYR A 377 29.00 -16.22 0.78
N GLU A 378 29.89 -17.02 1.34
CA GLU A 378 29.57 -18.34 1.88
C GLU A 378 28.98 -18.24 3.30
N LYS A 379 28.26 -19.29 3.72
CA LYS A 379 27.82 -19.43 5.11
C LYS A 379 29.02 -19.63 6.03
N ILE A 380 28.89 -19.15 7.27
CA ILE A 380 29.94 -19.21 8.28
C ILE A 380 29.53 -20.22 9.34
N VAL A 381 30.48 -21.01 9.86
CA VAL A 381 30.22 -21.94 10.96
C VAL A 381 31.09 -21.50 12.14
N GLU A 382 30.46 -21.05 13.22
CA GLU A 382 31.17 -20.53 14.39
C GLU A 382 30.61 -21.18 15.67
N ASN A 383 31.49 -21.47 16.64
CA ASN A 383 31.10 -22.09 17.90
C ASN A 383 30.96 -21.03 19.00
N THR A 384 29.76 -20.46 19.15
CA THR A 384 29.51 -19.37 20.11
C THR A 384 28.99 -19.86 21.47
N THR A 385 28.39 -21.06 21.55
CA THR A 385 27.70 -21.58 22.76
C THR A 385 28.11 -23.01 23.17
N GLY A 386 29.11 -23.60 22.53
CA GLY A 386 29.55 -24.99 22.73
C GLY A 386 29.18 -25.91 21.57
N GLU A 387 28.11 -25.58 20.83
CA GLU A 387 27.69 -26.25 19.59
C GLU A 387 28.00 -25.39 18.34
N PRO A 388 28.45 -26.00 17.22
CA PRO A 388 28.69 -25.28 15.97
C PRO A 388 27.37 -24.78 15.37
N MET A 389 27.19 -23.46 15.29
CA MET A 389 26.02 -22.84 14.68
C MET A 389 26.37 -22.31 13.28
N GLU A 390 25.48 -22.56 12.30
CA GLU A 390 25.59 -21.97 10.97
C GLU A 390 25.03 -20.54 10.98
N TRP A 391 25.81 -19.62 10.43
CA TRP A 391 25.44 -18.23 10.21
C TRP A 391 25.32 -17.96 8.71
N GLY A 392 24.30 -17.19 8.36
CA GLY A 392 24.05 -16.76 7.00
C GLY A 392 25.11 -15.76 6.50
N PRO A 393 25.17 -15.54 5.17
CA PRO A 393 26.16 -14.67 4.55
C PRO A 393 26.13 -13.21 5.03
N ALA A 394 25.00 -12.72 5.57
CA ALA A 394 24.87 -11.35 6.08
C ALA A 394 25.79 -11.06 7.28
N PHE A 395 26.20 -12.10 8.00
CA PHE A 395 27.06 -12.00 9.18
C PHE A 395 28.55 -12.05 8.83
N ASN A 396 28.90 -12.11 7.55
CA ASN A 396 30.29 -11.99 7.15
C ASN A 396 30.84 -10.61 7.53
N GLN A 397 31.88 -10.59 8.36
CA GLN A 397 32.42 -9.36 8.93
C GLN A 397 32.88 -8.35 7.86
N SER A 398 33.44 -8.82 6.74
CA SER A 398 33.85 -7.94 5.64
C SER A 398 32.66 -7.26 4.97
N PHE A 399 31.61 -8.02 4.68
CA PHE A 399 30.35 -7.51 4.16
C PHE A 399 29.66 -6.55 5.16
N PHE A 400 29.64 -6.93 6.44
CA PHE A 400 29.04 -6.13 7.51
C PHE A 400 29.75 -4.78 7.67
N LEU A 401 31.09 -4.75 7.60
CA LEU A 401 31.89 -3.52 7.65
C LEU A 401 31.72 -2.65 6.40
N ASP A 402 31.59 -3.25 5.21
CA ASP A 402 31.36 -2.50 3.97
C ASP A 402 30.03 -1.70 4.02
N VAL A 403 28.96 -2.32 4.54
CA VAL A 403 27.65 -1.66 4.70
C VAL A 403 27.64 -0.70 5.88
N PHE A 404 28.40 -0.98 6.93
CA PHE A 404 28.61 -0.05 8.05
C PHE A 404 29.25 1.26 7.59
N ASP A 405 30.33 1.19 6.79
CA ASP A 405 31.06 2.36 6.29
C ASP A 405 30.13 3.26 5.42
N LEU A 406 29.24 2.67 4.63
CA LEU A 406 28.18 3.38 3.91
C LEU A 406 27.23 4.10 4.88
N THR A 407 26.72 3.39 5.88
CA THR A 407 25.74 3.92 6.84
C THR A 407 26.33 5.04 7.70
N GLU A 408 27.60 4.93 8.11
CA GLU A 408 28.31 5.94 8.88
C GLU A 408 28.49 7.24 8.06
N TYR A 409 28.85 7.12 6.78
CA TYR A 409 28.97 8.26 5.88
C TYR A 409 27.64 9.01 5.71
N LEU A 410 26.56 8.27 5.42
CA LEU A 410 25.21 8.82 5.25
C LEU A 410 24.71 9.56 6.51
N THR A 411 25.03 9.02 7.69
CA THR A 411 24.57 9.55 8.98
C THR A 411 25.33 10.81 9.41
N ASN A 412 26.66 10.84 9.22
CA ASN A 412 27.51 11.85 9.83
C ASN A 412 28.13 12.86 8.85
N GLN A 413 28.32 12.51 7.58
CA GLN A 413 29.07 13.33 6.61
C GLN A 413 28.20 13.93 5.50
N LEU A 414 27.13 13.24 5.11
CA LEU A 414 26.25 13.69 4.04
C LEU A 414 25.52 14.98 4.44
N THR A 415 25.65 16.02 3.61
CA THR A 415 24.92 17.29 3.77
C THR A 415 24.35 17.73 2.42
N ALA A 416 23.16 18.30 2.44
CA ALA A 416 22.50 18.88 1.28
C ALA A 416 22.52 20.41 1.40
N GLU A 417 22.78 21.09 0.28
CA GLU A 417 22.77 22.56 0.21
C GLU A 417 21.41 23.04 -0.28
N ILE A 418 20.77 23.93 0.48
CA ILE A 418 19.47 24.53 0.13
C ILE A 418 19.67 26.04 -0.03
N THR A 419 19.17 26.57 -1.14
CA THR A 419 19.11 28.01 -1.39
C THR A 419 17.73 28.53 -1.02
N ASP A 420 17.62 29.23 0.11
CA ASP A 420 16.40 29.95 0.49
C ASP A 420 16.65 31.46 0.32
N GLY A 421 16.33 31.97 -0.87
CA GLY A 421 16.64 33.35 -1.27
C GLY A 421 18.15 33.59 -1.40
N GLU A 422 18.72 34.46 -0.56
CA GLU A 422 20.16 34.79 -0.55
C GLU A 422 20.99 33.88 0.40
N ASN A 423 20.36 33.09 1.28
CA ASN A 423 21.07 32.26 2.25
C ASN A 423 21.18 30.79 1.79
N THR A 424 22.40 30.26 1.78
CA THR A 424 22.69 28.83 1.62
C THR A 424 22.72 28.15 2.98
N LEU A 425 21.82 27.20 3.22
CA LEU A 425 21.78 26.38 4.43
C LEU A 425 22.22 24.95 4.11
N ASN A 426 23.14 24.42 4.92
CA ASN A 426 23.57 23.03 4.82
C ASN A 426 22.74 22.19 5.79
N VAL A 427 21.98 21.23 5.26
CA VAL A 427 21.08 20.36 6.01
C VAL A 427 21.68 18.97 6.07
N GLY A 428 21.91 18.46 7.29
CA GLY A 428 22.32 17.07 7.51
C GLY A 428 21.20 16.20 8.04
N LEU A 429 21.44 14.90 8.18
CA LEU A 429 20.46 13.96 8.72
C LEU A 429 19.96 14.38 10.12
N LYS A 430 20.85 14.89 10.97
CA LYS A 430 20.54 15.29 12.35
C LYS A 430 19.50 16.41 12.46
N ASP A 431 19.31 17.18 11.39
CA ASP A 431 18.36 18.29 11.36
C ASP A 431 16.95 17.83 10.94
N VAL A 432 16.84 16.72 10.20
CA VAL A 432 15.58 16.22 9.62
C VAL A 432 15.08 14.91 10.24
N CYS A 433 15.95 14.14 10.90
CA CYS A 433 15.64 12.81 11.41
C CYS A 433 14.72 12.82 12.64
N PHE A 434 14.02 11.70 12.86
CA PHE A 434 13.24 11.47 14.07
C PHE A 434 14.13 11.13 15.28
N GLN A 435 13.94 11.88 16.38
CA GLN A 435 14.73 11.78 17.62
C GLN A 435 13.81 11.45 18.82
N PRO A 436 13.67 10.17 19.22
CA PRO A 436 12.65 9.73 20.17
C PRO A 436 12.92 10.14 21.61
N LEU A 437 14.17 10.44 21.97
CA LEU A 437 14.58 10.82 23.32
C LEU A 437 14.98 12.31 23.43
N PHE A 438 14.55 13.14 22.50
CA PHE A 438 14.81 14.58 22.54
C PHE A 438 14.07 15.23 23.74
N PRO A 439 14.69 16.14 24.51
CA PRO A 439 16.02 16.75 24.35
C PRO A 439 17.17 16.01 25.07
N ASP A 440 16.89 14.96 25.84
CA ASP A 440 17.88 14.24 26.67
C ASP A 440 18.98 13.58 25.81
N LYS A 441 18.64 13.06 24.62
CA LYS A 441 19.58 12.55 23.61
C LYS A 441 19.22 13.06 22.21
N LYS A 442 20.23 13.48 21.44
CA LYS A 442 20.08 14.03 20.08
C LYS A 442 20.62 13.06 19.00
N PHE A 443 20.25 11.79 19.11
CA PHE A 443 20.61 10.77 18.12
C PHE A 443 19.40 10.46 17.25
N CYS A 444 19.63 10.31 15.95
CA CYS A 444 18.62 9.93 14.97
C CYS A 444 18.23 8.46 15.13
N THR A 445 16.98 8.14 14.84
CA THR A 445 16.51 6.76 14.73
C THR A 445 16.99 6.17 13.42
N VAL A 446 17.96 5.25 13.50
CA VAL A 446 18.42 4.44 12.37
C VAL A 446 18.22 2.99 12.77
N GLN A 447 17.27 2.30 12.15
CA GLN A 447 17.01 0.89 12.40
C GLN A 447 17.99 0.06 11.57
N SER A 448 19.02 -0.46 12.24
CA SER A 448 20.07 -1.27 11.61
C SER A 448 20.75 -2.19 12.62
N ALA A 449 21.35 -3.29 12.14
CA ALA A 449 22.12 -4.20 12.98
C ALA A 449 23.37 -3.54 13.61
N PHE A 450 23.84 -2.41 13.07
CA PHE A 450 25.03 -1.69 13.56
C PHE A 450 24.80 -1.03 14.92
N GLU A 451 23.55 -0.73 15.25
CA GLU A 451 23.15 -0.14 16.52
C GLU A 451 23.41 -1.07 17.71
N TYR A 452 23.39 -2.41 17.51
CA TYR A 452 23.80 -3.37 18.54
C TYR A 452 25.22 -3.12 19.02
N PHE A 453 26.08 -2.58 18.15
CA PHE A 453 27.46 -2.22 18.43
C PHE A 453 27.66 -0.74 18.77
N LYS A 454 26.56 0.00 18.95
CA LYS A 454 26.56 1.46 19.14
C LYS A 454 27.36 2.16 18.04
N ASN A 455 27.24 1.71 16.79
CA ASN A 455 27.93 2.25 15.62
C ASN A 455 29.46 2.42 15.83
N ASN A 456 30.10 1.49 16.53
CA ASN A 456 31.54 1.55 16.78
C ASN A 456 32.30 0.50 15.94
N ARG A 457 33.10 1.00 15.00
CA ARG A 457 33.90 0.19 14.08
C ARG A 457 34.86 -0.78 14.78
N GLU A 458 35.50 -0.36 15.87
CA GLU A 458 36.52 -1.18 16.54
C GLU A 458 35.91 -2.37 17.28
N VAL A 459 34.68 -2.22 17.79
CA VAL A 459 33.94 -3.32 18.42
C VAL A 459 33.50 -4.35 17.38
N ILE A 460 33.21 -3.93 16.15
CA ILE A 460 32.81 -4.83 15.06
C ILE A 460 34.00 -5.66 14.56
N LYS A 461 35.23 -5.10 14.57
CA LYS A 461 36.45 -5.77 14.09
C LYS A 461 36.91 -6.95 14.95
N ASP A 462 36.49 -7.00 16.21
CA ASP A 462 36.87 -8.08 17.13
C ASP A 462 35.93 -9.29 16.96
N GLU A 463 36.37 -10.31 16.19
CA GLU A 463 35.56 -11.47 15.77
C GLU A 463 34.93 -12.25 16.93
N GLU A 464 35.68 -12.50 18.01
CA GLU A 464 35.17 -13.25 19.17
C GLU A 464 34.07 -12.44 19.89
N SER A 465 34.25 -11.12 19.99
CA SER A 465 33.24 -10.22 20.55
C SER A 465 32.04 -10.02 19.63
N PHE A 466 32.25 -10.10 18.30
CA PHE A 466 31.24 -9.83 17.28
C PHE A 466 30.11 -10.85 17.32
N PHE A 467 30.43 -12.14 17.16
CA PHE A 467 29.42 -13.21 17.18
C PHE A 467 28.77 -13.38 18.55
N LYS A 468 29.56 -13.23 19.63
CA LYS A 468 29.03 -13.29 20.99
C LYS A 468 28.03 -12.18 21.27
N ARG A 469 28.32 -10.94 20.83
CA ARG A 469 27.42 -9.80 20.98
C ARG A 469 26.21 -9.88 20.06
N LEU A 470 26.36 -10.33 18.81
CA LEU A 470 25.22 -10.57 17.92
C LEU A 470 24.28 -11.62 18.50
N THR A 471 24.81 -12.75 18.94
CA THR A 471 24.01 -13.81 19.56
C THR A 471 23.30 -13.28 20.80
N SER A 472 24.02 -12.53 21.65
CA SER A 472 23.43 -11.94 22.85
C SER A 472 22.36 -10.91 22.52
N CYS A 473 22.55 -10.03 21.52
CA CYS A 473 21.55 -9.00 21.22
C CYS A 473 20.37 -9.60 20.46
N ILE A 474 20.57 -10.35 19.37
CA ILE A 474 19.48 -11.00 18.60
C ILE A 474 18.55 -11.80 19.53
N LYS A 475 19.11 -12.48 20.54
CA LYS A 475 18.34 -13.23 21.52
C LYS A 475 17.85 -12.38 22.70
N ASP A 476 18.69 -11.52 23.28
CA ASP A 476 18.40 -10.64 24.44
C ASP A 476 18.67 -9.15 24.10
N ASN A 477 17.72 -8.54 23.39
CA ASN A 477 17.83 -7.16 22.90
C ASN A 477 17.42 -6.09 23.93
N PHE A 478 16.79 -6.48 25.05
CA PHE A 478 15.99 -5.55 25.86
C PHE A 478 16.44 -5.42 27.32
N ILE A 479 16.96 -6.47 27.98
CA ILE A 479 17.51 -6.34 29.35
C ILE A 479 18.85 -5.63 29.30
N GLN A 480 19.69 -5.99 28.33
CA GLN A 480 21.02 -5.44 28.22
C GLN A 480 20.96 -4.04 27.61
N THR A 481 21.12 -3.00 28.45
CA THR A 481 21.26 -1.61 27.98
C THR A 481 22.37 -1.41 26.93
N SER A 482 23.31 -2.37 26.85
CA SER A 482 24.35 -2.44 25.82
C SER A 482 23.83 -2.78 24.41
N CYS A 483 22.68 -3.44 24.27
CA CYS A 483 22.08 -3.82 22.98
C CYS A 483 21.10 -2.79 22.41
N LEU A 484 20.61 -1.85 23.23
CA LEU A 484 19.81 -0.71 22.73
C LEU A 484 20.59 0.09 21.68
N GLY A 485 19.93 0.80 20.77
CA GLY A 485 20.61 1.74 19.88
C GLY A 485 21.19 2.96 20.61
N GLN A 486 21.99 3.76 19.91
CA GLN A 486 22.45 5.07 20.41
C GLN A 486 21.27 6.02 20.66
N PHE A 487 20.24 5.94 19.81
CA PHE A 487 18.97 6.65 19.96
C PHE A 487 18.15 6.20 21.17
N GLY A 488 18.51 5.07 21.80
CA GLY A 488 17.97 4.61 23.09
C GLY A 488 16.68 3.80 23.01
N GLY A 489 16.25 3.42 21.81
CA GLY A 489 15.27 2.36 21.61
C GLY A 489 15.91 1.02 21.23
N PRO A 490 15.18 -0.08 21.36
CA PRO A 490 15.61 -1.39 20.87
C PRO A 490 15.55 -1.47 19.35
N VAL A 491 16.37 -2.35 18.77
CA VAL A 491 16.33 -2.68 17.34
C VAL A 491 15.74 -4.07 17.20
N ASP A 492 14.63 -4.19 16.47
CA ASP A 492 14.01 -5.48 16.20
C ASP A 492 14.83 -6.24 15.14
N PRO A 493 15.30 -7.47 15.42
CA PRO A 493 16.00 -8.27 14.43
C PRO A 493 15.21 -8.49 13.14
N LYS A 494 13.87 -8.53 13.21
CA LYS A 494 12.96 -8.70 12.06
C LYS A 494 12.96 -7.50 11.11
N LEU A 495 13.39 -6.33 11.60
CA LEU A 495 13.51 -5.09 10.81
C LEU A 495 14.94 -4.84 10.32
N ALA A 496 15.94 -5.43 10.98
CA ALA A 496 17.36 -5.23 10.64
C ALA A 496 17.95 -6.32 9.73
N PHE A 497 17.39 -7.54 9.76
CA PHE A 497 17.84 -8.66 8.95
C PHE A 497 16.71 -9.15 8.03
N GLY A 498 17.09 -9.74 6.89
CA GLY A 498 16.16 -10.31 5.92
C GLY A 498 16.64 -11.62 5.32
N GLY A 499 15.73 -12.30 4.61
CA GLY A 499 16.04 -13.52 3.84
C GLY A 499 16.15 -14.80 4.66
N PHE A 500 15.81 -14.78 5.96
CA PHE A 500 15.79 -15.96 6.83
C PHE A 500 14.47 -16.76 6.76
N TRP A 501 13.42 -16.22 6.12
CA TRP A 501 12.12 -16.89 5.97
C TRP A 501 11.92 -17.39 4.53
N LYS A 502 12.61 -18.48 4.18
CA LYS A 502 12.64 -19.03 2.81
C LYS A 502 11.42 -19.91 2.48
N GLU A 503 10.79 -20.52 3.48
CA GLU A 503 9.66 -21.43 3.30
C GLU A 503 8.39 -20.89 4.00
N LYS A 504 7.48 -20.31 3.21
CA LYS A 504 6.35 -19.47 3.66
C LYS A 504 5.20 -20.22 4.35
N SER A 505 5.35 -21.53 4.57
CA SER A 505 4.36 -22.40 5.21
C SER A 505 4.62 -22.61 6.70
N LEU A 506 5.77 -22.19 7.23
CA LEU A 506 6.14 -22.39 8.63
C LEU A 506 5.65 -21.22 9.51
N PRO A 507 5.13 -21.49 10.73
CA PRO A 507 4.68 -20.48 11.67
C PRO A 507 5.76 -19.44 12.01
N LEU A 508 5.31 -18.20 12.31
CA LEU A 508 6.12 -17.04 12.68
C LEU A 508 7.16 -17.35 13.79
N SER A 509 6.87 -18.31 14.66
CA SER A 509 7.71 -18.69 15.80
C SER A 509 8.96 -19.52 15.46
N GLN A 510 9.10 -20.06 14.24
CA GLN A 510 10.20 -20.97 13.87
C GLN A 510 11.27 -20.34 12.97
N ALA A 511 11.25 -19.02 12.76
CA ALA A 511 12.15 -18.34 11.84
C ALA A 511 13.49 -17.99 12.52
N ASN A 512 14.60 -18.62 12.07
CA ASN A 512 15.94 -18.41 12.63
C ASN A 512 16.67 -17.22 11.98
N VAL A 513 16.79 -16.12 12.72
CA VAL A 513 17.51 -14.90 12.25
C VAL A 513 18.98 -15.18 11.90
N SER A 514 19.60 -16.20 12.50
CA SER A 514 20.98 -16.60 12.20
C SER A 514 21.19 -16.99 10.74
N GLU A 515 20.15 -17.40 10.00
CA GLU A 515 20.24 -17.79 8.59
C GLU A 515 20.12 -16.60 7.61
N ALA A 516 20.03 -15.37 8.12
CA ALA A 516 19.86 -14.18 7.30
C ALA A 516 20.98 -13.99 6.26
N ASP A 517 20.59 -13.64 5.04
CA ASP A 517 21.50 -13.34 3.92
C ASP A 517 21.46 -11.86 3.49
N THR A 518 20.58 -11.07 4.12
CA THR A 518 20.31 -9.67 3.77
C THR A 518 20.37 -8.77 5.01
N LEU A 519 21.00 -7.60 4.88
CA LEU A 519 20.96 -6.51 5.86
C LEU A 519 19.99 -5.42 5.39
N ILE A 520 19.15 -4.95 6.32
CA ILE A 520 18.18 -3.88 6.08
C ILE A 520 18.57 -2.68 6.96
N VAL A 521 18.73 -1.52 6.34
CA VAL A 521 19.01 -0.25 7.02
C VAL A 521 17.86 0.70 6.72
N THR A 522 17.16 1.15 7.75
CA THR A 522 16.07 2.13 7.62
C THR A 522 16.42 3.41 8.38
N PHE A 523 16.49 4.53 7.67
CA PHE A 523 16.55 5.86 8.24
C PHE A 523 15.12 6.39 8.41
N VAL A 524 14.85 7.03 9.56
CA VAL A 524 13.53 7.57 9.89
C VAL A 524 13.61 9.10 9.86
N VAL A 525 13.04 9.71 8.81
CA VAL A 525 12.99 11.16 8.61
C VAL A 525 11.62 11.71 9.02
N ASN A 526 11.60 12.85 9.69
CA ASN A 526 10.34 13.47 10.12
C ASN A 526 9.54 13.94 8.91
N ASN A 527 8.23 13.69 8.97
CA ASN A 527 7.28 14.27 8.04
C ASN A 527 6.54 15.43 8.70
N HIS A 528 6.03 16.35 7.88
CA HIS A 528 5.31 17.52 8.36
C HIS A 528 4.01 17.71 7.58
N TYR A 529 2.97 18.17 8.28
CA TYR A 529 1.69 18.50 7.67
C TYR A 529 1.81 19.70 6.72
N ASP A 530 2.65 20.69 7.05
CA ASP A 530 2.98 21.80 6.15
C ASP A 530 4.08 21.39 5.15
N LYS A 531 3.72 21.38 3.86
CA LYS A 531 4.62 21.01 2.75
C LYS A 531 5.87 21.90 2.67
N ASN A 532 5.86 23.12 3.21
CA ASN A 532 7.06 23.98 3.22
C ASN A 532 8.15 23.46 4.17
N LEU A 533 7.77 22.83 5.27
CA LEU A 533 8.70 22.26 6.25
C LEU A 533 9.32 20.94 5.77
N VAL A 534 8.79 20.34 4.70
CA VAL A 534 9.27 19.08 4.10
C VAL A 534 10.40 19.31 3.09
N LYS A 535 10.57 20.54 2.57
CA LYS A 535 11.61 20.87 1.57
C LYS A 535 13.03 20.48 2.00
N PRO A 536 13.45 20.68 3.27
CA PRO A 536 14.76 20.23 3.74
C PRO A 536 14.96 18.72 3.68
N ALA A 537 13.92 17.95 4.02
CA ALA A 537 13.95 16.49 3.93
C ALA A 537 14.09 16.02 2.47
N MET A 538 13.31 16.58 1.54
CA MET A 538 13.38 16.22 0.12
C MET A 538 14.74 16.55 -0.51
N ALA A 539 15.39 17.64 -0.09
CA ALA A 539 16.72 18.00 -0.55
C ALA A 539 17.79 17.02 -0.03
N TYR A 540 17.68 16.61 1.23
CA TYR A 540 18.54 15.56 1.80
C TYR A 540 18.35 14.22 1.09
N GLU A 541 17.10 13.80 0.87
CA GLU A 541 16.75 12.57 0.14
C GLU A 541 17.35 12.54 -1.28
N GLU A 542 17.41 13.68 -1.99
CA GLU A 542 18.00 13.75 -3.33
C GLU A 542 19.49 13.44 -3.34
N VAL A 543 20.24 14.04 -2.40
CA VAL A 543 21.69 13.82 -2.27
C VAL A 543 21.95 12.41 -1.76
N TRP A 544 21.10 11.91 -0.88
CA TRP A 544 21.14 10.53 -0.37
C TRP A 544 20.99 9.52 -1.50
N LEU A 545 19.98 9.68 -2.37
CA LEU A 545 19.75 8.79 -3.51
C LEU A 545 20.95 8.75 -4.46
N LYS A 546 21.47 9.92 -4.84
CA LYS A 546 22.65 10.03 -5.72
C LYS A 546 23.86 9.30 -5.14
N TYR A 547 24.11 9.45 -3.84
CA TYR A 547 25.25 8.81 -3.20
C TYR A 547 25.09 7.27 -3.12
N VAL A 548 23.91 6.78 -2.75
CA VAL A 548 23.65 5.33 -2.69
C VAL A 548 23.74 4.70 -4.08
N GLU A 549 23.27 5.40 -5.11
CA GLU A 549 23.41 4.98 -6.51
C GLU A 549 24.89 4.89 -6.94
N GLU A 550 25.69 5.93 -6.67
CA GLU A 550 27.13 5.92 -6.95
C GLU A 550 27.85 4.78 -6.23
N TRP A 551 27.47 4.49 -4.98
CA TRP A 551 28.02 3.39 -4.21
C TRP A 551 27.63 2.01 -4.78
N ARG A 552 26.37 1.81 -5.19
CA ARG A 552 25.91 0.60 -5.88
C ARG A 552 26.74 0.34 -7.13
N ASP A 553 26.89 1.36 -7.98
CA ASP A 553 27.59 1.24 -9.25
C ASP A 553 29.09 0.98 -9.04
N MET A 554 29.69 1.60 -8.02
CA MET A 554 31.06 1.31 -7.59
C MET A 554 31.23 -0.16 -7.18
N ARG A 555 30.33 -0.69 -6.33
CA ARG A 555 30.38 -2.09 -5.89
C ARG A 555 30.19 -3.07 -7.04
N LYS A 556 29.26 -2.79 -7.95
CA LYS A 556 29.03 -3.60 -9.16
C LYS A 556 30.27 -3.65 -10.06
N ASN A 557 30.93 -2.52 -10.26
CA ASN A 557 32.17 -2.47 -11.05
C ASN A 557 33.32 -3.27 -10.38
N LEU A 558 33.43 -3.22 -9.05
CA LEU A 558 34.42 -4.01 -8.31
C LEU A 558 34.17 -5.52 -8.40
N SER A 559 32.90 -5.95 -8.37
CA SER A 559 32.54 -7.36 -8.56
C SER A 559 32.77 -7.84 -9.99
N ASP A 560 32.45 -7.02 -10.99
CA ASP A 560 32.70 -7.33 -12.41
C ASP A 560 34.21 -7.48 -12.71
N LEU A 561 35.06 -6.78 -11.94
CA LEU A 561 36.52 -6.91 -11.99
C LEU A 561 37.07 -8.08 -11.16
N GLY A 562 36.23 -8.80 -10.41
CA GLY A 562 36.62 -9.88 -9.51
C GLY A 562 37.42 -9.43 -8.28
N LEU A 563 37.36 -8.14 -7.93
CA LEU A 563 38.08 -7.56 -6.79
C LEU A 563 37.28 -7.62 -5.49
N ALA A 564 35.95 -7.75 -5.57
CA ALA A 564 35.05 -7.89 -4.43
C ALA A 564 33.95 -8.92 -4.74
N PRO A 565 33.37 -9.60 -3.73
CA PRO A 565 32.22 -10.48 -3.94
C PRO A 565 30.96 -9.72 -4.38
N GLU A 566 30.09 -10.40 -5.13
CA GLU A 566 28.84 -9.85 -5.65
C GLU A 566 27.85 -9.50 -4.52
N VAL A 567 27.32 -8.29 -4.58
CA VAL A 567 26.32 -7.76 -3.64
C VAL A 567 25.17 -7.17 -4.44
N GLU A 568 23.94 -7.48 -4.05
CA GLU A 568 22.74 -6.88 -4.60
C GLU A 568 22.27 -5.77 -3.66
N VAL A 569 22.11 -4.56 -4.21
CA VAL A 569 21.76 -3.35 -3.46
C VAL A 569 20.46 -2.81 -4.02
N ALA A 570 19.44 -2.81 -3.19
CA ALA A 570 18.13 -2.23 -3.45
C ALA A 570 17.92 -1.06 -2.50
N PHE A 571 17.40 0.06 -2.99
CA PHE A 571 17.18 1.24 -2.15
C PHE A 571 15.95 2.02 -2.59
N ARG A 572 15.36 2.74 -1.65
CA ARG A 572 14.23 3.64 -1.88
C ARG A 572 14.31 4.79 -0.89
N ALA A 573 14.10 6.01 -1.37
CA ALA A 573 13.68 7.14 -0.54
C ALA A 573 12.19 7.41 -0.78
N GLU A 574 11.54 8.15 0.10
CA GLU A 574 10.10 8.40 -0.03
C GLU A 574 9.75 9.17 -1.30
N ARG A 575 10.61 10.09 -1.76
CA ARG A 575 10.44 10.80 -3.05
C ARG A 575 10.67 9.95 -4.32
N SER A 576 11.31 8.78 -4.22
CA SER A 576 11.75 7.99 -5.39
C SER A 576 10.60 7.63 -6.34
N ILE A 577 9.42 7.33 -5.81
CA ILE A 577 8.24 6.98 -6.61
C ILE A 577 7.77 8.18 -7.45
N GLU A 578 7.72 9.37 -6.85
CA GLU A 578 7.31 10.60 -7.54
C GLU A 578 8.31 10.99 -8.64
N ASP A 579 9.61 10.87 -8.36
CA ASP A 579 10.68 11.19 -9.31
C ASP A 579 10.67 10.23 -10.53
N GLU A 580 10.50 8.91 -10.31
CA GLU A 580 10.49 7.93 -11.40
C GLU A 580 9.26 8.03 -12.31
N LEU A 581 8.09 8.37 -11.75
CA LEU A 581 6.89 8.68 -12.53
C LEU A 581 7.07 9.95 -13.38
N GLY A 582 7.75 10.96 -12.82
CA GLY A 582 8.13 12.17 -13.55
C GLY A 582 9.06 11.86 -14.71
N ARG A 583 10.10 11.03 -14.48
CA ARG A 583 11.06 10.60 -15.51
C ARG A 583 10.38 9.87 -16.67
N GLN A 584 9.42 9.01 -16.39
CA GLN A 584 8.65 8.31 -17.42
C GLN A 584 7.89 9.28 -18.31
N THR A 585 7.18 10.24 -17.70
CA THR A 585 6.40 11.24 -18.42
C THR A 585 7.27 12.07 -19.37
N GLU A 586 8.44 12.52 -18.91
CA GLU A 586 9.37 13.29 -19.75
C GLU A 586 9.91 12.47 -20.93
N GLY A 587 10.10 11.17 -20.74
CA GLY A 587 10.54 10.24 -21.79
C GLY A 587 9.55 10.05 -22.93
N ASP A 588 8.24 10.18 -22.66
CA ASP A 588 7.17 9.92 -23.64
C ASP A 588 6.83 11.14 -24.53
N ILE A 589 7.14 12.36 -24.08
CA ILE A 589 6.84 13.61 -24.81
C ILE A 589 7.31 13.58 -26.28
N PRO A 590 8.55 13.16 -26.62
CA PRO A 590 9.00 13.14 -28.02
C PRO A 590 8.19 12.18 -28.90
N THR A 591 7.79 11.02 -28.37
CA THR A 591 7.00 10.02 -29.09
C THR A 591 5.61 10.55 -29.40
N VAL A 592 4.99 11.24 -28.43
CA VAL A 592 3.70 11.91 -28.58
C VAL A 592 3.74 12.96 -29.70
N ILE A 593 4.79 13.79 -29.75
CA ILE A 593 4.97 14.81 -30.80
C ILE A 593 5.09 14.16 -32.19
N ILE A 594 5.83 13.05 -32.31
CA ILE A 594 5.96 12.31 -33.57
C ILE A 594 4.61 11.75 -34.03
N SER A 595 3.84 11.19 -33.10
CA SER A 595 2.48 10.68 -33.37
C SER A 595 1.57 11.78 -33.93
N TYR A 596 1.53 12.95 -33.29
CA TYR A 596 0.76 14.09 -33.79
C TYR A 596 1.20 14.56 -35.19
N CYS A 597 2.51 14.56 -35.47
CA CYS A 597 3.02 14.92 -36.79
C CYS A 597 2.54 13.94 -37.87
N ILE A 598 2.51 12.64 -37.57
CA ILE A 598 2.04 11.59 -38.50
C ILE A 598 0.52 11.71 -38.70
N MET A 599 -0.24 11.92 -37.63
CA MET A 599 -1.69 12.16 -37.72
C MET A 599 -2.00 13.38 -38.59
N PHE A 600 -1.27 14.48 -38.40
CA PHE A 600 -1.40 15.67 -39.23
C PHE A 600 -1.12 15.39 -40.71
N LEU A 601 -0.02 14.68 -41.00
CA LEU A 601 0.31 14.28 -42.38
C LEU A 601 -0.80 13.42 -42.99
N TYR A 602 -1.38 12.50 -42.21
CA TYR A 602 -2.48 11.66 -42.67
C TYR A 602 -3.72 12.50 -43.03
N ILE A 603 -4.15 13.41 -42.15
CA ILE A 603 -5.36 14.23 -42.32
C ILE A 603 -5.24 15.08 -43.60
N THR A 604 -4.08 15.72 -43.78
CA THR A 604 -3.83 16.58 -44.94
C THR A 604 -3.85 15.82 -46.27
N VAL A 605 -3.31 14.60 -46.29
CA VAL A 605 -3.30 13.74 -47.50
C VAL A 605 -4.69 13.19 -47.83
N THR A 606 -5.45 12.75 -46.82
CA THR A 606 -6.71 12.03 -47.03
C THR A 606 -7.92 12.92 -47.29
N LEU A 607 -7.90 14.18 -46.84
CA LEU A 607 -8.93 15.16 -47.19
C LEU A 607 -8.88 15.58 -48.67
N GLY A 608 -7.68 15.56 -49.28
CA GLY A 608 -7.48 15.91 -50.69
C GLY A 608 -7.93 14.80 -51.64
N GLN A 609 -8.73 15.14 -52.65
CA GLN A 609 -9.04 14.24 -53.77
C GLN A 609 -8.32 14.71 -55.05
N PRO A 610 -7.06 14.30 -55.26
CA PRO A 610 -6.32 14.72 -56.44
C PRO A 610 -6.94 14.10 -57.70
N ARG A 611 -7.35 14.96 -58.65
CA ARG A 611 -7.88 14.50 -59.97
C ARG A 611 -6.75 14.06 -60.92
N GLY A 612 -5.51 14.46 -60.63
CA GLY A 612 -4.31 14.04 -61.33
C GLY A 612 -3.05 14.70 -60.74
N TRP A 613 -1.87 14.22 -61.14
CA TRP A 613 -0.58 14.67 -60.60
C TRP A 613 -0.29 16.17 -60.79
N SER A 614 -0.79 16.80 -61.86
CA SER A 614 -0.60 18.22 -62.14
C SER A 614 -1.56 19.17 -61.39
N THR A 615 -2.64 18.62 -60.82
CA THR A 615 -3.67 19.37 -60.06
C THR A 615 -3.58 19.11 -58.55
N MET A 616 -2.72 18.19 -58.13
CA MET A 616 -2.53 17.76 -56.75
C MET A 616 -2.30 18.92 -55.75
N PHE A 617 -1.50 19.92 -56.11
CA PHE A 617 -1.23 21.08 -55.23
C PHE A 617 -2.32 22.18 -55.25
N VAL A 618 -3.27 22.11 -56.17
CA VAL A 618 -4.43 23.02 -56.23
C VAL A 618 -5.61 22.40 -55.49
N ASP A 619 -5.84 21.11 -55.72
CA ASP A 619 -6.89 20.30 -55.10
C ASP A 619 -6.51 19.79 -53.69
N SER A 620 -5.28 20.02 -53.23
CA SER A 620 -4.89 19.76 -51.84
C SER A 620 -5.69 20.66 -50.90
N GLN A 621 -6.10 20.11 -49.76
CA GLN A 621 -6.82 20.80 -48.69
C GLN A 621 -5.99 20.87 -47.41
N MET A 622 -4.70 21.16 -47.58
CA MET A 622 -3.73 21.20 -46.48
C MET A 622 -4.01 22.37 -45.54
N MET A 623 -4.49 23.51 -46.05
CA MET A 623 -4.89 24.65 -45.20
C MET A 623 -6.11 24.31 -44.33
N VAL A 624 -7.07 23.56 -44.86
CA VAL A 624 -8.25 23.09 -44.11
C VAL A 624 -7.85 22.03 -43.09
N GLY A 625 -6.95 21.10 -43.45
CA GLY A 625 -6.42 20.10 -42.52
C GLY A 625 -5.62 20.73 -41.37
N LEU A 626 -4.71 21.67 -41.66
CA LEU A 626 -3.94 22.40 -40.64
C LEU A 626 -4.84 23.27 -39.77
N GLY A 627 -5.78 24.00 -40.38
CA GLY A 627 -6.75 24.79 -39.62
C GLY A 627 -7.64 23.92 -38.73
N GLY A 628 -8.03 22.73 -39.19
CA GLY A 628 -8.77 21.75 -38.39
C GLY A 628 -8.01 21.31 -37.14
N VAL A 629 -6.77 20.82 -37.30
CA VAL A 629 -5.94 20.39 -36.17
C VAL A 629 -5.65 21.54 -35.20
N LEU A 630 -5.34 22.73 -35.70
CA LEU A 630 -5.11 23.91 -34.86
C LEU A 630 -6.36 24.32 -34.05
N MET A 631 -7.57 24.19 -34.63
CA MET A 631 -8.82 24.50 -33.92
C MET A 631 -9.13 23.47 -32.83
N VAL A 632 -8.83 22.19 -33.07
CA VAL A 632 -8.92 21.14 -32.03
C VAL A 632 -7.96 21.47 -30.87
N LEU A 633 -6.68 21.73 -31.15
CA LEU A 633 -5.71 22.08 -30.09
C LEU A 633 -6.09 23.36 -29.35
N ALA A 634 -6.64 24.35 -30.07
CA ALA A 634 -7.19 25.57 -29.50
C ALA A 634 -8.37 25.30 -28.53
N SER A 635 -9.24 24.34 -28.85
CA SER A 635 -10.35 23.95 -27.98
C SER A 635 -9.87 23.35 -26.65
N VAL A 636 -8.80 22.54 -26.70
CA VAL A 636 -8.18 21.95 -25.51
C VAL A 636 -7.52 23.04 -24.67
N ALA A 637 -6.75 23.93 -25.29
CA ALA A 637 -6.14 25.06 -24.61
C ALA A 637 -7.20 26.00 -23.99
N ALA A 638 -8.34 26.21 -24.65
CA ALA A 638 -9.45 27.00 -24.12
C ALA A 638 -10.11 26.32 -22.90
N SER A 639 -10.27 24.99 -22.92
CA SER A 639 -10.78 24.21 -21.77
C SER A 639 -9.84 24.30 -20.58
N VAL A 640 -8.53 24.07 -20.79
CA VAL A 640 -7.51 24.17 -19.73
C VAL A 640 -7.45 25.59 -19.16
N GLY A 641 -7.48 26.61 -20.02
CA GLY A 641 -7.49 28.00 -19.59
C GLY A 641 -8.74 28.40 -18.83
N PHE A 642 -9.92 27.88 -19.20
CA PHE A 642 -11.15 28.09 -18.45
C PHE A 642 -11.05 27.54 -17.02
N PHE A 643 -10.60 26.29 -16.87
CA PHE A 643 -10.46 25.67 -15.56
C PHE A 643 -9.32 26.24 -14.71
N ALA A 644 -8.28 26.80 -15.32
CA ALA A 644 -7.26 27.57 -14.62
C ALA A 644 -7.86 28.80 -13.90
N VAL A 645 -8.86 29.47 -14.47
CA VAL A 645 -9.58 30.57 -13.80
C VAL A 645 -10.48 30.07 -12.68
N VAL A 646 -11.13 28.92 -12.88
CA VAL A 646 -12.00 28.28 -11.88
C VAL A 646 -11.19 27.69 -10.72
N LYS A 647 -9.85 27.64 -10.84
CA LYS A 647 -8.91 27.05 -9.87
C LYS A 647 -9.17 25.57 -9.61
N VAL A 648 -9.52 24.83 -10.67
CA VAL A 648 -9.47 23.37 -10.62
C VAL A 648 -8.05 22.95 -10.99
N PRO A 649 -7.34 22.19 -10.16
CA PRO A 649 -5.98 21.76 -10.47
C PRO A 649 -5.99 20.81 -11.67
N ALA A 650 -5.00 20.95 -12.56
CA ALA A 650 -4.77 20.01 -13.65
C ALA A 650 -3.82 18.89 -13.23
N THR A 651 -3.97 17.74 -13.88
CA THR A 651 -3.13 16.55 -13.66
C THR A 651 -2.30 16.27 -14.91
N LEU A 652 -1.24 15.47 -14.79
CA LEU A 652 -0.41 15.06 -15.93
C LEU A 652 -1.24 14.29 -16.97
N ILE A 653 -2.15 13.41 -16.51
CA ILE A 653 -3.06 12.60 -17.36
C ILE A 653 -3.90 13.50 -18.29
N ILE A 654 -4.36 14.65 -17.79
CA ILE A 654 -5.17 15.60 -18.58
C ILE A 654 -4.36 16.16 -19.75
N ILE A 655 -3.10 16.54 -19.50
CA ILE A 655 -2.22 17.15 -20.51
C ILE A 655 -1.88 16.14 -21.61
N GLU A 656 -1.73 14.87 -21.25
CA GLU A 656 -1.38 13.80 -22.19
C GLU A 656 -2.57 13.27 -23.00
N VAL A 657 -3.66 12.89 -22.32
CA VAL A 657 -4.75 12.09 -22.92
C VAL A 657 -5.81 12.97 -23.62
N ILE A 658 -6.16 14.13 -23.06
CA ILE A 658 -7.25 14.96 -23.61
C ILE A 658 -6.96 15.45 -25.02
N PRO A 659 -5.76 15.95 -25.38
CA PRO A 659 -5.51 16.38 -26.74
C PRO A 659 -5.70 15.26 -27.77
N PHE A 660 -5.38 14.01 -27.41
CA PHE A 660 -5.59 12.85 -28.27
C PHE A 660 -7.07 12.52 -28.44
N LEU A 661 -7.81 12.47 -27.33
CA LEU A 661 -9.24 12.17 -27.33
C LEU A 661 -10.03 13.20 -28.15
N VAL A 662 -9.75 14.49 -27.92
CA VAL A 662 -10.44 15.58 -28.61
C VAL A 662 -9.98 15.67 -30.07
N LEU A 663 -8.74 15.30 -30.39
CA LEU A 663 -8.30 15.21 -31.79
C LEU A 663 -9.00 14.09 -32.55
N ALA A 664 -9.20 12.91 -31.95
CA ALA A 664 -10.02 11.87 -32.55
C ALA A 664 -11.44 12.40 -32.80
N VAL A 665 -12.09 12.87 -31.71
CA VAL A 665 -13.21 13.81 -31.66
C VAL A 665 -13.43 14.67 -32.92
N GLY A 666 -12.59 15.68 -33.00
CA GLY A 666 -12.81 16.80 -33.88
C GLY A 666 -12.43 16.54 -35.32
N VAL A 667 -11.41 15.71 -35.56
CA VAL A 667 -11.04 15.29 -36.91
C VAL A 667 -12.20 14.58 -37.59
N ASP A 668 -12.95 13.80 -36.82
CA ASP A 668 -14.09 13.05 -37.29
C ASP A 668 -15.24 13.92 -37.78
N ASN A 669 -15.62 14.90 -36.98
CA ASN A 669 -16.58 15.93 -37.35
C ASN A 669 -16.14 16.74 -38.59
N ILE A 670 -14.84 17.05 -38.69
CA ILE A 670 -14.23 17.73 -39.85
C ILE A 670 -14.37 16.87 -41.12
N PHE A 671 -14.04 15.57 -41.05
CA PHE A 671 -14.14 14.65 -42.20
C PHE A 671 -15.59 14.50 -42.68
N ILE A 672 -16.53 14.33 -41.76
CA ILE A 672 -17.95 14.18 -42.09
C ILE A 672 -18.44 15.42 -42.86
N LEU A 673 -18.11 16.63 -42.39
CA LEU A 673 -18.53 17.87 -43.02
C LEU A 673 -17.89 18.06 -44.42
N VAL A 674 -16.58 17.87 -44.53
CA VAL A 674 -15.84 18.05 -45.80
C VAL A 674 -16.30 17.02 -46.84
N GLN A 675 -16.45 15.75 -46.47
CA GLN A 675 -16.91 14.72 -47.39
C GLN A 675 -18.36 14.91 -47.80
N ALA A 676 -19.24 15.35 -46.88
CA ALA A 676 -20.62 15.67 -47.23
C ALA A 676 -20.68 16.81 -48.25
N TYR A 677 -19.83 17.84 -48.11
CA TYR A 677 -19.69 18.90 -49.09
C TYR A 677 -19.21 18.35 -50.45
N GLN A 678 -18.11 17.59 -50.47
CA GLN A 678 -17.54 17.01 -51.69
C GLN A 678 -18.51 16.08 -52.45
N ARG A 679 -19.44 15.40 -51.73
CA ARG A 679 -20.45 14.50 -52.31
C ARG A 679 -21.69 15.24 -52.79
N SER A 680 -22.04 16.35 -52.17
CA SER A 680 -23.24 17.10 -52.50
C SER A 680 -23.05 17.89 -53.80
N GLU A 681 -24.02 17.81 -54.71
CA GLU A 681 -23.97 18.60 -55.94
C GLU A 681 -24.59 19.99 -55.71
N ARG A 682 -23.95 21.00 -56.31
CA ARG A 682 -24.41 22.39 -56.30
C ARG A 682 -25.55 22.56 -57.30
N GLY A 683 -26.66 23.15 -56.86
CA GLY A 683 -27.81 23.45 -57.71
C GLY A 683 -27.49 24.48 -58.79
N LYS A 684 -28.23 24.46 -59.91
CA LYS A 684 -28.05 25.42 -61.01
C LYS A 684 -28.35 26.85 -60.52
N GLY A 685 -27.32 27.67 -60.33
CA GLY A 685 -27.44 29.06 -59.88
C GLY A 685 -27.32 29.29 -58.36
N GLU A 686 -27.10 28.24 -57.56
CA GLU A 686 -26.88 28.33 -56.11
C GLU A 686 -25.54 29.04 -55.82
N SER A 687 -25.43 29.92 -54.81
CA SER A 687 -24.16 30.55 -54.39
C SER A 687 -23.25 29.55 -53.66
N VAL A 688 -21.96 29.88 -53.45
CA VAL A 688 -21.06 28.99 -52.66
C VAL A 688 -21.52 28.96 -51.21
N GLU A 689 -21.93 30.12 -50.70
CA GLU A 689 -22.38 30.36 -49.35
C GLU A 689 -23.68 29.61 -49.02
N ASP A 690 -24.65 29.63 -49.93
CA ASP A 690 -25.92 28.89 -49.77
C ASP A 690 -25.69 27.38 -49.89
N HIS A 691 -24.74 26.95 -50.72
CA HIS A 691 -24.39 25.54 -50.86
C HIS A 691 -23.76 24.99 -49.56
N VAL A 692 -22.77 25.69 -49.00
CA VAL A 692 -22.16 25.34 -47.69
C VAL A 692 -23.22 25.35 -46.59
N ALA A 693 -24.10 26.36 -46.57
CA ALA A 693 -25.19 26.45 -45.59
C ALA A 693 -26.16 25.25 -45.66
N ARG A 694 -26.54 24.82 -46.87
CA ARG A 694 -27.41 23.65 -47.07
C ARG A 694 -26.74 22.36 -46.63
N VAL A 695 -25.44 22.19 -46.90
CA VAL A 695 -24.67 21.03 -46.45
C VAL A 695 -24.61 21.00 -44.91
N LEU A 696 -24.32 22.14 -44.28
CA LEU A 696 -24.31 22.24 -42.82
C LEU A 696 -25.70 21.97 -42.22
N GLY A 697 -26.78 22.40 -42.87
CA GLY A 697 -28.15 22.08 -42.46
C GLY A 697 -28.47 20.58 -42.45
N HIS A 698 -27.85 19.81 -43.35
CA HIS A 698 -28.07 18.36 -43.44
C HIS A 698 -27.23 17.57 -42.43
N VAL A 699 -25.98 17.99 -42.23
CA VAL A 699 -24.98 17.27 -41.43
C VAL A 699 -24.94 17.73 -39.98
N GLY A 700 -25.16 19.03 -39.74
CA GLY A 700 -25.06 19.70 -38.44
C GLY A 700 -25.84 19.04 -37.30
N PRO A 701 -27.11 18.59 -37.49
CA PRO A 701 -27.82 17.90 -36.40
C PRO A 701 -27.17 16.58 -36.01
N SER A 702 -26.48 15.89 -36.93
CA SER A 702 -25.75 14.67 -36.59
C SER A 702 -24.51 14.96 -35.76
N MET A 703 -23.77 16.03 -36.10
CA MET A 703 -22.58 16.45 -35.34
C MET A 703 -22.99 16.93 -33.93
N LEU A 704 -24.10 17.67 -33.83
CA LEU A 704 -24.65 18.10 -32.54
C LEU A 704 -25.08 16.92 -31.67
N LEU A 705 -25.73 15.91 -32.25
CA LEU A 705 -26.12 14.70 -31.51
C LEU A 705 -24.90 13.99 -30.92
N SER A 706 -23.85 13.77 -31.72
CA SER A 706 -22.62 13.13 -31.23
C SER A 706 -21.95 13.97 -30.13
N ALA A 707 -21.67 15.25 -30.40
CA ALA A 707 -21.03 16.15 -29.44
C ALA A 707 -21.83 16.31 -28.14
N ALA A 708 -23.15 16.43 -28.22
CA ALA A 708 -24.00 16.54 -27.03
C ALA A 708 -24.04 15.22 -26.23
N ALA A 709 -24.16 14.07 -26.89
CA ALA A 709 -24.17 12.78 -26.22
C ALA A 709 -22.84 12.50 -25.52
N GLU A 710 -21.72 12.83 -26.16
CA GLU A 710 -20.38 12.68 -25.58
C GLU A 710 -20.11 13.65 -24.44
N SER A 711 -20.37 14.95 -24.62
CA SER A 711 -20.20 15.93 -23.55
C SER A 711 -21.06 15.59 -22.34
N ILE A 712 -22.32 15.17 -22.52
CA ILE A 712 -23.18 14.72 -21.40
C ILE A 712 -22.59 13.47 -20.72
N CYS A 713 -22.08 12.52 -21.50
CA CYS A 713 -21.44 11.31 -20.96
C CYS A 713 -20.21 11.68 -20.10
N PHE A 714 -19.33 12.56 -20.59
CA PHE A 714 -18.18 13.03 -19.82
C PHE A 714 -18.59 13.86 -18.60
N PHE A 715 -19.58 14.74 -18.70
CA PHE A 715 -20.06 15.49 -17.52
C PHE A 715 -20.64 14.58 -16.43
N LEU A 716 -21.31 13.50 -16.81
CA LEU A 716 -21.79 12.50 -15.85
C LEU A 716 -20.66 11.68 -15.26
N GLY A 717 -19.57 11.43 -16.01
CA GLY A 717 -18.32 10.89 -15.48
C GLY A 717 -17.70 11.78 -14.38
N GLY A 718 -17.97 13.08 -14.43
CA GLY A 718 -17.59 14.06 -13.39
C GLY A 718 -18.31 13.90 -12.04
N LEU A 719 -19.30 12.99 -11.94
CA LEU A 719 -19.93 12.61 -10.67
C LEU A 719 -19.10 11.59 -9.86
N SER A 720 -18.02 11.07 -10.43
CA SER A 720 -17.09 10.20 -9.70
C SER A 720 -16.46 10.92 -8.51
N ASP A 721 -16.30 10.21 -7.39
CA ASP A 721 -15.66 10.73 -6.19
C ASP A 721 -14.13 10.85 -6.34
N MET A 722 -13.55 10.15 -7.32
CA MET A 722 -12.12 10.14 -7.60
C MET A 722 -11.67 11.44 -8.28
N PRO A 723 -10.78 12.25 -7.66
CA PRO A 723 -10.43 13.59 -8.15
C PRO A 723 -9.84 13.59 -9.57
N ALA A 724 -8.91 12.67 -9.88
CA ALA A 724 -8.30 12.61 -11.20
C ALA A 724 -9.31 12.36 -12.32
N VAL A 725 -10.23 11.39 -12.14
CA VAL A 725 -11.28 11.06 -13.12
C VAL A 725 -12.29 12.19 -13.22
N LYS A 726 -12.67 12.79 -12.08
CA LYS A 726 -13.59 13.93 -12.05
C LYS A 726 -13.04 15.13 -12.83
N ALA A 727 -11.78 15.51 -12.58
CA ALA A 727 -11.12 16.57 -13.31
C ALA A 727 -11.00 16.22 -14.80
N PHE A 728 -10.51 15.03 -15.13
CA PHE A 728 -10.43 14.56 -16.52
C PHE A 728 -11.76 14.68 -17.28
N ALA A 729 -12.84 14.21 -16.66
CA ALA A 729 -14.16 14.19 -17.28
C ALA A 729 -14.74 15.61 -17.47
N LEU A 730 -14.52 16.51 -16.52
CA LEU A 730 -14.90 17.92 -16.65
C LEU A 730 -14.12 18.63 -17.77
N TYR A 731 -12.80 18.45 -17.82
CA TYR A 731 -11.95 19.07 -18.85
C TYR A 731 -12.29 18.52 -20.25
N ALA A 732 -12.49 17.21 -20.38
CA ALA A 732 -12.88 16.57 -21.64
C ALA A 732 -14.26 17.02 -22.11
N GLY A 733 -15.25 17.08 -21.21
CA GLY A 733 -16.61 17.51 -21.53
C GLY A 733 -16.68 18.94 -22.10
N PHE A 734 -15.94 19.89 -21.50
CA PHE A 734 -15.83 21.26 -22.02
C PHE A 734 -14.97 21.36 -23.28
N ALA A 735 -13.88 20.59 -23.38
CA ALA A 735 -13.04 20.59 -24.57
C ALA A 735 -13.84 20.15 -25.81
N LEU A 736 -14.65 19.10 -25.71
CA LEU A 736 -15.54 18.65 -26.79
C LEU A 736 -16.64 19.69 -27.14
N LEU A 737 -17.18 20.39 -26.12
CA LEU A 737 -18.17 21.44 -26.35
C LEU A 737 -17.56 22.64 -27.09
N PHE A 738 -16.36 23.07 -26.68
CA PHE A 738 -15.62 24.13 -27.37
C PHE A 738 -15.19 23.70 -28.77
N ASP A 739 -14.76 22.44 -28.94
CA ASP A 739 -14.40 21.87 -30.24
C ASP A 739 -15.59 21.92 -31.21
N PHE A 740 -16.77 21.44 -30.79
CA PHE A 740 -18.00 21.54 -31.59
C PHE A 740 -18.34 22.99 -31.96
N CYS A 741 -18.22 23.93 -31.03
CA CYS A 741 -18.49 25.34 -31.28
C CYS A 741 -17.51 25.96 -32.29
N LEU A 742 -16.21 25.64 -32.19
CA LEU A 742 -15.18 26.10 -33.13
C LEU A 742 -15.34 25.45 -34.51
N GLN A 743 -15.75 24.19 -34.58
CA GLN A 743 -16.00 23.51 -35.85
C GLN A 743 -17.18 24.11 -36.61
N ILE A 744 -18.30 24.37 -35.93
CA ILE A 744 -19.48 24.88 -36.62
C ILE A 744 -19.36 26.36 -37.02
N THR A 745 -18.43 27.09 -36.42
CA THR A 745 -18.17 28.51 -36.70
C THR A 745 -16.88 28.71 -37.49
N ALA A 746 -15.72 28.59 -36.85
CA ALA A 746 -14.42 28.90 -37.41
C ALA A 746 -14.03 27.95 -38.55
N PHE A 747 -14.28 26.64 -38.40
CA PHE A 747 -13.93 25.68 -39.45
C PHE A 747 -14.83 25.82 -40.69
N VAL A 748 -16.15 26.02 -40.53
CA VAL A 748 -17.06 26.31 -41.66
C VAL A 748 -16.64 27.60 -42.39
N ALA A 749 -16.22 28.64 -41.66
CA ALA A 749 -15.70 29.88 -42.24
C ALA A 749 -14.41 29.65 -43.04
N LEU A 750 -13.46 28.89 -42.48
CA LEU A 750 -12.21 28.52 -43.13
C LEU A 750 -12.46 27.67 -44.39
N MET A 751 -13.35 26.69 -44.31
CA MET A 751 -13.76 25.84 -45.44
C MET A 751 -14.38 26.68 -46.56
N THR A 752 -15.22 27.68 -46.23
CA THR A 752 -15.81 28.59 -47.23
C THR A 752 -14.74 29.39 -47.97
N ILE A 753 -13.68 29.82 -47.28
CA ILE A 753 -12.54 30.53 -47.88
C ILE A 753 -11.74 29.58 -48.78
N ASP A 754 -11.48 28.34 -48.34
CA ASP A 754 -10.78 27.34 -49.14
C ASP A 754 -11.54 26.99 -50.43
N ILE A 755 -12.86 26.84 -50.37
CA ILE A 755 -13.69 26.59 -51.55
C ILE A 755 -13.60 27.76 -52.54
N LYS A 756 -13.66 29.00 -52.05
CA LYS A 756 -13.48 30.20 -52.89
C LYS A 756 -12.08 30.25 -53.51
N ARG A 757 -11.05 29.78 -52.81
CA ARG A 757 -9.68 29.62 -53.34
C ARG A 757 -9.63 28.58 -54.46
N GLN A 758 -10.25 27.41 -54.26
CA GLN A 758 -10.29 26.34 -55.25
C GLN A 758 -11.01 26.78 -56.53
N GLU A 759 -12.15 27.46 -56.44
CA GLU A 759 -12.85 28.01 -57.63
C GLU A 759 -12.01 29.06 -58.39
N ALA A 760 -11.10 29.75 -57.68
CA ALA A 760 -10.17 30.71 -58.27
C ALA A 760 -8.88 30.08 -58.84
N ASN A 761 -8.72 28.75 -58.81
CA ASN A 761 -7.56 27.99 -59.27
C ASN A 761 -6.20 28.48 -58.72
N ARG A 762 -6.14 28.74 -57.41
CA ARG A 762 -4.91 29.15 -56.70
C ARG A 762 -4.31 28.00 -55.91
N ILE A 763 -2.98 27.96 -55.81
CA ILE A 763 -2.26 26.96 -55.01
C ILE A 763 -2.56 27.19 -53.51
N ASP A 764 -2.58 26.12 -52.72
CA ASP A 764 -3.03 26.12 -51.32
C ASP A 764 -2.13 26.95 -50.38
N PHE A 765 -0.84 26.61 -50.27
CA PHE A 765 0.11 27.30 -49.37
C PHE A 765 0.64 28.65 -49.92
N LEU A 766 0.77 28.77 -51.25
CA LEU A 766 1.12 30.02 -51.93
C LEU A 766 -0.14 30.65 -52.56
N CYS A 767 -0.93 31.33 -51.74
CA CYS A 767 -2.20 31.98 -52.12
C CYS A 767 -2.09 33.04 -53.24
N CYS A 768 -0.88 33.44 -53.63
CA CYS A 768 -0.59 34.50 -54.61
C CYS A 768 -0.37 33.99 -56.04
N THR A 769 -0.13 32.68 -56.26
CA THR A 769 0.16 32.11 -57.58
C THR A 769 -1.06 31.38 -58.15
N LYS A 770 -1.48 31.78 -59.36
CA LYS A 770 -2.52 31.07 -60.14
C LYS A 770 -1.86 30.04 -61.04
N ASN A 771 -2.44 28.84 -61.12
CA ASN A 771 -1.98 27.85 -62.09
C ASN A 771 -2.48 28.26 -63.50
N CYS A 772 -1.56 28.46 -64.45
CA CYS A 772 -1.86 29.00 -65.79
C CYS A 772 -2.43 27.97 -66.79
N ASN A 773 -2.43 26.68 -66.44
CA ASN A 773 -3.00 25.64 -67.31
C ASN A 773 -4.54 25.62 -67.22
N LYS A 774 -5.21 26.28 -68.19
CA LYS A 774 -6.66 26.13 -68.41
C LYS A 774 -6.95 24.72 -68.93
N LEU A 775 -7.23 23.77 -68.03
CA LEU A 775 -7.89 22.52 -68.40
C LEU A 775 -9.42 22.69 -68.39
N SER A 776 -10.08 22.01 -69.31
CA SER A 776 -11.49 22.17 -69.66
C SER A 776 -12.45 21.97 -68.48
N LYS A 777 -13.55 22.73 -68.54
CA LYS A 777 -14.68 22.82 -67.60
C LYS A 777 -15.57 21.55 -67.56
N GLU A 778 -15.02 20.35 -67.77
CA GLU A 778 -15.78 19.11 -67.58
C GLU A 778 -15.45 18.49 -66.23
N LYS A 779 -16.32 18.72 -65.23
CA LYS A 779 -16.36 17.94 -63.99
C LYS A 779 -16.73 16.48 -64.33
N LYS A 780 -15.76 15.63 -64.68
CA LYS A 780 -15.93 14.19 -64.49
C LYS A 780 -15.77 13.91 -62.99
N ASN A 781 -16.89 13.92 -62.28
CA ASN A 781 -17.00 13.54 -60.87
C ASN A 781 -16.68 12.04 -60.71
N THR A 782 -15.40 11.70 -60.56
CA THR A 782 -15.01 10.38 -60.07
C THR A 782 -15.34 10.32 -58.58
N LYS A 783 -16.47 9.68 -58.23
CA LYS A 783 -16.78 9.35 -56.83
C LYS A 783 -15.60 8.59 -56.24
N GLY A 784 -15.16 8.95 -55.02
CA GLY A 784 -13.96 8.42 -54.39
C GLY A 784 -13.91 6.89 -54.35
N LEU A 785 -12.69 6.34 -54.42
CA LEU A 785 -12.42 4.89 -54.48
C LEU A 785 -13.11 4.12 -53.35
N LEU A 786 -13.04 4.64 -52.12
CA LEU A 786 -13.65 4.03 -50.94
C LEU A 786 -15.18 3.96 -51.03
N TYR A 787 -15.82 5.04 -51.48
CA TYR A 787 -17.26 5.07 -51.70
C TYR A 787 -17.69 4.06 -52.77
N GLN A 788 -16.92 3.93 -53.86
CA GLN A 788 -17.18 2.94 -54.88
C GLN A 788 -17.06 1.51 -54.34
N LEU A 789 -15.99 1.22 -53.57
CA LEU A 789 -15.78 -0.08 -52.94
C LEU A 789 -16.95 -0.47 -52.00
N PHE A 790 -17.39 0.48 -51.16
CA PHE A 790 -18.53 0.26 -50.26
C PHE A 790 -19.82 -0.03 -51.03
N LYS A 791 -20.04 0.70 -52.12
CA LYS A 791 -21.24 0.56 -52.96
C LYS A 791 -21.25 -0.73 -53.78
N THR A 792 -20.12 -1.15 -54.36
CA THR A 792 -20.07 -2.26 -55.33
C THR A 792 -19.75 -3.61 -54.70
N ALA A 793 -18.90 -3.65 -53.67
CA ALA A 793 -18.43 -4.90 -53.07
C ALA A 793 -18.97 -5.11 -51.65
N TYR A 794 -18.73 -4.17 -50.74
CA TYR A 794 -18.95 -4.39 -49.31
C TYR A 794 -20.43 -4.45 -48.91
N ALA A 795 -21.23 -3.43 -49.24
CA ALA A 795 -22.63 -3.38 -48.84
C ALA A 795 -23.47 -4.50 -49.47
N PRO A 796 -23.30 -4.85 -50.77
CA PRO A 796 -23.99 -6.00 -51.36
C PRO A 796 -23.63 -7.33 -50.71
N PHE A 797 -22.36 -7.55 -50.36
CA PHE A 797 -21.90 -8.76 -49.68
C PHE A 797 -22.49 -8.90 -48.28
N LEU A 798 -22.43 -7.84 -47.46
CA LEU A 798 -22.93 -7.86 -46.08
C LEU A 798 -24.45 -8.04 -46.01
N MET A 799 -25.20 -7.50 -46.99
CA MET A 799 -26.67 -7.55 -47.01
C MET A 799 -27.23 -8.91 -47.47
N MET A 800 -26.37 -9.85 -47.90
CA MET A 800 -26.77 -11.23 -48.19
C MET A 800 -27.38 -11.89 -46.94
N PHE A 801 -28.51 -12.57 -47.09
CA PHE A 801 -29.23 -13.21 -45.97
C PHE A 801 -28.37 -14.19 -45.14
N PRO A 802 -27.59 -15.13 -45.73
CA PRO A 802 -26.75 -16.02 -44.93
C PRO A 802 -25.64 -15.27 -44.19
N ILE A 803 -25.04 -14.24 -44.81
CA ILE A 803 -23.97 -13.45 -44.20
C ILE A 803 -24.50 -12.67 -42.98
N ARG A 804 -25.69 -12.06 -43.07
CA ARG A 804 -26.32 -11.38 -41.92
C ARG A 804 -26.56 -12.32 -40.73
N ALA A 805 -27.02 -13.53 -40.99
CA ALA A 805 -27.24 -14.51 -39.94
C ALA A 805 -25.93 -14.93 -39.27
N VAL A 806 -24.88 -15.18 -40.06
CA VAL A 806 -23.54 -15.50 -39.56
C VAL A 806 -22.98 -14.36 -38.69
N VAL A 807 -23.09 -13.12 -39.14
CA VAL A 807 -22.61 -11.95 -38.39
C VAL A 807 -23.34 -11.83 -37.04
N LEU A 808 -24.67 -11.95 -37.02
CA LEU A 808 -25.43 -11.88 -35.76
C LEU A 808 -25.07 -13.01 -34.78
N VAL A 809 -24.88 -14.24 -35.27
CA VAL A 809 -24.44 -15.37 -34.43
C VAL A 809 -23.04 -15.13 -33.89
N LEU A 810 -22.11 -14.64 -34.71
CA LEU A 810 -20.74 -14.37 -34.30
C LEU A 810 -20.68 -13.30 -33.19
N PHE A 811 -21.31 -12.15 -33.39
CA PHE A 811 -21.28 -11.05 -32.41
C PHE A 811 -22.07 -11.37 -31.13
N SER A 812 -23.18 -12.11 -31.21
CA SER A 812 -23.92 -12.55 -30.02
C SER A 812 -23.13 -13.59 -29.22
N THR A 813 -22.45 -14.53 -29.88
CA THR A 813 -21.57 -15.50 -29.22
C THR A 813 -20.43 -14.79 -28.51
N TRP A 814 -19.79 -13.83 -29.20
CA TRP A 814 -18.73 -13.02 -28.61
C TRP A 814 -19.23 -12.31 -27.34
N PHE A 815 -20.37 -11.62 -27.44
CA PHE A 815 -20.97 -10.91 -26.31
C PHE A 815 -21.26 -11.83 -25.10
N THR A 816 -21.80 -13.03 -25.33
CA THR A 816 -22.10 -13.97 -24.24
C THR A 816 -20.84 -14.53 -23.58
N ILE A 817 -19.76 -14.76 -24.34
CA ILE A 817 -18.46 -15.17 -23.79
C ILE A 817 -17.87 -14.04 -22.94
N SER A 818 -17.93 -12.81 -23.45
CA SER A 818 -17.49 -11.61 -22.74
C SER A 818 -18.17 -11.44 -21.38
N LEU A 819 -19.50 -11.63 -21.34
CA LEU A 819 -20.27 -11.53 -20.10
C LEU A 819 -19.93 -12.64 -19.10
N ALA A 820 -19.59 -13.84 -19.57
CA ALA A 820 -19.18 -14.95 -18.72
C ALA A 820 -17.80 -14.73 -18.08
N LEU A 821 -16.89 -14.03 -18.77
CA LEU A 821 -15.52 -13.77 -18.29
C LEU A 821 -15.38 -12.51 -17.43
N ALA A 822 -16.32 -11.57 -17.51
CA ALA A 822 -16.29 -10.31 -16.77
C ALA A 822 -16.05 -10.45 -15.24
N PRO A 823 -16.59 -11.45 -14.52
CA PRO A 823 -16.36 -11.61 -13.08
C PRO A 823 -14.93 -12.00 -12.68
N ASN A 824 -14.11 -12.50 -13.62
CA ASN A 824 -12.74 -12.93 -13.33
C ASN A 824 -11.73 -11.77 -13.34
N VAL A 825 -12.19 -10.55 -13.61
CA VAL A 825 -11.34 -9.36 -13.56
C VAL A 825 -11.02 -9.08 -12.09
N LYS A 826 -9.74 -9.13 -11.74
CA LYS A 826 -9.27 -8.75 -10.41
C LYS A 826 -9.20 -7.23 -10.31
N ALA A 827 -9.64 -6.67 -9.19
CA ALA A 827 -9.46 -5.25 -8.89
C ALA A 827 -8.08 -5.03 -8.26
N GLY A 828 -7.43 -3.92 -8.60
CA GLY A 828 -6.12 -3.57 -8.07
C GLY A 828 -5.12 -3.16 -9.14
N LEU A 829 -4.26 -2.19 -8.80
CA LEU A 829 -3.04 -1.89 -9.54
C LEU A 829 -1.87 -2.24 -8.62
N ASP A 830 -1.00 -3.13 -9.07
CA ASP A 830 0.23 -3.43 -8.36
C ASP A 830 1.24 -2.28 -8.60
N GLU A 831 1.80 -1.72 -7.53
CA GLU A 831 2.66 -0.53 -7.59
C GLU A 831 3.85 -0.71 -8.54
N LYS A 832 4.42 -1.93 -8.59
CA LYS A 832 5.53 -2.30 -9.47
C LYS A 832 5.23 -2.06 -10.96
N LEU A 833 3.96 -2.14 -11.37
CA LEU A 833 3.55 -1.96 -12.78
C LEU A 833 3.56 -0.49 -13.22
N SER A 834 3.56 0.44 -12.27
CA SER A 834 3.60 1.88 -12.54
C SER A 834 5.02 2.43 -12.77
N MET A 835 6.04 1.59 -12.58
CA MET A 835 7.44 1.98 -12.69
C MET A 835 8.02 1.60 -14.06
N PRO A 836 8.96 2.39 -14.61
CA PRO A 836 9.70 2.02 -15.81
C PRO A 836 10.46 0.69 -15.64
N GLU A 837 10.59 -0.12 -16.71
CA GLU A 837 11.26 -1.43 -16.64
C GLU A 837 12.74 -1.36 -16.19
N ASP A 838 13.39 -0.21 -16.37
CA ASP A 838 14.79 0.05 -15.98
C ASP A 838 14.93 0.73 -14.60
N SER A 839 13.84 0.90 -13.87
CA SER A 839 13.80 1.64 -12.60
C SER A 839 14.41 0.84 -11.44
N TYR A 840 15.26 1.50 -10.64
CA TYR A 840 15.83 0.93 -9.41
C TYR A 840 14.76 0.63 -8.34
N VAL A 841 13.60 1.29 -8.42
CA VAL A 841 12.47 1.08 -7.49
C VAL A 841 11.86 -0.32 -7.69
N ILE A 842 11.91 -0.87 -8.92
CA ILE A 842 11.48 -2.24 -9.18
C ILE A 842 12.37 -3.25 -8.46
N ASP A 843 13.70 -3.03 -8.49
CA ASP A 843 14.65 -3.88 -7.78
C ASP A 843 14.43 -3.82 -6.26
N TYR A 844 14.07 -2.64 -5.74
CA TYR A 844 13.63 -2.48 -4.36
C TYR A 844 12.38 -3.30 -4.04
N PHE A 845 11.30 -3.20 -4.84
CA PHE A 845 10.08 -3.98 -4.58
C PHE A 845 10.34 -5.49 -4.62
N ASN A 846 11.14 -5.97 -5.58
CA ASN A 846 11.52 -7.38 -5.65
C ASN A 846 12.26 -7.81 -4.39
N SER A 847 13.25 -7.03 -3.96
CA SER A 847 14.04 -7.30 -2.77
C SER A 847 13.21 -7.24 -1.48
N MET A 848 12.25 -6.31 -1.41
CA MET A 848 11.32 -6.20 -0.29
C MET A 848 10.41 -7.44 -0.20
N TYR A 849 9.80 -7.85 -1.31
CA TYR A 849 8.90 -9.02 -1.36
C TYR A 849 9.59 -10.37 -1.10
N GLU A 850 10.90 -10.46 -1.31
CA GLU A 850 11.70 -11.66 -1.04
C GLU A 850 12.27 -11.68 0.38
N ASN A 851 12.76 -10.54 0.87
CA ASN A 851 13.60 -10.52 2.06
C ASN A 851 12.90 -10.01 3.32
N PHE A 852 11.82 -9.21 3.20
CA PHE A 852 11.13 -8.66 4.38
C PHE A 852 10.20 -9.69 5.02
N TYR A 853 9.99 -9.52 6.32
CA TYR A 853 9.19 -10.41 7.15
C TYR A 853 7.88 -9.77 7.64
N VAL A 854 7.97 -8.51 8.11
CA VAL A 854 6.81 -7.71 8.52
C VAL A 854 6.51 -6.65 7.47
N GLY A 855 5.21 -6.42 7.26
CA GLY A 855 4.69 -5.38 6.39
C GLY A 855 4.66 -4.01 7.05
N PRO A 856 3.91 -3.06 6.48
CA PRO A 856 3.75 -1.73 7.05
C PRO A 856 3.06 -1.76 8.43
N PRO A 857 3.39 -0.81 9.32
CA PRO A 857 2.70 -0.67 10.60
C PRO A 857 1.27 -0.15 10.43
N THR A 858 0.43 -0.52 11.40
CA THR A 858 -0.98 -0.12 11.52
C THR A 858 -1.27 0.37 12.92
N TYR A 859 -1.99 1.48 13.00
CA TYR A 859 -2.31 2.17 14.24
C TYR A 859 -3.82 2.09 14.49
N PHE A 860 -4.24 1.39 15.54
CA PHE A 860 -5.63 1.41 16.00
C PHE A 860 -5.83 2.64 16.87
N VAL A 861 -6.48 3.67 16.32
CA VAL A 861 -6.64 4.98 16.95
C VAL A 861 -7.98 5.02 17.69
N VAL A 862 -7.93 5.29 18.99
CA VAL A 862 -9.10 5.61 19.81
C VAL A 862 -9.31 7.13 19.77
N LYS A 863 -10.47 7.57 19.25
CA LYS A 863 -10.81 9.00 19.16
C LYS A 863 -10.97 9.65 20.54
N ASP A 864 -10.90 10.97 20.55
CA ASP A 864 -11.09 11.78 21.75
C ASP A 864 -12.50 11.61 22.35
N GLY A 865 -12.60 11.81 23.67
CA GLY A 865 -13.87 11.73 24.41
C GLY A 865 -14.17 10.38 25.06
N PHE A 866 -13.41 9.31 24.76
CA PHE A 866 -13.56 8.03 25.47
C PHE A 866 -13.11 8.17 26.94
N PRO A 867 -13.91 7.73 27.93
CA PRO A 867 -13.63 7.98 29.35
C PRO A 867 -12.54 7.04 29.91
N MET A 868 -11.29 7.22 29.49
CA MET A 868 -10.12 6.39 29.87
C MET A 868 -9.77 6.43 31.36
N LEU A 869 -10.36 7.34 32.14
CA LEU A 869 -10.17 7.43 33.59
C LEU A 869 -10.99 6.39 34.36
N ASN A 870 -12.04 5.84 33.74
CA ASN A 870 -12.88 4.83 34.37
C ASN A 870 -12.21 3.45 34.26
N GLU A 871 -12.16 2.72 35.37
CA GLU A 871 -11.58 1.36 35.42
C GLU A 871 -12.26 0.40 34.42
N LYS A 872 -13.60 0.44 34.33
CA LYS A 872 -14.35 -0.37 33.35
C LYS A 872 -13.93 -0.06 31.91
N ALA A 873 -13.64 1.21 31.61
CA ALA A 873 -13.23 1.64 30.28
C ALA A 873 -11.79 1.22 29.97
N GLN A 874 -10.89 1.30 30.96
CA GLN A 874 -9.54 0.76 30.87
C GLN A 874 -9.57 -0.74 30.55
N ASN A 875 -10.42 -1.52 31.23
CA ASN A 875 -10.56 -2.97 31.02
C ASN A 875 -11.01 -3.36 29.60
N ARG A 876 -11.66 -2.46 28.85
CA ARG A 876 -12.00 -2.67 27.44
C ARG A 876 -10.86 -2.32 26.47
N LEU A 877 -9.82 -1.63 26.91
CA LEU A 877 -8.67 -1.26 26.09
C LEU A 877 -7.42 -2.13 26.36
N CYS A 878 -7.15 -2.43 27.63
CA CYS A 878 -5.94 -3.12 28.06
C CYS A 878 -5.95 -4.64 27.84
N ALA A 879 -4.77 -5.26 27.86
CA ALA A 879 -4.59 -6.71 27.92
C ALA A 879 -3.94 -7.16 29.25
N TYR A 880 -3.98 -6.29 30.26
CA TYR A 880 -3.42 -6.52 31.59
C TYR A 880 -4.29 -7.43 32.48
N VAL A 881 -3.80 -7.75 33.68
CA VAL A 881 -4.55 -8.45 34.72
C VAL A 881 -5.88 -7.74 35.01
N GLY A 882 -6.98 -8.49 34.99
CA GLY A 882 -8.34 -7.98 35.23
C GLY A 882 -9.02 -7.30 34.03
N CYS A 883 -8.34 -7.22 32.87
CA CYS A 883 -8.96 -6.71 31.64
C CYS A 883 -9.90 -7.75 31.00
N ASN A 884 -10.83 -7.27 30.17
CA ASN A 884 -11.77 -8.13 29.49
C ASN A 884 -11.08 -8.95 28.38
N VAL A 885 -11.58 -10.15 28.13
CA VAL A 885 -11.02 -11.05 27.11
C VAL A 885 -11.27 -10.55 25.69
N ASP A 886 -12.33 -9.77 25.48
CA ASP A 886 -12.70 -9.12 24.22
C ASP A 886 -12.23 -7.65 24.16
N SER A 887 -11.25 -7.26 24.97
CA SER A 887 -10.65 -5.92 24.92
C SER A 887 -9.98 -5.61 23.57
N LEU A 888 -9.71 -4.33 23.29
CA LEU A 888 -9.04 -3.89 22.07
C LEU A 888 -7.71 -4.63 21.85
N ALA A 889 -6.84 -4.64 22.85
CA ALA A 889 -5.54 -5.32 22.75
C ALA A 889 -5.68 -6.84 22.60
N SER A 890 -6.68 -7.46 23.26
CA SER A 890 -6.94 -8.90 23.14
C SER A 890 -7.52 -9.29 21.78
N GLN A 891 -8.39 -8.47 21.17
CA GLN A 891 -8.90 -8.71 19.82
C GLN A 891 -7.78 -8.66 18.78
N ILE A 892 -6.84 -7.73 18.91
CA ILE A 892 -5.65 -7.68 18.03
C ILE A 892 -4.76 -8.91 18.26
N PHE A 893 -4.61 -9.36 19.51
CA PHE A 893 -3.90 -10.60 19.81
C PHE A 893 -4.54 -11.83 19.14
N PHE A 894 -5.87 -11.97 19.20
CA PHE A 894 -6.56 -13.05 18.49
C PHE A 894 -6.39 -12.96 16.97
N ALA A 895 -6.37 -11.75 16.41
CA ALA A 895 -6.11 -11.56 14.99
C ALA A 895 -4.70 -12.00 14.58
N GLN A 896 -3.70 -11.72 15.42
CA GLN A 896 -2.31 -12.11 15.21
C GLN A 896 -2.08 -13.63 15.21
N GLN A 897 -2.95 -14.43 15.85
CA GLN A 897 -2.86 -15.90 15.81
C GLN A 897 -3.18 -16.49 14.42
N GLN A 898 -3.84 -15.71 13.54
CA GLN A 898 -4.23 -16.13 12.19
C GLN A 898 -3.74 -15.12 11.12
N PRO A 899 -2.41 -14.95 10.95
CA PRO A 899 -1.83 -13.89 10.12
C PRO A 899 -2.07 -14.08 8.62
N THR A 900 -2.37 -15.31 8.19
CA THR A 900 -2.71 -15.64 6.79
C THR A 900 -4.08 -15.13 6.38
N GLU A 901 -5.00 -14.97 7.34
CA GLU A 901 -6.35 -14.48 7.09
C GLU A 901 -6.44 -13.00 7.44
N THR A 902 -6.06 -12.61 8.67
CA THR A 902 -6.24 -11.24 9.17
C THR A 902 -5.19 -10.25 8.68
N HIS A 903 -4.10 -10.74 8.10
CA HIS A 903 -2.93 -9.96 7.72
C HIS A 903 -2.30 -9.15 8.87
N ILE A 904 -2.52 -9.52 10.15
CA ILE A 904 -1.85 -8.92 11.31
C ILE A 904 -0.75 -9.88 11.78
N ALA A 905 0.50 -9.39 11.85
CA ALA A 905 1.67 -10.22 12.17
C ALA A 905 2.12 -10.13 13.64
N THR A 906 1.91 -8.97 14.30
CA THR A 906 2.38 -8.74 15.67
C THR A 906 1.25 -8.30 16.61
N THR A 907 1.48 -8.45 17.91
CA THR A 907 0.54 -8.02 18.94
C THR A 907 0.53 -6.49 19.08
N ALA A 908 -0.51 -5.93 19.70
CA ALA A 908 -0.61 -4.49 19.89
C ALA A 908 0.39 -3.97 20.94
N MET A 909 1.14 -2.91 20.62
CA MET A 909 1.90 -2.14 21.62
C MET A 909 0.91 -1.34 22.47
N SER A 910 0.68 -1.79 23.70
CA SER A 910 -0.24 -1.15 24.65
C SER A 910 0.52 -0.24 25.61
N TRP A 911 0.40 1.08 25.40
CA TRP A 911 0.96 2.09 26.31
C TRP A 911 0.33 2.02 27.70
N MET A 912 -0.95 1.65 27.78
CA MET A 912 -1.71 1.57 29.03
C MET A 912 -1.22 0.42 29.91
N ASP A 913 -0.92 -0.72 29.27
CA ASP A 913 -0.37 -1.89 29.93
C ASP A 913 1.02 -1.60 30.52
N ASP A 914 1.92 -1.04 29.73
CA ASP A 914 3.27 -0.68 30.19
C ASP A 914 3.25 0.43 31.25
N TYR A 915 2.26 1.33 31.18
CA TYR A 915 2.03 2.33 32.22
C TYR A 915 1.65 1.69 33.57
N PHE A 916 0.76 0.69 33.57
CA PHE A 916 0.40 -0.04 34.79
C PHE A 916 1.59 -0.82 35.37
N ASP A 917 2.39 -1.45 34.52
CA ASP A 917 3.62 -2.13 34.94
C ASP A 917 4.66 -1.16 35.52
N TRP A 918 4.82 0.00 34.88
CA TRP A 918 5.73 1.05 35.32
C TRP A 918 5.34 1.62 36.69
N LEU A 919 4.04 1.86 36.93
CA LEU A 919 3.53 2.33 38.21
C LEU A 919 3.76 1.33 39.34
N ARG A 920 3.60 0.02 39.07
CA ARG A 920 3.72 -1.02 40.09
C ARG A 920 5.16 -1.41 40.42
N THR A 921 6.10 -0.94 39.60
CA THR A 921 7.52 -1.17 39.81
C THR A 921 8.10 -0.07 40.72
N GLU A 922 8.37 -0.44 41.98
CA GLU A 922 8.86 0.46 43.04
C GLU A 922 10.18 1.19 42.67
N THR A 923 10.98 0.62 41.77
CA THR A 923 12.23 1.21 41.28
C THR A 923 12.03 2.24 40.16
N CYS A 924 10.88 2.22 39.48
CA CYS A 924 10.55 3.04 38.31
C CYS A 924 9.85 4.35 38.68
N CYS A 925 8.69 4.28 39.36
CA CYS A 925 7.91 5.45 39.72
C CYS A 925 8.31 5.97 41.10
N LYS A 926 9.15 7.02 41.13
CA LYS A 926 9.64 7.64 42.38
C LYS A 926 9.32 9.12 42.42
N ILE A 927 8.92 9.61 43.60
CA ILE A 927 8.65 11.01 43.86
C ILE A 927 9.55 11.55 44.97
N ASP A 928 9.91 12.82 44.89
CA ASP A 928 10.61 13.54 45.95
C ASP A 928 9.65 13.96 47.08
N GLU A 929 10.19 14.47 48.20
CA GLU A 929 9.41 15.04 49.31
C GLU A 929 8.52 16.21 48.85
N ASP A 930 8.93 16.93 47.80
CA ASP A 930 8.16 18.01 47.16
C ASP A 930 7.11 17.49 46.14
N GLY A 931 7.02 16.18 45.93
CA GLY A 931 6.07 15.55 45.01
C GLY A 931 6.48 15.56 43.53
N ASN A 932 7.71 15.95 43.22
CA ASN A 932 8.27 15.94 41.86
C ASN A 932 8.79 14.55 41.46
N PHE A 933 8.68 14.20 40.19
CA PHE A 933 9.17 12.92 39.66
C PHE A 933 10.71 12.81 39.66
N CYS A 934 11.23 11.73 40.23
CA CYS A 934 12.65 11.41 40.23
C CYS A 934 13.02 10.52 39.03
N LYS A 935 13.87 11.03 38.12
CA LYS A 935 14.32 10.26 36.95
C LYS A 935 15.02 8.94 37.35
N PRO A 936 14.68 7.79 36.74
CA PRO A 936 15.36 6.52 36.97
C PRO A 936 16.87 6.63 36.71
N GLY A 937 17.70 6.13 37.64
CA GLY A 937 19.17 6.18 37.54
C GLY A 937 19.87 7.36 38.23
N SER A 938 19.12 8.35 38.75
CA SER A 938 19.71 9.54 39.39
C SER A 938 20.17 9.37 40.84
N ASN A 939 19.81 8.27 41.52
CA ASN A 939 20.21 8.01 42.92
C ASN A 939 20.33 6.51 43.20
N ILE A 940 21.55 6.02 43.42
CA ILE A 940 21.80 4.68 43.96
C ILE A 940 21.68 4.77 45.48
N CYS A 941 20.63 4.16 46.05
CA CYS A 941 20.42 4.15 47.48
C CYS A 941 21.33 3.10 48.17
N PHE A 942 22.53 3.52 48.58
CA PHE A 942 23.34 2.78 49.55
C PHE A 942 23.36 3.55 50.88
N GLY A 943 22.34 3.35 51.74
CA GLY A 943 22.29 4.04 53.03
C GLY A 943 21.05 3.70 53.87
N THR A 944 21.30 3.12 55.03
CA THR A 944 20.36 2.48 55.97
C THR A 944 19.58 3.46 56.87
N LYS A 945 18.23 3.44 56.78
CA LYS A 945 17.26 3.48 57.90
C LYS A 945 15.84 3.21 57.39
N PHE A 946 15.19 2.17 57.92
CA PHE A 946 13.81 1.79 57.60
C PHE A 946 12.85 2.34 58.68
N GLU A 947 11.82 3.08 58.27
CA GLU A 947 10.65 3.36 59.13
C GLU A 947 9.41 2.78 58.44
N VAL A 948 8.77 1.81 59.11
CA VAL A 948 7.52 1.18 58.68
C VAL A 948 6.36 2.05 59.15
N TRP A 949 5.53 2.52 58.22
CA TRP A 949 4.23 3.12 58.52
C TRP A 949 3.14 2.24 57.91
N GLY A 950 2.23 1.74 58.75
CA GLY A 950 1.03 1.03 58.32
C GLY A 950 0.09 0.78 59.50
N THR A 951 -1.13 1.31 59.45
CA THR A 951 -2.26 0.81 60.24
C THR A 951 -2.87 -0.41 59.52
N PRO A 952 -3.68 -1.25 60.20
CA PRO A 952 -4.20 -2.51 59.64
C PRO A 952 -5.03 -2.38 58.35
N GLU A 953 -5.39 -1.16 57.95
CA GLU A 953 -6.16 -0.86 56.73
C GLU A 953 -5.29 -0.58 55.50
N TYR A 954 -3.98 -0.34 55.66
CA TYR A 954 -3.06 -0.01 54.56
C TYR A 954 -1.95 -1.06 54.48
N GLN A 955 -2.19 -2.14 53.74
CA GLN A 955 -1.17 -3.16 53.46
C GLN A 955 -0.30 -2.72 52.26
N CYS A 956 1.02 -2.70 52.50
CA CYS A 956 2.12 -2.51 51.52
C CYS A 956 2.47 -1.07 51.11
N CYS A 957 3.10 -0.32 52.02
CA CYS A 957 3.98 0.80 51.67
C CYS A 957 5.33 0.64 52.40
N PHE A 958 6.41 0.34 51.68
CA PHE A 958 7.76 0.42 52.24
C PHE A 958 8.35 1.79 51.93
N LYS A 959 8.56 2.62 52.95
CA LYS A 959 9.34 3.85 52.82
C LYS A 959 10.84 3.50 52.86
N ILE A 960 11.47 3.41 51.69
CA ILE A 960 12.93 3.32 51.62
C ILE A 960 13.49 4.74 51.78
N ILE A 961 14.04 5.06 52.96
CA ILE A 961 14.71 6.35 53.19
C ILE A 961 16.15 6.24 52.70
N CYS A 962 16.45 6.88 51.58
CA CYS A 962 17.82 6.96 51.07
C CYS A 962 18.56 8.15 51.69
N ASN A 963 19.63 7.88 52.43
CA ASN A 963 20.52 8.94 52.91
C ASN A 963 21.66 9.11 51.89
N ILE A 964 21.59 10.14 51.05
CA ILE A 964 22.63 10.42 50.05
C ILE A 964 23.82 11.05 50.77
N THR A 965 24.98 10.40 50.74
CA THR A 965 26.26 11.05 51.02
C THR A 965 27.01 11.27 49.71
N SER A 966 26.75 12.38 49.03
CA SER A 966 27.75 13.03 48.19
C SER A 966 27.47 14.53 48.09
N SER A 967 28.58 15.27 48.07
CA SER A 967 28.66 16.71 48.16
C SER A 967 28.16 17.42 46.90
N SER A 968 26.88 17.80 46.88
CA SER A 968 26.39 18.95 46.13
C SER A 968 25.04 19.35 46.69
N THR A 969 24.88 20.65 46.94
CA THR A 969 23.73 21.30 47.55
C THR A 969 22.37 20.81 47.02
N GLY A 970 21.58 20.18 47.89
CA GLY A 970 20.19 19.79 47.66
C GLY A 970 19.95 18.28 47.73
N SER A 971 19.81 17.72 48.94
CA SER A 971 19.48 16.30 49.16
C SER A 971 17.97 16.07 49.06
N SER A 972 17.45 15.83 47.85
CA SER A 972 16.09 15.33 47.63
C SER A 972 16.01 13.84 47.93
N LYS A 973 14.99 13.42 48.70
CA LYS A 973 14.77 12.02 49.10
C LYS A 973 13.66 11.45 48.23
N CYS A 974 14.04 10.60 47.28
CA CYS A 974 13.07 9.94 46.40
C CYS A 974 12.44 8.71 47.09
N VAL A 975 11.11 8.65 47.12
CA VAL A 975 10.30 7.55 47.66
C VAL A 975 9.52 6.90 46.51
N GLY A 976 9.48 5.57 46.48
CA GLY A 976 8.66 4.82 45.52
C GLY A 976 7.17 5.01 45.78
N VAL A 977 6.38 5.13 44.72
CA VAL A 977 4.91 5.21 44.81
C VAL A 977 4.34 3.79 44.85
N CYS A 978 3.53 3.48 45.86
CA CYS A 978 2.79 2.22 45.95
C CYS A 978 1.33 2.45 45.53
N VAL A 979 0.84 1.64 44.59
CA VAL A 979 -0.58 1.58 44.24
C VAL A 979 -1.17 0.37 44.96
N GLU A 980 -2.20 0.60 45.79
CA GLU A 980 -2.84 -0.44 46.61
C GLU A 980 -3.62 -1.49 45.78
N LYS A 981 -3.99 -1.14 44.55
CA LYS A 981 -4.74 -1.99 43.60
C LYS A 981 -4.01 -2.13 42.28
N TYR A 982 -4.44 -3.10 41.46
CA TYR A 982 -3.98 -3.28 40.08
C TYR A 982 -4.23 -2.08 39.15
N ARG A 983 -5.01 -1.08 39.58
CA ARG A 983 -5.32 0.14 38.84
C ARG A 983 -5.15 1.38 39.73
N PRO A 984 -4.57 2.47 39.19
CA PRO A 984 -4.53 3.74 39.90
C PRO A 984 -5.91 4.41 39.90
N ASN A 985 -6.18 5.24 40.92
CA ASN A 985 -7.35 6.09 40.93
C ASN A 985 -7.26 7.16 39.81
N ALA A 986 -8.39 7.73 39.36
CA ALA A 986 -8.41 8.70 38.26
C ALA A 986 -7.45 9.89 38.44
N GLU A 987 -7.32 10.43 39.65
CA GLU A 987 -6.39 11.52 39.97
C GLU A 987 -4.91 11.06 39.90
N GLN A 988 -4.61 9.86 40.39
CA GLN A 988 -3.27 9.28 40.32
C GLN A 988 -2.88 8.97 38.87
N PHE A 989 -3.82 8.47 38.06
CA PHE A 989 -3.63 8.19 36.65
C PHE A 989 -3.18 9.45 35.89
N LEU A 990 -3.91 10.55 36.04
CA LEU A 990 -3.56 11.82 35.36
C LEU A 990 -2.28 12.45 35.89
N LYS A 991 -1.98 12.27 37.19
CA LYS A 991 -0.77 12.83 37.79
C LYS A 991 0.51 12.21 37.23
N PHE A 992 0.56 10.88 37.12
CA PHE A 992 1.80 10.16 36.79
C PHE A 992 1.95 9.84 35.29
N LEU A 993 0.89 9.93 34.50
CA LEU A 993 0.96 9.66 33.06
C LEU A 993 1.96 10.57 32.32
N PRO A 994 2.01 11.91 32.54
CA PRO A 994 3.01 12.76 31.90
C PRO A 994 4.45 12.40 32.27
N ASP A 995 4.67 11.91 33.48
CA ASP A 995 5.99 11.47 33.96
C ASP A 995 6.42 10.17 33.27
N PHE A 996 5.49 9.23 33.11
CA PHE A 996 5.71 8.00 32.34
C PHE A 996 6.09 8.29 30.88
N LEU A 997 5.36 9.19 30.22
CA LEU A 997 5.62 9.57 28.83
C LEU A 997 6.95 10.33 28.64
N LYS A 998 7.57 10.82 29.73
CA LYS A 998 8.90 11.45 29.73
C LYS A 998 9.98 10.55 30.35
N ALA A 999 9.61 9.37 30.86
CA ALA A 999 10.54 8.46 31.50
C ALA A 999 11.34 7.69 30.44
N ASN A 1000 12.67 7.81 30.53
CA ASN A 1000 13.61 7.04 29.71
C ASN A 1000 13.89 5.68 30.37
N PRO A 1001 14.05 4.61 29.58
CA PRO A 1001 14.52 3.33 30.09
C PRO A 1001 15.96 3.50 30.65
N ALA A 1002 16.18 3.14 31.93
CA ALA A 1002 17.48 3.29 32.57
C ALA A 1002 17.68 2.35 33.79
N GLY A 1003 18.83 1.68 33.82
CA GLY A 1003 19.31 0.92 34.98
C GLY A 1003 18.34 -0.17 35.45
N GLN A 1004 17.82 -0.02 36.68
CA GLN A 1004 16.88 -0.96 37.31
C GLN A 1004 15.42 -0.79 36.84
N CYS A 1005 15.14 0.12 35.90
CA CYS A 1005 13.83 0.35 35.31
C CYS A 1005 13.92 0.26 33.78
N ILE A 1006 13.51 -0.87 33.22
CA ILE A 1006 13.56 -1.13 31.77
C ILE A 1006 12.34 -0.52 31.07
N LYS A 1007 11.22 -0.41 31.79
CA LYS A 1007 9.97 0.18 31.29
C LYS A 1007 10.07 1.71 31.28
N GLY A 1008 9.80 2.33 30.13
CA GLY A 1008 9.80 3.78 29.98
C GLY A 1008 9.00 4.21 28.76
N GLY A 1009 8.06 5.12 28.95
CA GLY A 1009 7.11 5.51 27.91
C GLY A 1009 7.66 6.49 26.87
N HIS A 1010 8.81 7.13 27.11
CA HIS A 1010 9.27 8.23 26.26
C HIS A 1010 9.63 7.78 24.84
N ALA A 1011 10.40 6.69 24.69
CA ALA A 1011 10.86 6.24 23.37
C ALA A 1011 9.73 5.63 22.50
N ALA A 1012 8.80 4.88 23.13
CA ALA A 1012 7.78 4.12 22.41
C ALA A 1012 6.42 4.83 22.34
N TYR A 1013 6.02 5.52 23.41
CA TYR A 1013 4.67 6.05 23.60
C TYR A 1013 4.59 7.57 23.72
N GLY A 1014 5.72 8.28 23.70
CA GLY A 1014 5.76 9.74 23.83
C GLY A 1014 4.85 10.47 22.83
N ASN A 1015 4.72 9.93 21.62
CA ASN A 1015 3.83 10.44 20.57
C ASN A 1015 2.50 9.67 20.47
N ALA A 1016 2.31 8.59 21.24
CA ALA A 1016 1.13 7.72 21.15
C ALA A 1016 -0.08 8.22 21.92
N VAL A 1017 0.14 9.09 22.90
CA VAL A 1017 -0.91 9.63 23.78
C VAL A 1017 -0.90 11.14 23.70
N LYS A 1018 -1.99 11.74 23.22
CA LYS A 1018 -2.17 13.19 23.21
C LYS A 1018 -2.76 13.64 24.54
N LEU A 1019 -2.02 14.45 25.28
CA LEU A 1019 -2.52 15.09 26.50
C LEU A 1019 -3.14 16.46 26.13
N VAL A 1020 -4.40 16.67 26.50
CA VAL A 1020 -5.13 17.91 26.26
C VAL A 1020 -5.30 18.65 27.57
N THR A 1021 -5.02 19.95 27.60
CA THR A 1021 -5.31 20.81 28.76
C THR A 1021 -6.59 21.57 28.47
N GLU A 1022 -7.64 21.35 29.24
CA GLU A 1022 -8.91 22.07 29.12
C GLU A 1022 -8.75 23.55 29.49
N GLU A 1023 -9.71 24.40 29.11
CA GLU A 1023 -9.74 25.83 29.47
C GLU A 1023 -9.70 26.06 30.99
N ASN A 1024 -10.17 25.09 31.77
CA ASN A 1024 -10.14 25.10 33.24
C ASN A 1024 -8.76 24.81 33.84
N GLY A 1025 -7.76 24.49 33.01
CA GLY A 1025 -6.42 24.08 33.43
C GLY A 1025 -6.29 22.60 33.81
N ASN A 1026 -7.38 21.82 33.72
CA ASN A 1026 -7.37 20.38 33.98
C ASN A 1026 -6.76 19.61 32.80
N LEU A 1027 -5.91 18.64 33.11
CA LEU A 1027 -5.33 17.73 32.13
C LEU A 1027 -6.30 16.58 31.84
N THR A 1028 -6.60 16.32 30.58
CA THR A 1028 -7.41 15.20 30.10
C THR A 1028 -6.68 14.42 29.02
N ILE A 1029 -7.02 13.16 28.85
CA ILE A 1029 -6.47 12.31 27.80
C ILE A 1029 -7.28 12.55 26.53
N GLY A 1030 -6.60 12.93 25.46
CA GLY A 1030 -7.18 13.09 24.13
C GLY A 1030 -7.17 11.78 23.36
N ALA A 1031 -6.84 11.85 22.08
CA ALA A 1031 -6.67 10.66 21.24
C ALA A 1031 -5.45 9.83 21.67
N SER A 1032 -5.55 8.51 21.52
CA SER A 1032 -4.42 7.59 21.69
C SER A 1032 -4.44 6.51 20.63
N TYR A 1033 -3.30 5.89 20.33
CA TYR A 1033 -3.23 4.78 19.38
C TYR A 1033 -2.51 3.54 19.95
N PHE A 1034 -2.81 2.40 19.37
CA PHE A 1034 -2.15 1.11 19.60
C PHE A 1034 -1.52 0.64 18.29
N MET A 1035 -0.19 0.48 18.28
CA MET A 1035 0.57 0.14 17.08
C MET A 1035 0.72 -1.38 16.95
N THR A 1036 0.59 -1.90 15.72
CA THR A 1036 0.88 -3.29 15.32
C THR A 1036 1.49 -3.30 13.92
N TYR A 1037 1.99 -4.44 13.44
CA TYR A 1037 2.48 -4.62 12.07
C TYR A 1037 1.59 -5.56 11.26
N HIS A 1038 1.36 -5.21 9.99
CA HIS A 1038 0.79 -6.15 9.04
C HIS A 1038 1.78 -7.26 8.67
N SER A 1039 1.25 -8.37 8.15
CA SER A 1039 2.07 -9.35 7.43
C SER A 1039 2.54 -8.80 6.09
N MET A 1040 3.57 -9.41 5.50
CA MET A 1040 4.05 -9.00 4.18
C MET A 1040 3.02 -9.29 3.10
N MET A 1041 2.54 -8.23 2.46
CA MET A 1041 1.58 -8.26 1.36
C MET A 1041 2.32 -8.01 0.03
N LYS A 1042 1.99 -8.77 -1.00
CA LYS A 1042 2.64 -8.71 -2.32
C LYS A 1042 1.75 -8.11 -3.39
N ASN A 1043 0.50 -8.55 -3.40
CA ASN A 1043 -0.47 -8.21 -4.44
C ASN A 1043 -1.43 -7.15 -3.90
N SER A 1044 -1.97 -6.34 -4.80
CA SER A 1044 -3.05 -5.40 -4.49
C SER A 1044 -4.25 -6.04 -3.78
N GLU A 1045 -4.55 -7.31 -4.07
CA GLU A 1045 -5.58 -8.12 -3.37
C GLU A 1045 -5.34 -8.22 -1.87
N GLU A 1046 -4.12 -8.57 -1.46
CA GLU A 1046 -3.77 -8.71 -0.05
C GLU A 1046 -3.84 -7.36 0.68
N TYR A 1047 -3.49 -6.26 0.01
CA TYR A 1047 -3.55 -4.91 0.59
C TYR A 1047 -4.98 -4.45 0.91
N TYR A 1048 -5.93 -4.57 -0.02
CA TYR A 1048 -7.30 -4.14 0.27
C TYR A 1048 -8.04 -5.12 1.18
N GLU A 1049 -7.66 -6.40 1.19
CA GLU A 1049 -8.17 -7.39 2.15
C GLU A 1049 -7.70 -7.10 3.58
N ALA A 1050 -6.41 -6.78 3.75
CA ALA A 1050 -5.87 -6.34 5.03
C ALA A 1050 -6.59 -5.07 5.55
N LEU A 1051 -6.87 -4.11 4.67
CA LEU A 1051 -7.68 -2.93 5.00
C LEU A 1051 -9.10 -3.31 5.42
N ARG A 1052 -9.77 -4.20 4.67
CA ARG A 1052 -11.15 -4.63 4.96
C ARG A 1052 -11.23 -5.29 6.32
N LEU A 1053 -10.28 -6.18 6.64
CA LEU A 1053 -10.26 -6.92 7.90
C LEU A 1053 -9.82 -6.04 9.07
N ALA A 1054 -8.87 -5.13 8.88
CA ALA A 1054 -8.54 -4.14 9.90
C ALA A 1054 -9.75 -3.25 10.26
N ARG A 1055 -10.52 -2.81 9.26
CA ARG A 1055 -11.78 -2.08 9.48
C ARG A 1055 -12.83 -2.93 10.18
N PHE A 1056 -12.96 -4.20 9.81
CA PHE A 1056 -13.87 -5.14 10.49
C PHE A 1056 -13.52 -5.28 11.98
N ILE A 1057 -12.23 -5.46 12.31
CA ILE A 1057 -11.75 -5.53 13.70
C ILE A 1057 -12.05 -4.21 14.43
N ALA A 1058 -11.75 -3.06 13.81
CA ALA A 1058 -12.00 -1.77 14.41
C ALA A 1058 -13.51 -1.46 14.61
N ASP A 1059 -14.36 -1.87 13.67
CA ASP A 1059 -15.82 -1.72 13.77
C ASP A 1059 -16.38 -2.64 14.88
N ASN A 1060 -15.83 -3.85 15.06
CA ASN A 1060 -16.18 -4.76 16.15
C ASN A 1060 -15.80 -4.18 17.52
N ILE A 1061 -14.57 -3.65 17.65
CA ILE A 1061 -14.12 -2.91 18.84
C ILE A 1061 -15.03 -1.72 19.10
N THR A 1062 -15.36 -0.96 18.06
CA THR A 1062 -16.24 0.21 18.15
C THR A 1062 -17.65 -0.17 18.62
N SER A 1063 -18.22 -1.28 18.14
CA SER A 1063 -19.52 -1.79 18.62
C SER A 1063 -19.45 -2.14 20.10
N MET A 1064 -18.43 -2.89 20.50
CA MET A 1064 -18.19 -3.29 21.90
C MET A 1064 -18.10 -2.06 22.83
N LEU A 1065 -17.37 -1.02 22.44
CA LEU A 1065 -17.25 0.20 23.26
C LEU A 1065 -18.57 0.95 23.41
N ASN A 1066 -19.37 1.05 22.33
CA ASN A 1066 -20.63 1.79 22.34
C ASN A 1066 -21.76 1.03 23.06
N GLU A 1067 -21.74 -0.31 23.07
CA GLU A 1067 -22.69 -1.13 23.82
C GLU A 1067 -22.50 -0.99 25.33
N ASP A 1068 -21.23 -0.95 25.77
CA ASP A 1068 -20.87 -0.89 27.19
C ASP A 1068 -20.91 0.51 27.79
N PHE A 1069 -20.69 1.52 26.95
CA PHE A 1069 -20.65 2.94 27.31
C PHE A 1069 -21.55 3.73 26.36
N PRO A 1070 -22.88 3.72 26.57
CA PRO A 1070 -23.76 4.59 25.82
C PRO A 1070 -23.49 6.05 26.20
N SER A 1071 -23.10 6.88 25.23
CA SER A 1071 -22.88 8.31 25.47
C SER A 1071 -24.18 9.03 25.78
N GLU A 1072 -24.19 9.81 26.86
CA GLU A 1072 -25.34 10.63 27.27
C GLU A 1072 -25.67 11.73 26.23
N ASP A 1073 -24.69 12.16 25.44
CA ASP A 1073 -24.83 13.17 24.38
C ASP A 1073 -25.19 12.58 23.00
N GLY A 1074 -25.36 11.26 22.91
CA GLY A 1074 -25.58 10.56 21.63
C GLY A 1074 -24.34 10.50 20.72
N ARG A 1075 -23.16 10.87 21.22
CA ARG A 1075 -21.88 10.76 20.49
C ARG A 1075 -21.37 9.32 20.53
N LYS A 1076 -21.07 8.73 19.38
CA LYS A 1076 -20.48 7.39 19.35
C LYS A 1076 -18.97 7.47 19.56
N TYR A 1077 -18.44 6.62 20.43
CA TYR A 1077 -17.01 6.38 20.51
C TYR A 1077 -16.59 5.58 19.30
N GLU A 1078 -15.53 5.97 18.61
CA GLU A 1078 -15.10 5.34 17.36
C GLU A 1078 -13.61 5.00 17.45
N VAL A 1079 -13.29 3.77 17.05
CA VAL A 1079 -11.94 3.28 16.83
C VAL A 1079 -11.78 3.02 15.35
N PHE A 1080 -10.68 3.51 14.77
CA PHE A 1080 -10.38 3.26 13.37
C PHE A 1080 -8.91 2.84 13.19
N PRO A 1081 -8.62 1.98 12.21
CA PRO A 1081 -7.25 1.58 11.91
C PRO A 1081 -6.66 2.58 10.90
N TYR A 1082 -5.42 2.99 11.11
CA TYR A 1082 -4.68 3.87 10.21
C TYR A 1082 -3.38 3.20 9.75
N SER A 1083 -3.17 3.16 8.44
CA SER A 1083 -1.90 2.83 7.81
C SER A 1083 -1.75 3.66 6.53
N ILE A 1084 -0.51 3.89 6.08
CA ILE A 1084 -0.23 4.80 4.96
C ILE A 1084 -0.90 4.35 3.65
N PHE A 1085 -0.97 3.04 3.40
CA PHE A 1085 -1.52 2.50 2.15
C PHE A 1085 -3.05 2.46 2.13
N TYR A 1086 -3.73 2.59 3.28
CA TYR A 1086 -5.19 2.53 3.34
C TYR A 1086 -5.85 3.58 2.45
N LEU A 1087 -5.23 4.75 2.34
CA LEU A 1087 -5.69 5.83 1.49
C LEU A 1087 -5.74 5.44 0.00
N TYR A 1088 -4.73 4.71 -0.48
CA TYR A 1088 -4.64 4.31 -1.88
C TYR A 1088 -5.52 3.10 -2.20
N TYR A 1089 -5.65 2.16 -1.26
CA TYR A 1089 -6.35 0.90 -1.51
C TYR A 1089 -7.84 0.92 -1.12
N GLU A 1090 -8.31 1.96 -0.42
CA GLU A 1090 -9.73 2.11 -0.09
C GLU A 1090 -10.64 2.13 -1.33
N GLN A 1091 -10.19 2.73 -2.43
CA GLN A 1091 -10.97 2.82 -3.68
C GLN A 1091 -11.37 1.45 -4.23
N TYR A 1092 -10.58 0.40 -3.99
CA TYR A 1092 -10.86 -0.95 -4.50
C TYR A 1092 -12.01 -1.64 -3.75
N LEU A 1093 -12.34 -1.19 -2.53
CA LEU A 1093 -13.47 -1.74 -1.78
C LEU A 1093 -14.83 -1.38 -2.39
N THR A 1094 -14.95 -0.21 -3.05
CA THR A 1094 -16.21 0.26 -3.65
C THR A 1094 -16.17 0.31 -5.18
N MET A 1095 -15.00 0.13 -5.81
CA MET A 1095 -14.78 0.25 -7.26
C MET A 1095 -15.85 -0.44 -8.11
N TRP A 1096 -16.20 -1.70 -7.81
CA TRP A 1096 -17.19 -2.44 -8.59
C TRP A 1096 -18.56 -1.79 -8.58
N ARG A 1097 -18.98 -1.28 -7.41
CA ARG A 1097 -20.26 -0.57 -7.27
C ARG A 1097 -20.21 0.73 -8.05
N ASP A 1098 -19.13 1.48 -7.93
CA ASP A 1098 -18.99 2.82 -8.51
C ASP A 1098 -18.91 2.73 -10.05
N VAL A 1099 -18.17 1.76 -10.59
CA VAL A 1099 -18.08 1.49 -12.03
C VAL A 1099 -19.44 1.09 -12.59
N VAL A 1100 -20.14 0.14 -11.95
CA VAL A 1100 -21.47 -0.32 -12.43
C VAL A 1100 -22.47 0.83 -12.40
N GLN A 1101 -22.48 1.64 -11.34
CA GLN A 1101 -23.37 2.81 -11.24
C GLN A 1101 -23.03 3.87 -12.30
N SER A 1102 -21.75 4.23 -12.47
CA SER A 1102 -21.30 5.23 -13.44
C SER A 1102 -21.59 4.81 -14.89
N LEU A 1103 -21.32 3.55 -15.24
CA LEU A 1103 -21.62 3.02 -16.57
C LEU A 1103 -23.14 2.96 -16.82
N ALA A 1104 -23.93 2.54 -15.84
CA ALA A 1104 -25.39 2.50 -15.97
C ALA A 1104 -25.98 3.91 -16.20
N VAL A 1105 -25.52 4.91 -15.44
CA VAL A 1105 -25.94 6.31 -15.59
C VAL A 1105 -25.54 6.86 -16.97
N SER A 1106 -24.31 6.60 -17.41
CA SER A 1106 -23.79 7.04 -18.72
C SER A 1106 -24.61 6.44 -19.87
N VAL A 1107 -24.90 5.15 -19.80
CA VAL A 1107 -25.71 4.42 -20.80
C VAL A 1107 -27.14 4.97 -20.87
N VAL A 1108 -27.76 5.25 -19.71
CA VAL A 1108 -29.09 5.88 -19.65
C VAL A 1108 -29.07 7.28 -20.25
N ALA A 1109 -28.03 8.06 -19.98
CA ALA A 1109 -27.91 9.41 -20.51
C ALA A 1109 -27.73 9.44 -22.03
N VAL A 1110 -26.90 8.55 -22.58
CA VAL A 1110 -26.76 8.38 -24.03
C VAL A 1110 -28.08 7.93 -24.65
N PHE A 1111 -28.81 7.02 -24.00
CA PHE A 1111 -30.16 6.64 -24.46
C PHE A 1111 -31.11 7.84 -24.50
N LEU A 1112 -31.15 8.67 -23.45
CA LEU A 1112 -31.99 9.86 -23.41
C LEU A 1112 -31.58 10.90 -24.47
N ALA A 1113 -30.29 11.16 -24.64
CA ALA A 1113 -29.78 12.06 -25.66
C ALA A 1113 -30.15 11.57 -27.07
N SER A 1114 -29.87 10.30 -27.38
CA SER A 1114 -30.21 9.68 -28.66
C SER A 1114 -31.72 9.67 -28.90
N PHE A 1115 -32.54 9.40 -27.89
CA PHE A 1115 -34.00 9.43 -27.99
C PHE A 1115 -34.53 10.82 -28.35
N VAL A 1116 -34.03 11.88 -27.70
CA VAL A 1116 -34.46 13.26 -27.97
C VAL A 1116 -34.00 13.71 -29.35
N PHE A 1117 -32.73 13.51 -29.69
CA PHE A 1117 -32.15 14.04 -30.92
C PHE A 1117 -32.50 13.23 -32.17
N LEU A 1118 -32.86 11.94 -32.07
CA LEU A 1118 -33.39 11.14 -33.18
C LEU A 1118 -34.90 11.36 -33.42
N GLY A 1119 -35.51 12.35 -32.76
CA GLY A 1119 -36.92 12.70 -32.98
C GLY A 1119 -37.92 11.81 -32.25
N PHE A 1120 -37.61 11.39 -31.01
CA PHE A 1120 -38.47 10.55 -30.17
C PHE A 1120 -38.75 9.14 -30.73
N ASP A 1121 -37.87 8.60 -31.58
CA ASP A 1121 -37.93 7.22 -32.06
C ASP A 1121 -37.31 6.25 -31.03
N LEU A 1122 -38.18 5.61 -30.26
CA LEU A 1122 -37.80 4.63 -29.24
C LEU A 1122 -37.07 3.41 -29.84
N HIS A 1123 -37.42 2.99 -31.05
CA HIS A 1123 -36.82 1.79 -31.65
C HIS A 1123 -35.37 2.04 -32.05
N SER A 1124 -35.09 3.18 -32.69
CA SER A 1124 -33.73 3.55 -33.06
C SER A 1124 -32.85 3.79 -31.83
N ALA A 1125 -33.38 4.48 -30.81
CA ALA A 1125 -32.66 4.71 -29.56
C ALA A 1125 -32.34 3.40 -28.80
N LEU A 1126 -33.25 2.42 -28.80
CA LEU A 1126 -33.01 1.12 -28.17
C LEU A 1126 -31.97 0.28 -28.94
N ILE A 1127 -31.90 0.40 -30.27
CA ILE A 1127 -30.84 -0.24 -31.05
C ILE A 1127 -29.48 0.35 -30.68
N VAL A 1128 -29.36 1.69 -30.62
CA VAL A 1128 -28.13 2.39 -30.17
C VAL A 1128 -27.70 1.86 -28.80
N LEU A 1129 -28.64 1.82 -27.85
CA LEU A 1129 -28.42 1.35 -26.49
C LEU A 1129 -27.87 -0.09 -26.46
N VAL A 1130 -28.53 -1.04 -27.13
CA VAL A 1130 -28.10 -2.44 -27.18
C VAL A 1130 -26.72 -2.56 -27.82
N THR A 1131 -26.46 -1.82 -28.92
CA THR A 1131 -25.15 -1.84 -29.56
C THR A 1131 -24.04 -1.27 -28.68
N ILE A 1132 -24.31 -0.21 -27.91
CA ILE A 1132 -23.34 0.35 -26.97
C ILE A 1132 -23.05 -0.65 -25.85
N VAL A 1133 -24.07 -1.26 -25.25
CA VAL A 1133 -23.89 -2.28 -24.21
C VAL A 1133 -23.11 -3.48 -24.76
N MET A 1134 -23.39 -3.90 -26.00
CA MET A 1134 -22.61 -4.93 -26.67
C MET A 1134 -21.15 -4.51 -26.86
N ILE A 1135 -20.89 -3.30 -27.38
CA ILE A 1135 -19.52 -2.79 -27.58
C ILE A 1135 -18.79 -2.64 -26.24
N MET A 1136 -19.46 -2.25 -25.17
CA MET A 1136 -18.85 -2.15 -23.83
C MET A 1136 -18.49 -3.52 -23.29
N ALA A 1137 -19.41 -4.48 -23.32
CA ALA A 1137 -19.12 -5.84 -22.85
C ALA A 1137 -18.05 -6.53 -23.69
N VAL A 1138 -18.14 -6.39 -25.02
CA VAL A 1138 -17.13 -6.88 -25.96
C VAL A 1138 -15.81 -6.15 -25.73
N GLY A 1139 -15.80 -4.83 -25.59
CA GLY A 1139 -14.62 -4.00 -25.37
C GLY A 1139 -13.88 -4.37 -24.09
N ILE A 1140 -14.59 -4.47 -22.96
CA ILE A 1140 -14.03 -4.96 -21.68
C ILE A 1140 -13.38 -6.34 -21.86
N ALA A 1141 -14.00 -7.22 -22.64
CA ALA A 1141 -13.48 -8.56 -22.89
C ALA A 1141 -12.43 -8.66 -24.01
N VAL A 1142 -12.39 -7.75 -24.99
CA VAL A 1142 -11.44 -7.72 -26.11
C VAL A 1142 -10.18 -7.00 -25.71
N GLU A 1143 -10.28 -5.91 -24.94
CA GLU A 1143 -9.11 -5.36 -24.27
C GLU A 1143 -8.46 -6.48 -23.47
N PHE A 1144 -9.20 -7.13 -22.56
CA PHE A 1144 -8.69 -8.28 -21.80
C PHE A 1144 -8.14 -9.42 -22.68
N CYS A 1145 -8.93 -10.01 -23.58
CA CYS A 1145 -8.50 -11.21 -24.32
C CYS A 1145 -7.50 -10.94 -25.46
N ASN A 1146 -7.63 -9.86 -26.21
CA ASN A 1146 -6.85 -9.63 -27.43
C ASN A 1146 -5.46 -9.04 -27.12
N HIS A 1147 -5.31 -8.24 -26.06
CA HIS A 1147 -3.99 -7.81 -25.57
C HIS A 1147 -3.29 -8.89 -24.75
N ILE A 1148 -4.01 -9.70 -23.94
CA ILE A 1148 -3.42 -10.92 -23.34
C ILE A 1148 -2.86 -11.85 -24.41
N ILE A 1149 -3.62 -12.14 -25.47
CA ILE A 1149 -3.16 -13.03 -26.54
C ILE A 1149 -2.05 -12.38 -27.37
N ARG A 1150 -2.13 -11.09 -27.72
CA ARG A 1150 -1.12 -10.41 -28.55
C ARG A 1150 0.18 -10.15 -27.79
N ALA A 1151 0.14 -9.64 -26.56
CA ALA A 1151 1.33 -9.41 -25.74
C ALA A 1151 1.97 -10.74 -25.29
N PHE A 1152 1.17 -11.79 -25.05
CA PHE A 1152 1.71 -13.15 -24.86
C PHE A 1152 2.38 -13.71 -26.13
N ALA A 1153 1.84 -13.40 -27.33
CA ALA A 1153 2.36 -13.89 -28.61
C ALA A 1153 3.57 -13.10 -29.14
N VAL A 1154 3.72 -11.82 -28.79
CA VAL A 1154 4.78 -10.91 -29.28
C VAL A 1154 5.92 -10.74 -28.26
N SER A 1155 5.72 -11.07 -26.97
CA SER A 1155 6.75 -10.94 -25.93
C SER A 1155 7.97 -11.85 -26.16
N SER A 1156 9.17 -11.26 -26.08
CA SER A 1156 10.47 -11.93 -26.23
C SER A 1156 10.95 -12.64 -24.94
N LYS A 1157 10.18 -12.60 -23.85
CA LYS A 1157 10.54 -13.19 -22.54
C LYS A 1157 10.43 -14.72 -22.55
N VAL A 1158 11.17 -15.41 -21.67
CA VAL A 1158 11.42 -16.86 -21.79
C VAL A 1158 10.31 -17.70 -21.14
N THR A 1159 9.71 -17.24 -20.05
CA THR A 1159 8.71 -18.04 -19.30
C THR A 1159 7.27 -17.63 -19.61
N ARG A 1160 6.34 -18.60 -19.53
CA ARG A 1160 4.91 -18.35 -19.77
C ARG A 1160 4.27 -17.39 -18.75
N LEU A 1161 4.82 -17.33 -17.54
CA LEU A 1161 4.33 -16.47 -16.46
C LEU A 1161 4.73 -15.00 -16.72
N GLU A 1162 5.97 -14.73 -17.10
CA GLU A 1162 6.44 -13.36 -17.42
C GLU A 1162 5.75 -12.76 -18.64
N ARG A 1163 5.41 -13.60 -19.64
CA ARG A 1163 4.63 -13.18 -20.82
C ARG A 1163 3.19 -12.79 -20.46
N ALA A 1164 2.61 -13.43 -19.45
CA ALA A 1164 1.29 -13.11 -18.96
C ALA A 1164 1.29 -11.82 -18.14
N THR A 1165 2.31 -11.61 -17.29
CA THR A 1165 2.48 -10.39 -16.49
C THR A 1165 2.69 -9.15 -17.36
N TYR A 1166 3.53 -9.23 -18.40
CA TYR A 1166 3.74 -8.14 -19.36
C TYR A 1166 2.45 -7.69 -20.08
N ALA A 1167 1.53 -8.63 -20.33
CA ALA A 1167 0.28 -8.36 -21.03
C ALA A 1167 -0.77 -7.60 -20.19
N LEU A 1168 -0.62 -7.61 -18.87
CA LEU A 1168 -1.55 -6.98 -17.93
C LEU A 1168 -1.27 -5.48 -17.71
N VAL A 1169 -0.06 -5.01 -18.03
CA VAL A 1169 0.44 -3.65 -17.70
C VAL A 1169 -0.03 -2.57 -18.69
N GLU A 1170 -0.37 -2.94 -19.93
CA GLU A 1170 -0.48 -1.99 -21.06
C GLU A 1170 -1.86 -1.30 -21.21
N MET A 1171 -2.80 -1.43 -20.25
CA MET A 1171 -4.23 -1.24 -20.54
C MET A 1171 -4.83 0.11 -20.07
N GLY A 1172 -5.39 0.90 -21.00
CA GLY A 1172 -6.13 2.14 -20.73
C GLY A 1172 -7.54 2.13 -21.34
N SER A 1173 -8.50 2.86 -20.73
CA SER A 1173 -9.95 2.73 -20.96
C SER A 1173 -10.63 3.98 -21.56
N SER A 1174 -10.93 3.97 -22.87
CA SER A 1174 -11.66 5.07 -23.55
C SER A 1174 -12.90 4.65 -24.37
N ALA A 1175 -13.40 3.42 -24.18
CA ALA A 1175 -14.31 2.76 -25.12
C ALA A 1175 -15.75 3.33 -25.22
N VAL A 1176 -16.30 3.99 -24.19
CA VAL A 1176 -17.74 4.32 -24.15
C VAL A 1176 -18.10 5.50 -25.06
N GLY A 1177 -17.38 6.63 -24.97
CA GLY A 1177 -17.65 7.81 -25.81
C GLY A 1177 -17.44 7.52 -27.28
N ILE A 1178 -16.36 6.80 -27.60
CA ILE A 1178 -15.99 6.43 -28.96
C ILE A 1178 -17.04 5.53 -29.64
N ALA A 1179 -17.69 4.64 -28.89
CA ALA A 1179 -18.73 3.75 -29.44
C ALA A 1179 -19.96 4.53 -29.95
N VAL A 1180 -20.26 5.68 -29.36
CA VAL A 1180 -21.42 6.51 -29.70
C VAL A 1180 -21.30 7.07 -31.12
N GLU A 1181 -20.11 7.54 -31.51
CA GLU A 1181 -19.85 8.08 -32.85
C GLU A 1181 -20.18 7.06 -33.95
N PHE A 1182 -19.71 5.81 -33.79
CA PHE A 1182 -19.93 4.75 -34.78
C PHE A 1182 -21.42 4.42 -34.95
N CYS A 1183 -22.17 4.40 -33.84
CA CYS A 1183 -23.57 3.97 -33.84
C CYS A 1183 -24.50 5.09 -34.32
N ASN A 1184 -24.34 6.32 -33.79
CA ASN A 1184 -25.28 7.41 -33.99
C ASN A 1184 -25.32 7.89 -35.45
N HIS A 1185 -24.18 8.03 -36.12
CA HIS A 1185 -24.14 8.47 -37.52
C HIS A 1185 -24.85 7.50 -38.47
N ILE A 1186 -24.62 6.19 -38.30
CA ILE A 1186 -25.23 5.15 -39.15
C ILE A 1186 -26.73 5.04 -38.87
N ILE A 1187 -27.14 5.07 -37.59
CA ILE A 1187 -28.55 4.91 -37.20
C ILE A 1187 -29.36 6.13 -37.61
N ARG A 1188 -28.82 7.36 -37.44
CA ARG A 1188 -29.49 8.57 -37.94
C ARG A 1188 -29.66 8.54 -39.45
N ALA A 1189 -28.63 8.15 -40.21
CA ALA A 1189 -28.73 8.03 -41.67
C ALA A 1189 -29.74 6.95 -42.11
N PHE A 1190 -29.92 5.89 -41.33
CA PHE A 1190 -30.94 4.88 -41.55
C PHE A 1190 -32.36 5.40 -41.25
N ALA A 1191 -32.53 6.10 -40.11
CA ALA A 1191 -33.82 6.63 -39.65
C ALA A 1191 -34.37 7.73 -40.58
N VAL A 1192 -33.49 8.63 -41.03
CA VAL A 1192 -33.86 9.78 -41.88
C VAL A 1192 -34.00 9.41 -43.37
N SER A 1193 -33.65 8.17 -43.76
CA SER A 1193 -33.70 7.75 -45.16
C SER A 1193 -35.13 7.57 -45.69
N SER A 1194 -35.42 8.13 -46.87
CA SER A 1194 -36.71 8.04 -47.55
C SER A 1194 -36.91 6.77 -48.40
N LYS A 1195 -35.99 5.79 -48.34
CA LYS A 1195 -36.12 4.54 -49.11
C LYS A 1195 -37.25 3.66 -48.59
N VAL A 1196 -37.92 2.96 -49.50
CA VAL A 1196 -39.17 2.24 -49.23
C VAL A 1196 -38.92 0.99 -48.38
N THR A 1197 -37.88 0.22 -48.67
CA THR A 1197 -37.57 -1.01 -47.93
C THR A 1197 -36.51 -0.81 -46.85
N ARG A 1198 -36.60 -1.55 -45.73
CA ARG A 1198 -35.57 -1.53 -44.67
C ARG A 1198 -34.19 -1.95 -45.19
N LEU A 1199 -34.14 -2.86 -46.16
CA LEU A 1199 -32.88 -3.32 -46.76
C LEU A 1199 -32.19 -2.21 -47.57
N GLU A 1200 -32.96 -1.47 -48.37
CA GLU A 1200 -32.45 -0.34 -49.13
C GLU A 1200 -32.01 0.81 -48.22
N ARG A 1201 -32.76 1.10 -47.14
CA ARG A 1201 -32.36 2.09 -46.13
C ARG A 1201 -31.03 1.72 -45.48
N ALA A 1202 -30.86 0.47 -45.06
CA ALA A 1202 -29.62 -0.01 -44.44
C ALA A 1202 -28.43 0.03 -45.41
N THR A 1203 -28.65 -0.35 -46.67
CA THR A 1203 -27.61 -0.31 -47.71
C THR A 1203 -27.21 1.14 -48.01
N TYR A 1204 -28.18 2.05 -48.09
CA TYR A 1204 -27.94 3.47 -48.29
C TYR A 1204 -27.12 4.08 -47.15
N ALA A 1205 -27.54 3.87 -45.90
CA ALA A 1205 -26.85 4.38 -44.72
C ALA A 1205 -25.41 3.85 -44.61
N LEU A 1206 -25.20 2.57 -44.89
CA LEU A 1206 -23.87 1.94 -44.87
C LEU A 1206 -22.93 2.48 -45.95
N VAL A 1207 -23.44 2.71 -47.17
CA VAL A 1207 -22.62 3.24 -48.27
C VAL A 1207 -22.29 4.72 -48.04
N GLU A 1208 -23.26 5.50 -47.61
CA GLU A 1208 -23.09 6.93 -47.39
C GLU A 1208 -22.28 7.21 -46.12
N MET A 1209 -22.77 6.86 -44.94
CA MET A 1209 -22.05 7.16 -43.70
C MET A 1209 -20.93 6.17 -43.40
N GLY A 1210 -21.12 4.88 -43.68
CA GLY A 1210 -20.11 3.85 -43.36
C GLY A 1210 -18.78 4.05 -44.09
N SER A 1211 -18.79 4.59 -45.32
CA SER A 1211 -17.54 4.93 -46.03
C SER A 1211 -16.80 6.11 -45.41
N SER A 1212 -17.51 7.09 -44.84
CA SER A 1212 -16.91 8.22 -44.11
C SER A 1212 -16.32 7.76 -42.78
N VAL A 1213 -17.11 6.99 -42.01
CA VAL A 1213 -16.74 6.44 -40.70
C VAL A 1213 -15.57 5.43 -40.79
N SER A 1214 -15.51 4.64 -41.85
CA SER A 1214 -14.40 3.69 -42.06
C SER A 1214 -13.08 4.37 -42.44
N CYS A 1215 -13.14 5.48 -43.19
CA CYS A 1215 -11.96 6.29 -43.49
C CYS A 1215 -11.38 6.87 -42.20
N MET A 1216 -12.27 7.35 -41.32
CA MET A 1216 -12.00 7.79 -39.95
C MET A 1216 -11.25 6.71 -39.13
N SER A 1217 -11.76 5.47 -39.12
CA SER A 1217 -11.17 4.38 -38.33
C SER A 1217 -9.74 4.05 -38.75
N THR A 1218 -9.40 4.30 -40.02
CA THR A 1218 -8.07 4.05 -40.58
C THR A 1218 -7.06 5.13 -40.15
N VAL A 1219 -7.52 6.38 -39.89
CA VAL A 1219 -6.70 7.44 -39.25
C VAL A 1219 -6.23 6.95 -37.88
N ARG A 1220 -7.19 6.42 -37.11
CA ARG A 1220 -7.04 6.01 -35.71
C ARG A 1220 -6.15 4.78 -35.56
N ASN A 1221 -6.32 3.79 -36.44
CA ASN A 1221 -5.51 2.57 -36.41
C ASN A 1221 -4.01 2.80 -36.80
N ASN A 1222 -3.71 3.92 -37.48
CA ASN A 1222 -2.33 4.33 -37.77
C ASN A 1222 -1.70 5.16 -36.63
N SER A 1223 -2.50 5.89 -35.84
CA SER A 1223 -2.01 6.50 -34.60
C SER A 1223 -1.70 5.42 -33.54
N ASP A 1224 -2.53 4.39 -33.40
CA ASP A 1224 -2.28 3.32 -32.42
C ASP A 1224 -1.05 2.46 -32.78
N LYS A 1225 -0.79 2.27 -34.09
CA LYS A 1225 0.42 1.55 -34.56
C LYS A 1225 1.71 2.33 -34.38
N THR A 1226 1.66 3.66 -34.32
CA THR A 1226 2.87 4.48 -34.12
C THR A 1226 3.32 4.50 -32.66
N TRP A 1227 2.40 4.32 -31.71
CA TRP A 1227 2.72 4.03 -30.30
C TRP A 1227 3.44 2.69 -30.09
N SER A 1228 3.17 1.69 -30.94
CA SER A 1228 3.88 0.40 -30.90
C SER A 1228 5.29 0.41 -31.52
N ILE A 1229 5.80 1.56 -31.96
CA ILE A 1229 7.17 1.73 -32.46
C ILE A 1229 7.99 2.42 -31.37
N THR A 1230 8.18 1.74 -30.23
CA THR A 1230 9.28 2.09 -29.33
C THR A 1230 10.60 1.79 -30.05
N PRO A 1231 11.52 2.74 -30.22
CA PRO A 1231 12.90 2.38 -30.50
C PRO A 1231 13.41 1.63 -29.26
N GLY A 1232 13.89 0.39 -29.44
CA GLY A 1232 14.64 -0.29 -28.38
C GLY A 1232 15.74 0.64 -27.83
N PRO A 1233 16.09 0.53 -26.53
CA PRO A 1233 16.85 1.55 -25.82
C PRO A 1233 18.11 1.93 -26.60
N GLN A 1234 18.17 3.18 -27.03
CA GLN A 1234 19.41 3.77 -27.52
C GLN A 1234 20.34 3.91 -26.33
N THR A 1235 21.23 2.95 -26.15
CA THR A 1235 22.45 3.14 -25.36
C THR A 1235 23.21 4.32 -25.97
N SER A 1236 23.16 5.48 -25.32
CA SER A 1236 24.04 6.59 -25.67
C SER A 1236 25.50 6.19 -25.36
N PRO A 1237 26.45 6.44 -26.27
CA PRO A 1237 27.84 6.06 -26.07
C PRO A 1237 28.53 7.13 -25.22
N LYS A 1238 28.68 6.90 -23.92
CA LYS A 1238 29.70 7.59 -23.12
C LYS A 1238 31.00 6.79 -23.16
N ALA A 1239 32.07 7.53 -23.43
CA ALA A 1239 33.36 7.04 -23.87
C ALA A 1239 34.07 6.16 -22.82
N SER A 1240 34.46 4.96 -23.24
CA SER A 1240 35.64 4.28 -22.69
C SER A 1240 36.47 3.73 -23.85
N LEU A 1241 37.55 4.43 -24.18
CA LEU A 1241 38.65 3.88 -24.96
C LEU A 1241 39.19 2.65 -24.24
N GLY A 1242 39.18 1.50 -24.91
CA GLY A 1242 40.05 0.38 -24.55
C GLY A 1242 39.34 -0.94 -24.36
N LYS A 1243 39.15 -1.67 -25.46
CA LYS A 1243 39.53 -3.10 -25.59
C LYS A 1243 39.23 -3.56 -27.01
N ARG A 1244 40.25 -3.40 -27.85
CA ARG A 1244 40.35 -3.98 -29.19
C ARG A 1244 41.04 -5.35 -29.01
N LYS A 1245 40.27 -6.44 -29.08
CA LYS A 1245 40.65 -7.78 -29.60
C LYS A 1245 39.68 -8.85 -29.12
N VAL A 1246 39.49 -9.85 -29.97
CA VAL A 1246 38.64 -11.05 -29.84
C VAL A 1246 37.24 -10.86 -30.44
N LEU A 1247 37.19 -10.83 -31.78
CA LEU A 1247 36.05 -11.30 -32.59
C LEU A 1247 36.57 -11.54 -34.02
N GLU A 1248 37.49 -12.49 -34.16
CA GLU A 1248 37.74 -13.21 -35.41
C GLU A 1248 37.25 -14.63 -35.18
N ASN A 1249 36.05 -14.93 -35.70
CA ASN A 1249 35.59 -16.22 -36.22
C ASN A 1249 34.07 -16.28 -36.12
N LEU A 1250 33.42 -15.93 -37.22
CA LEU A 1250 32.38 -16.74 -37.89
C LEU A 1250 31.60 -15.83 -38.86
N SER A 1251 32.27 -15.45 -39.93
CA SER A 1251 31.58 -15.23 -41.19
C SER A 1251 31.23 -16.61 -41.77
N LYS A 1252 29.95 -16.87 -42.07
CA LYS A 1252 29.47 -17.38 -43.37
C LYS A 1252 28.06 -17.97 -43.26
N SER A 1253 27.27 -17.64 -44.29
CA SER A 1253 26.04 -18.30 -44.74
C SER A 1253 24.75 -17.81 -44.07
N SER A 1254 23.70 -17.38 -44.75
CA SER A 1254 23.46 -16.99 -46.14
C SER A 1254 22.04 -16.37 -46.21
N ARG A 1255 21.82 -15.54 -47.24
CA ARG A 1255 20.54 -14.98 -47.67
C ARG A 1255 19.50 -16.08 -47.94
N ALA A 1256 18.21 -15.80 -47.72
CA ALA A 1256 17.18 -15.76 -48.78
C ALA A 1256 15.74 -15.87 -48.22
N GLU A 1257 14.88 -15.01 -48.78
CA GLU A 1257 13.51 -15.29 -49.26
C GLU A 1257 12.38 -15.60 -48.26
N ILE A 1258 11.61 -14.52 -48.03
CA ILE A 1258 10.16 -14.49 -47.84
C ILE A 1258 9.45 -15.09 -49.06
N TRP A 1259 8.59 -16.10 -48.91
CA TRP A 1259 7.29 -16.26 -49.63
C TRP A 1259 6.42 -17.32 -48.92
N THR A 1260 5.17 -16.92 -48.68
CA THR A 1260 3.90 -17.67 -48.51
C THR A 1260 3.91 -19.20 -48.47
N GLU A 1261 3.21 -19.77 -47.48
CA GLU A 1261 2.13 -20.75 -47.73
C GLU A 1261 1.20 -20.91 -46.52
N VAL A 1262 -0.09 -20.63 -46.75
CA VAL A 1262 -1.22 -20.99 -45.90
C VAL A 1262 -1.64 -22.40 -46.31
N VAL A 1263 -1.61 -23.37 -45.39
CA VAL A 1263 -2.24 -24.69 -45.60
C VAL A 1263 -3.12 -25.04 -44.39
N LEU A 1264 -4.42 -25.00 -44.64
CA LEU A 1264 -5.49 -25.66 -43.89
C LEU A 1264 -5.36 -27.19 -44.03
N VAL A 1265 -5.33 -27.96 -42.94
CA VAL A 1265 -5.87 -29.35 -42.87
C VAL A 1265 -6.24 -29.66 -41.39
N PRO A 1266 -7.32 -30.42 -41.11
CA PRO A 1266 -8.17 -30.27 -39.92
C PRO A 1266 -7.96 -31.36 -38.84
N ALA A 1267 -8.74 -31.22 -37.77
CA ALA A 1267 -8.92 -32.15 -36.67
C ALA A 1267 -9.28 -33.58 -37.11
N SER A 1268 -8.64 -34.57 -36.45
CA SER A 1268 -9.27 -35.85 -36.13
C SER A 1268 -8.47 -36.59 -35.04
N SER A 1269 -9.18 -36.92 -33.94
CA SER A 1269 -9.09 -38.13 -33.12
C SER A 1269 -7.70 -38.69 -32.74
N VAL A 1270 -7.47 -38.91 -31.44
CA VAL A 1270 -7.26 -40.25 -30.86
C VAL A 1270 -7.37 -40.19 -29.33
N THR A 1271 -8.08 -41.19 -28.85
CA THR A 1271 -8.42 -41.63 -27.50
C THR A 1271 -7.26 -42.20 -26.68
N ASN A 1272 -7.42 -42.15 -25.36
CA ASN A 1272 -7.01 -43.13 -24.33
C ASN A 1272 -5.56 -43.21 -23.82
N ALA A 1273 -5.53 -43.56 -22.52
CA ALA A 1273 -4.44 -43.99 -21.64
C ALA A 1273 -3.73 -42.84 -20.90
N GLY A 1274 -3.60 -42.82 -19.58
CA GLY A 1274 -3.77 -43.87 -18.58
C GLY A 1274 -2.66 -43.73 -17.54
N PHE A 1275 -3.05 -43.42 -16.30
CA PHE A 1275 -2.44 -43.80 -15.01
C PHE A 1275 -0.97 -43.46 -14.64
N VAL A 1276 -0.84 -42.54 -13.66
CA VAL A 1276 -0.09 -42.56 -12.35
C VAL A 1276 1.47 -42.61 -12.39
N PRO A 1277 2.17 -42.46 -11.25
CA PRO A 1277 2.97 -41.28 -10.85
C PRO A 1277 4.49 -41.60 -10.79
N GLU A 1278 5.34 -40.64 -10.46
CA GLU A 1278 6.51 -40.84 -9.57
C GLU A 1278 7.27 -39.52 -9.37
N SER A 1279 7.38 -39.13 -8.11
CA SER A 1279 8.40 -38.28 -7.48
C SER A 1279 9.78 -39.00 -7.50
N PRO A 1280 10.93 -38.37 -7.21
CA PRO A 1280 11.17 -37.13 -6.44
C PRO A 1280 11.47 -35.90 -7.27
#